data_AF-A0A3L7PAI1-F1
#
_entry.id   AF-A0A3L7PAI1-F1
#
_cell.length_a   1.000
_cell.length_b   1.000
_cell.length_c   1.000
_cell.angle_alpha   90.00
_cell.angle_beta   90.00
_cell.angle_gamma   90.00
#
_symmetry.space_group_name_H-M   'P 1'
#
loop_
_entity.id
_entity.type
_entity.pdbx_description
1 polymer ?
#
loop_
_entity_poly.entity_id
_entity_poly.type
_entity_poly.pdbx_seq_one_letter_code
_entity_poly.pdbx_strand_id
1 'polypeptide(L)'
;MEHARGTHWHDKDDPMNRWASRALVVVAATAAIWSTPRDATAQSVSIFLGGSGTTTTSQQSWTQAGNWNPSGVPNDSMAWPTINSTAASTLRILYSSTSLSGTALSLNVGAISFLPTITSTSATYAIQNNGTSVGAKGTLKFFGVDTTIGGQPRRIILDNSSSLTDVAFTQTNQGQEFELNTSGAINVAANTQLSLSTMIRQNGTSRSITKIGDGVLSFAGTGNQSGLSTYSGGFVLDGGVVQWASSGTAGVSTPFGIGPLTMRSGTLRSTGTSGRFIHTGVVLDGNVTLGSTEPASTGSITVSSSSGTSTIASNSVLTIAEGGATDWQQAMSGTGRLTKAGAGTLQLSGSTQLSTFSGGFVLSGGAVQWTNSGSAAANTPFGVGILTLRSGTLRSSGTTSRLINTSVVLDGSATLGSSDAGLTGEITVNSAGGSLATTIASDTVLTIAGSGSTAWHQAVSGSAGLTKSGGGTLRFSGIGGNLTYTGSTVVQEGTLVMDGRLASPAAVAVLAGAALQGSGTISGGTLIDTDATLAPGTGPGTLTLGNVSWNAGGNYNWQMLSGSGAAGGDDSWDLVASTGTLAIAATSGNPFRLNLWTLSGTSPDVSGTASDFDPTQRSSIWPIAASTGGISGFAADKFVINTSATNGTGGFANDLAGGALSVAQIGNTLALVFTSTAAPPTITIDVASGSQTQTQAGWPILSGTYPVFKTGAGTLVIDQANTLTGSTTVQGGVLQLANGSPLGSGTLAVVAGGTAQVAATLATTVAGLDLSGNGLVDVGSGFMTVASGLSAVALVEEIREGRNSGSWTGSSGITSSIAMADVALGVTRAVGWLDNGNGSVSFAYAAPGDTNLDWQVNVLDAANFLSAGKFDTGAPATWSQGDFNYDGIVDALDAADFITSGLYNQGIYNPLPGAVGAVAAVPEPSSMGLLLAAVAGAFFRVRRRRSPAALPACRRATDGRRAFTLVELLVVIAIIATLIGLLLPAVQTAREAARRSACQNNLKQIGLAMHVYHDGKKQLPSGFLRNSDYSKSTFAGPGWGWGAMVLPRIDEAPLFDQLRPTGRDLSATAADIVSLCQTRISAFRCPSCPATSNLNEAIPGNLTAPAFALSNYKGVFGDRNTQVIYTAITPPCSKDAGSCINGGNGMFSAGSGVQFRQVKDGTSKTVMVGEVPYGPNGVTSGGTLISYKGAVWAGVIAQSAESNVATHQTLRGVNSTGGSEAYYRPNGSDSYTTSFGSHHVAGTGFVFADASVRMLANDLDGIVLNRLAARDDGEVIDSY
;
A
#
# COMPACT_ATOMS: atom_id res chain seq x y z
N MET A 1 32.61 -42.64 -26.16
CA MET A 1 33.83 -41.86 -26.49
C MET A 1 33.86 -40.69 -25.51
N GLU A 2 34.09 -40.95 -24.22
CA GLU A 2 35.42 -41.09 -23.56
C GLU A 2 36.26 -39.82 -23.76
N HIS A 3 36.79 -39.10 -22.77
CA HIS A 3 36.86 -39.19 -21.29
C HIS A 3 37.39 -37.79 -20.86
N ALA A 4 36.73 -36.95 -20.03
CA ALA A 4 36.74 -36.88 -18.55
C ALA A 4 38.19 -36.90 -17.97
N ARG A 5 38.69 -36.07 -17.05
CA ARG A 5 38.23 -35.35 -15.82
C ARG A 5 39.35 -34.33 -15.45
N GLY A 6 39.28 -33.38 -14.51
CA GLY A 6 38.37 -33.11 -13.41
C GLY A 6 38.99 -32.04 -12.48
N THR A 7 38.09 -31.34 -11.82
CA THR A 7 38.19 -30.22 -10.87
C THR A 7 38.52 -30.63 -9.42
N HIS A 8 38.92 -29.65 -8.57
CA HIS A 8 38.49 -29.36 -7.17
C HIS A 8 39.64 -28.63 -6.42
N TRP A 9 39.54 -27.42 -5.84
CA TRP A 9 38.64 -26.73 -4.88
C TRP A 9 38.94 -26.95 -3.37
N HIS A 10 38.91 -25.81 -2.65
CA HIS A 10 38.76 -25.53 -1.20
C HIS A 10 40.01 -25.62 -0.30
N ASP A 11 40.19 -24.81 0.76
CA ASP A 11 39.66 -23.51 1.23
C ASP A 11 40.46 -23.18 2.52
N LYS A 12 40.50 -21.89 2.89
CA LYS A 12 40.50 -21.34 4.26
C LYS A 12 41.74 -21.27 5.20
N ASP A 13 41.76 -20.10 5.84
CA ASP A 13 42.26 -19.70 7.18
C ASP A 13 43.61 -18.92 7.31
N ASP A 14 43.43 -17.61 7.51
CA ASP A 14 44.29 -16.58 8.13
C ASP A 14 44.55 -16.92 9.65
N PRO A 15 45.34 -16.21 10.50
CA PRO A 15 46.01 -14.91 10.32
C PRO A 15 47.38 -14.71 11.06
N MET A 16 47.87 -13.46 10.99
CA MET A 16 48.70 -12.74 12.00
C MET A 16 50.21 -13.01 12.16
N ASN A 17 50.98 -11.99 11.77
CA ASN A 17 51.77 -11.12 12.67
C ASN A 17 52.96 -11.71 13.45
N ARG A 18 54.17 -11.19 13.14
CA ARG A 18 55.20 -10.62 14.06
C ARG A 18 56.64 -11.12 13.88
N TRP A 19 57.53 -10.12 13.69
CA TRP A 19 58.89 -10.00 14.24
C TRP A 19 59.93 -11.00 13.69
N ALA A 20 61.22 -10.71 13.56
CA ALA A 20 62.06 -9.53 13.55
C ALA A 20 63.46 -10.05 13.17
N SER A 21 64.32 -9.15 12.69
CA SER A 21 65.76 -9.14 12.97
C SER A 21 66.69 -10.25 12.44
N ARG A 22 67.56 -9.78 11.53
CA ARG A 22 69.04 -9.73 11.63
C ARG A 22 69.90 -10.88 11.09
N ALA A 23 70.86 -10.41 10.29
CA ALA A 23 72.28 -10.77 10.18
C ALA A 23 72.62 -12.06 9.40
N LEU A 24 73.18 -11.94 8.19
CA LEU A 24 74.59 -11.66 7.86
C LEU A 24 75.42 -12.95 7.85
N VAL A 25 75.77 -13.44 6.65
CA VAL A 25 77.11 -13.96 6.35
C VAL A 25 77.46 -13.62 4.89
N VAL A 26 78.63 -13.03 4.72
CA VAL A 26 79.29 -12.61 3.48
C VAL A 26 80.36 -13.65 3.11
N VAL A 27 80.86 -13.55 1.86
CA VAL A 27 82.16 -14.04 1.31
C VAL A 27 82.02 -15.34 0.49
N ALA A 28 82.51 -15.49 -0.75
CA ALA A 28 83.06 -14.57 -1.76
C ALA A 28 83.31 -15.32 -3.10
N ALA A 29 83.26 -14.53 -4.19
CA ALA A 29 84.14 -14.49 -5.37
C ALA A 29 84.29 -15.73 -6.28
N THR A 30 84.12 -15.63 -7.59
CA THR A 30 84.97 -14.98 -8.63
C THR A 30 84.32 -15.34 -9.99
N ALA A 31 84.51 -14.74 -11.16
CA ALA A 31 85.10 -13.51 -11.68
C ALA A 31 84.62 -13.44 -13.15
N ALA A 32 84.26 -12.26 -13.67
CA ALA A 32 84.30 -11.98 -15.11
C ALA A 32 84.67 -10.50 -15.30
N ILE A 33 85.82 -10.29 -15.92
CA ILE A 33 86.52 -9.03 -16.08
C ILE A 33 86.35 -8.59 -17.55
N TRP A 34 85.96 -7.31 -17.71
CA TRP A 34 86.15 -6.38 -18.84
C TRP A 34 85.19 -6.40 -20.04
N SER A 35 84.36 -5.36 -20.12
CA SER A 35 84.67 -4.18 -20.94
C SER A 35 83.85 -2.97 -20.46
N THR A 36 84.51 -1.97 -19.89
CA THR A 36 83.92 -0.64 -19.67
C THR A 36 83.98 0.16 -20.98
N PRO A 37 82.92 0.84 -21.42
CA PRO A 37 83.08 1.94 -22.35
C PRO A 37 83.73 3.09 -21.55
N ARG A 38 85.02 3.32 -21.77
CA ARG A 38 85.63 4.63 -21.54
C ARG A 38 85.15 5.53 -22.67
N ASP A 39 84.19 6.40 -22.37
CA ASP A 39 83.97 7.66 -23.08
C ASP A 39 83.18 8.57 -22.15
N ALA A 40 83.85 9.09 -21.11
CA ALA A 40 83.35 10.25 -20.39
C ALA A 40 83.88 11.49 -21.13
N THR A 41 83.12 11.96 -22.12
CA THR A 41 83.32 13.28 -22.71
C THR A 41 83.25 14.35 -21.63
N ALA A 42 84.19 15.30 -21.64
CA ALA A 42 84.29 16.37 -20.65
C ALA A 42 82.96 17.13 -20.51
N GLN A 43 82.43 17.16 -19.28
CA GLN A 43 81.28 18.01 -18.96
C GLN A 43 81.73 19.47 -19.02
N SER A 44 81.17 20.23 -19.96
CA SER A 44 81.39 21.67 -20.06
C SER A 44 80.19 22.38 -19.44
N VAL A 45 80.36 22.96 -18.26
CA VAL A 45 79.36 23.86 -17.65
C VAL A 45 79.79 25.29 -17.97
N SER A 46 78.94 26.04 -18.67
CA SER A 46 79.18 27.45 -18.97
C SER A 46 78.26 28.32 -18.11
N ILE A 47 78.86 29.11 -17.21
CA ILE A 47 78.12 30.05 -16.36
C ILE A 47 78.17 31.43 -17.04
N PHE A 48 77.01 32.05 -17.23
CA PHE A 48 76.88 33.38 -17.83
C PHE A 48 76.39 34.38 -16.77
N LEU A 49 77.14 35.46 -16.60
CA LEU A 49 76.85 36.55 -15.67
C LEU A 49 76.48 37.79 -16.48
N GLY A 50 75.20 38.17 -16.57
CA GLY A 50 74.82 39.26 -17.48
C GLY A 50 73.52 40.02 -17.21
N GLY A 51 73.60 41.34 -17.42
CA GLY A 51 72.54 42.32 -17.17
C GLY A 51 71.37 42.31 -18.16
N SER A 52 70.39 43.18 -17.93
CA SER A 52 69.11 43.22 -18.66
C SER A 52 69.27 43.55 -20.16
N GLY A 53 69.30 42.54 -21.03
CA GLY A 53 69.29 42.69 -22.48
C GLY A 53 69.99 41.54 -23.22
N THR A 54 69.73 41.40 -24.52
CA THR A 54 70.20 40.32 -25.41
C THR A 54 71.71 40.36 -25.73
N THR A 55 72.53 41.11 -25.00
CA THR A 55 73.96 41.24 -25.27
C THR A 55 74.81 40.49 -24.23
N THR A 56 75.62 39.57 -24.75
CA THR A 56 76.60 38.73 -24.06
C THR A 56 77.41 39.50 -23.01
N THR A 57 77.42 39.00 -21.78
CA THR A 57 78.38 39.40 -20.74
C THR A 57 79.00 38.16 -20.11
N SER A 58 80.35 38.15 -20.10
CA SER A 58 81.28 37.22 -19.44
C SER A 58 80.86 35.74 -19.39
N GLN A 59 81.26 34.95 -20.39
CA GLN A 59 81.25 33.50 -20.32
C GLN A 59 82.44 33.02 -19.46
N GLN A 60 82.17 32.40 -18.31
CA GLN A 60 83.17 31.59 -17.62
C GLN A 60 82.89 30.12 -17.93
N SER A 61 83.78 29.51 -18.71
CA SER A 61 83.73 28.08 -19.05
C SER A 61 84.68 27.31 -18.14
N TRP A 62 84.15 26.38 -17.36
CA TRP A 62 84.94 25.47 -16.54
C TRP A 62 84.98 24.10 -17.23
N THR A 63 86.17 23.68 -17.67
CA THR A 63 86.43 22.33 -18.18
C THR A 63 87.48 21.71 -17.28
N GLN A 64 87.05 20.94 -16.28
CA GLN A 64 87.98 20.10 -15.53
C GLN A 64 87.53 18.64 -15.61
N ALA A 65 88.34 17.84 -16.30
CA ALA A 65 88.17 16.40 -16.41
C ALA A 65 88.63 15.74 -15.10
N GLY A 66 87.75 14.94 -14.49
CA GLY A 66 88.11 14.03 -13.40
C GLY A 66 87.79 14.55 -12.01
N ASN A 67 86.57 14.25 -11.53
CA ASN A 67 86.28 13.65 -10.21
C ASN A 67 84.82 13.87 -9.85
N TRP A 68 83.95 13.07 -10.43
CA TRP A 68 82.57 12.92 -9.97
C TRP A 68 82.29 11.43 -9.79
N ASN A 69 82.81 10.88 -8.70
CA ASN A 69 82.55 9.49 -8.31
C ASN A 69 81.28 9.43 -7.43
N PRO A 70 80.26 8.61 -7.76
CA PRO A 70 79.02 8.53 -6.98
C PRO A 70 79.06 7.64 -5.72
N SER A 71 80.22 7.15 -5.28
CA SER A 71 80.30 6.30 -4.08
C SER A 71 80.85 7.06 -2.87
N GLY A 72 79.95 7.45 -1.96
CA GLY A 72 80.26 8.06 -0.67
C GLY A 72 80.12 9.58 -0.72
N VAL A 73 79.14 10.12 0.00
CA VAL A 73 79.12 11.54 0.38
C VAL A 73 80.28 11.74 1.37
N PRO A 74 81.35 12.49 1.04
CA PRO A 74 82.33 12.89 2.02
C PRO A 74 81.78 14.12 2.74
N ASN A 75 81.77 14.04 4.06
CA ASN A 75 81.54 15.15 4.95
C ASN A 75 82.70 16.16 4.75
N ASP A 76 82.36 17.44 4.70
CA ASP A 76 83.25 18.60 4.73
C ASP A 76 83.78 19.16 3.38
N SER A 77 83.21 20.33 3.04
CA SER A 77 83.83 21.51 2.42
C SER A 77 84.61 21.36 1.11
N MET A 78 83.99 20.83 0.06
CA MET A 78 84.31 21.29 -1.30
C MET A 78 83.53 22.56 -1.62
N ALA A 79 84.17 23.72 -1.46
CA ALA A 79 83.68 25.00 -1.93
C ALA A 79 83.60 24.98 -3.47
N TRP A 80 82.39 25.02 -4.00
CA TRP A 80 82.15 25.32 -5.40
C TRP A 80 82.64 26.75 -5.71
N PRO A 81 83.06 27.05 -6.94
CA PRO A 81 83.55 28.39 -7.27
C PRO A 81 82.52 29.46 -6.90
N THR A 82 82.92 30.39 -6.04
CA THR A 82 82.09 31.51 -5.59
C THR A 82 81.81 32.42 -6.79
N ILE A 83 80.55 32.50 -7.19
CA ILE A 83 80.13 33.36 -8.30
C ILE A 83 80.03 34.81 -7.78
N ASN A 84 81.08 35.61 -7.99
CA ASN A 84 81.14 37.01 -7.58
C ASN A 84 80.50 37.91 -8.66
N SER A 85 79.30 38.42 -8.40
CA SER A 85 78.62 39.41 -9.27
C SER A 85 78.29 40.69 -8.50
N THR A 86 78.71 41.84 -9.01
CA THR A 86 78.32 43.17 -8.48
C THR A 86 77.14 43.78 -9.25
N ALA A 87 76.64 43.12 -10.30
CA ALA A 87 75.57 43.63 -11.15
C ALA A 87 74.18 43.21 -10.64
N ALA A 88 73.26 44.16 -10.57
CA ALA A 88 71.92 44.01 -9.98
C ALA A 88 70.92 43.20 -10.82
N SER A 89 71.34 42.46 -11.85
CA SER A 89 70.44 41.79 -12.80
C SER A 89 70.93 40.41 -13.23
N THR A 90 69.95 39.55 -13.44
CA THR A 90 69.89 38.11 -13.73
C THR A 90 71.18 37.28 -13.89
N LEU A 91 71.42 36.29 -13.01
CA LEU A 91 72.45 35.24 -13.22
C LEU A 91 71.83 34.04 -13.95
N ARG A 92 72.44 33.59 -15.06
CA ARG A 92 71.97 32.46 -15.87
C ARG A 92 72.99 31.32 -15.91
N ILE A 93 72.60 30.12 -15.49
CA ILE A 93 73.41 28.90 -15.65
C ILE A 93 72.90 28.17 -16.90
N LEU A 94 73.71 28.10 -17.95
CA LEU A 94 73.35 27.44 -19.21
C LEU A 94 74.14 26.12 -19.34
N TYR A 95 73.44 25.01 -19.57
CA TYR A 95 74.08 23.73 -19.90
C TYR A 95 73.47 23.13 -21.18
N SER A 96 74.16 22.19 -21.84
CA SER A 96 73.68 21.54 -23.07
C SER A 96 73.67 20.01 -22.95
N SER A 97 72.56 19.40 -23.38
CA SER A 97 72.29 17.96 -23.29
C SER A 97 73.17 17.08 -24.19
N THR A 98 73.85 17.64 -25.19
CA THR A 98 74.76 16.89 -26.09
C THR A 98 75.99 16.32 -25.38
N SER A 99 76.24 16.73 -24.13
CA SER A 99 77.34 16.25 -23.29
C SER A 99 76.98 15.09 -22.33
N LEU A 100 75.71 14.66 -22.31
CA LEU A 100 75.19 13.62 -21.43
C LEU A 100 74.76 12.38 -22.24
N SER A 101 75.70 11.57 -22.73
CA SER A 101 75.41 10.27 -23.36
C SER A 101 75.73 9.10 -22.43
N GLY A 102 74.72 8.34 -21.99
CA GLY A 102 74.86 7.15 -21.12
C GLY A 102 73.59 6.82 -20.31
N THR A 103 73.48 5.59 -19.78
CA THR A 103 72.23 5.01 -19.22
C THR A 103 71.81 5.52 -17.83
N ALA A 104 72.61 6.33 -17.13
CA ALA A 104 72.20 7.04 -15.92
C ALA A 104 73.23 8.14 -15.58
N LEU A 105 72.94 9.41 -15.90
CA LEU A 105 73.82 10.53 -15.57
C LEU A 105 73.04 11.60 -14.80
N SER A 106 73.50 11.90 -13.57
CA SER A 106 72.99 13.01 -12.74
C SER A 106 73.96 14.20 -12.79
N LEU A 107 73.46 15.40 -13.05
CA LEU A 107 74.19 16.65 -12.79
C LEU A 107 73.81 17.12 -11.40
N ASN A 108 74.73 17.10 -10.43
CA ASN A 108 74.47 17.72 -9.13
C ASN A 108 74.93 19.19 -9.15
N VAL A 109 74.09 20.09 -8.68
CA VAL A 109 74.42 21.49 -8.47
C VAL A 109 74.64 21.64 -6.96
N GLY A 110 75.89 21.82 -6.55
CA GLY A 110 76.24 22.09 -5.16
C GLY A 110 76.13 23.58 -4.79
N ALA A 111 76.31 23.87 -3.50
CA ALA A 111 76.03 25.16 -2.85
C ALA A 111 76.43 26.41 -3.67
N ILE A 112 75.44 27.23 -4.01
CA ILE A 112 75.64 28.59 -4.54
C ILE A 112 75.45 29.54 -3.36
N SER A 113 76.51 30.17 -2.87
CA SER A 113 76.47 31.17 -1.79
C SER A 113 76.70 32.57 -2.36
N PHE A 114 75.89 33.54 -1.96
CA PHE A 114 75.96 34.92 -2.44
C PHE A 114 76.57 35.87 -1.39
N LEU A 115 77.21 36.97 -1.82
CA LEU A 115 77.80 37.96 -0.92
C LEU A 115 76.71 38.80 -0.21
N PRO A 116 76.91 39.20 1.07
CA PRO A 116 75.95 40.00 1.85
C PRO A 116 75.64 41.40 1.28
N THR A 117 76.48 41.92 0.38
CA THR A 117 76.48 43.32 -0.08
C THR A 117 75.51 43.63 -1.24
N ILE A 118 74.74 42.65 -1.74
CA ILE A 118 73.79 42.86 -2.85
C ILE A 118 72.42 43.31 -2.32
N THR A 119 72.15 44.61 -2.34
CA THR A 119 70.88 45.22 -1.84
C THR A 119 69.73 45.27 -2.86
N SER A 120 69.95 44.88 -4.12
CA SER A 120 68.90 44.86 -5.16
C SER A 120 67.84 43.79 -4.87
N THR A 121 66.58 44.18 -4.75
CA THR A 121 65.42 43.31 -4.52
C THR A 121 64.91 42.59 -5.78
N SER A 122 65.49 42.87 -6.97
CA SER A 122 64.91 42.47 -8.26
C SER A 122 65.75 41.45 -9.07
N ALA A 123 66.79 40.86 -8.47
CA ALA A 123 67.64 39.90 -9.19
C ALA A 123 66.91 38.56 -9.42
N THR A 124 66.78 38.15 -10.69
CA THR A 124 66.15 36.89 -11.12
C THR A 124 67.22 35.86 -11.48
N TYR A 125 67.23 34.66 -10.92
CA TYR A 125 68.23 33.64 -11.27
C TYR A 125 67.62 32.62 -12.23
N ALA A 126 68.25 32.27 -13.35
CA ALA A 126 67.71 31.26 -14.28
C ALA A 126 68.67 30.10 -14.52
N ILE A 127 68.19 28.85 -14.45
CA ILE A 127 68.95 27.67 -14.88
C ILE A 127 68.31 27.16 -16.17
N GLN A 128 69.05 27.21 -17.29
CA GLN A 128 68.58 26.94 -18.64
C GLN A 128 69.32 25.78 -19.32
N ASN A 129 68.58 24.86 -19.94
CA ASN A 129 69.15 23.85 -20.86
C ASN A 129 68.92 24.27 -22.31
N ASN A 130 70.00 24.55 -23.05
CA ASN A 130 69.92 25.08 -24.42
C ASN A 130 70.14 24.01 -25.51
N GLY A 131 70.05 22.72 -25.16
CA GLY A 131 70.27 21.61 -26.09
C GLY A 131 69.13 21.45 -27.10
N THR A 132 69.44 21.48 -28.40
CA THR A 132 68.46 21.36 -29.50
C THR A 132 68.24 19.92 -30.00
N SER A 133 68.95 18.93 -29.47
CA SER A 133 68.91 17.53 -29.92
C SER A 133 68.34 16.58 -28.87
N VAL A 134 67.54 15.62 -29.35
CA VAL A 134 66.83 14.59 -28.57
C VAL A 134 67.84 13.50 -28.15
N GLY A 135 68.69 13.80 -27.16
CA GLY A 135 69.68 12.89 -26.57
C GLY A 135 69.26 12.36 -25.19
N ALA A 136 69.99 11.35 -24.68
CA ALA A 136 69.67 10.56 -23.48
C ALA A 136 69.28 11.36 -22.22
N LYS A 137 68.35 10.79 -21.46
CA LYS A 137 67.65 11.35 -20.30
C LYS A 137 68.59 11.49 -19.08
N GLY A 138 68.78 12.71 -18.55
CA GLY A 138 69.60 12.98 -17.35
C GLY A 138 68.79 13.57 -16.18
N THR A 139 69.29 13.40 -14.95
CA THR A 139 68.66 13.94 -13.71
C THR A 139 69.42 15.16 -13.20
N LEU A 140 68.74 16.27 -12.91
CA LEU A 140 69.33 17.42 -12.22
C LEU A 140 69.09 17.32 -10.71
N LYS A 141 70.14 17.29 -9.88
CA LYS A 141 70.04 17.20 -8.41
C LYS A 141 70.57 18.48 -7.75
N PHE A 142 69.85 19.05 -6.79
CA PHE A 142 70.32 20.22 -6.03
C PHE A 142 70.80 19.84 -4.62
N PHE A 143 71.98 20.30 -4.23
CA PHE A 143 72.58 20.14 -2.90
C PHE A 143 73.11 21.48 -2.36
N GLY A 144 72.86 21.79 -1.10
CA GLY A 144 73.37 22.93 -0.34
C GLY A 144 73.01 24.33 -0.85
N VAL A 145 71.99 24.49 -1.70
CA VAL A 145 71.70 25.82 -2.30
C VAL A 145 71.05 26.74 -1.27
N ASP A 146 71.81 27.65 -0.66
CA ASP A 146 71.29 28.77 0.13
C ASP A 146 71.20 30.03 -0.73
N THR A 147 69.99 30.35 -1.19
CA THR A 147 69.75 31.54 -2.02
C THR A 147 69.32 32.77 -1.22
N THR A 148 69.49 32.77 0.09
CA THR A 148 69.19 33.95 0.91
C THR A 148 70.38 34.91 0.91
N ILE A 149 70.11 36.21 0.80
CA ILE A 149 71.10 37.28 1.00
C ILE A 149 70.56 38.16 2.12
N GLY A 150 71.20 38.15 3.28
CA GLY A 150 70.73 38.89 4.46
C GLY A 150 69.41 38.37 5.05
N GLY A 151 69.11 37.07 4.91
CA GLY A 151 67.90 36.45 5.46
C GLY A 151 66.62 36.67 4.64
N GLN A 152 66.70 37.30 3.46
CA GLN A 152 65.57 37.48 2.56
C GLN A 152 65.61 36.48 1.39
N PRO A 153 64.49 35.79 1.08
CA PRO A 153 64.42 34.84 -0.02
C PRO A 153 64.35 35.53 -1.40
N ARG A 154 64.83 34.86 -2.45
CA ARG A 154 64.83 35.35 -3.84
C ARG A 154 64.27 34.32 -4.84
N ARG A 155 63.86 34.81 -6.01
CA ARG A 155 63.22 34.04 -7.11
C ARG A 155 64.24 33.31 -7.99
N ILE A 156 64.09 32.00 -8.13
CA ILE A 156 64.86 31.11 -9.01
C ILE A 156 63.94 30.58 -10.12
N ILE A 157 64.24 30.89 -11.37
CA ILE A 157 63.58 30.34 -12.56
C ILE A 157 64.33 29.08 -13.01
N LEU A 158 63.65 27.94 -12.99
CA LEU A 158 64.10 26.72 -13.63
C LEU A 158 63.47 26.67 -15.02
N ASP A 159 64.21 27.11 -16.04
CA ASP A 159 63.70 27.25 -17.40
C ASP A 159 64.29 26.19 -18.32
N ASN A 160 63.52 25.14 -18.59
CA ASN A 160 63.95 24.02 -19.39
C ASN A 160 63.02 23.81 -20.59
N SER A 161 63.38 24.45 -21.71
CA SER A 161 62.67 24.40 -22.99
C SER A 161 62.93 23.13 -23.82
N SER A 162 63.85 22.26 -23.39
CA SER A 162 64.24 21.01 -24.05
C SER A 162 64.17 19.78 -23.12
N SER A 163 64.29 18.57 -23.67
CA SER A 163 63.85 17.28 -23.10
C SER A 163 64.62 16.76 -21.86
N LEU A 164 64.44 17.38 -20.68
CA LEU A 164 64.73 16.70 -19.41
C LEU A 164 63.58 15.78 -19.04
N THR A 165 63.86 14.64 -18.41
CA THR A 165 62.81 13.77 -17.87
C THR A 165 62.55 13.98 -16.39
N ASP A 166 63.58 14.28 -15.58
CA ASP A 166 63.46 14.30 -14.12
C ASP A 166 64.28 15.43 -13.46
N VAL A 167 63.63 16.31 -12.69
CA VAL A 167 64.27 17.25 -11.76
C VAL A 167 64.16 16.67 -10.35
N ALA A 168 65.29 16.40 -9.68
CA ALA A 168 65.32 15.77 -8.37
C ALA A 168 65.80 16.74 -7.27
N PHE A 169 65.08 16.79 -6.16
CA PHE A 169 65.47 17.53 -4.96
C PHE A 169 65.71 16.54 -3.83
N THR A 170 66.90 16.58 -3.23
CA THR A 170 67.33 15.67 -2.17
C THR A 170 67.58 16.37 -0.84
N GLN A 171 67.09 17.61 -0.68
CA GLN A 171 67.19 18.40 0.54
C GLN A 171 66.00 19.36 0.72
N THR A 172 65.83 19.89 1.93
CA THR A 172 64.80 20.90 2.25
C THR A 172 65.21 22.29 1.78
N ASN A 173 64.37 22.92 0.96
CA ASN A 173 64.54 24.29 0.44
C ASN A 173 63.39 25.22 0.92
N GLN A 174 62.89 24.98 2.13
CA GLN A 174 61.79 25.76 2.71
C GLN A 174 62.19 27.24 2.82
N GLY A 175 61.33 28.14 2.34
CA GLY A 175 61.54 29.59 2.37
C GLY A 175 62.04 30.19 1.05
N GLN A 176 62.51 29.39 0.10
CA GLN A 176 62.95 29.87 -1.22
C GLN A 176 61.79 29.91 -2.23
N GLU A 177 61.84 30.83 -3.20
CA GLU A 177 60.83 30.94 -4.27
C GLU A 177 61.37 30.37 -5.58
N PHE A 178 60.79 29.25 -6.03
CA PHE A 178 61.07 28.69 -7.35
C PHE A 178 59.94 29.01 -8.34
N GLU A 179 60.30 29.34 -9.57
CA GLU A 179 59.44 29.39 -10.75
C GLU A 179 59.87 28.27 -11.69
N LEU A 180 58.91 27.46 -12.11
CA LEU A 180 59.15 26.34 -13.03
C LEU A 180 58.65 26.73 -14.41
N ASN A 181 59.55 26.65 -15.39
CA ASN A 181 59.24 26.68 -16.81
C ASN A 181 59.82 25.41 -17.45
N THR A 182 59.23 24.24 -17.16
CA THR A 182 59.76 22.93 -17.57
C THR A 182 58.65 21.97 -17.97
N SER A 183 58.99 20.97 -18.79
CA SER A 183 58.16 19.80 -19.07
C SER A 183 58.84 18.54 -18.55
N GLY A 184 58.20 17.78 -17.66
CA GLY A 184 58.77 16.54 -17.11
C GLY A 184 58.32 16.20 -15.70
N ALA A 185 58.94 15.19 -15.10
CA ALA A 185 58.68 14.78 -13.72
C ALA A 185 59.55 15.58 -12.73
N ILE A 186 58.96 15.94 -11.59
CA ILE A 186 59.60 16.55 -10.43
C ILE A 186 59.66 15.49 -9.34
N ASN A 187 60.85 14.99 -9.04
CA ASN A 187 61.07 14.04 -7.95
C ASN A 187 61.50 14.79 -6.69
N VAL A 188 60.68 14.78 -5.66
CA VAL A 188 61.06 15.30 -4.33
C VAL A 188 61.32 14.09 -3.44
N ALA A 189 62.56 13.93 -2.98
CA ALA A 189 62.96 12.77 -2.20
C ALA A 189 62.28 12.74 -0.82
N ALA A 190 62.14 11.56 -0.23
CA ALA A 190 61.63 11.39 1.13
C ALA A 190 62.33 12.32 2.13
N ASN A 191 61.59 12.85 3.10
CA ASN A 191 62.05 13.79 4.14
C ASN A 191 62.56 15.16 3.64
N THR A 192 62.27 15.54 2.39
CA THR A 192 62.67 16.83 1.82
C THR A 192 61.46 17.64 1.38
N GLN A 193 61.61 18.96 1.28
CA GLN A 193 60.57 19.87 0.83
C GLN A 193 61.07 20.85 -0.24
N LEU A 194 60.32 20.97 -1.34
CA LEU A 194 60.50 22.00 -2.36
C LEU A 194 59.37 23.03 -2.24
N SER A 195 59.70 24.33 -2.17
CA SER A 195 58.71 25.41 -2.14
C SER A 195 58.65 26.16 -3.49
N LEU A 196 57.51 26.15 -4.17
CA LEU A 196 57.27 26.89 -5.41
C LEU A 196 56.53 28.19 -5.15
N SER A 197 56.87 29.22 -5.93
CA SER A 197 56.07 30.45 -6.03
C SER A 197 54.74 30.17 -6.73
N THR A 198 53.75 31.07 -6.58
CA THR A 198 52.39 30.89 -7.11
C THR A 198 52.25 30.93 -8.63
N MET A 199 53.33 31.22 -9.39
CA MET A 199 53.29 31.34 -10.85
C MET A 199 54.03 30.19 -11.55
N ILE A 200 53.28 29.19 -12.04
CA ILE A 200 53.74 28.34 -13.15
C ILE A 200 53.40 29.08 -14.45
N ARG A 201 54.38 29.33 -15.34
CA ARG A 201 54.22 30.06 -16.61
C ARG A 201 54.57 29.17 -17.81
N GLN A 202 54.03 29.50 -18.99
CA GLN A 202 54.23 28.75 -20.24
C GLN A 202 54.85 29.63 -21.34
N ASN A 203 55.83 29.10 -22.08
CA ASN A 203 56.29 29.61 -23.38
C ASN A 203 55.77 28.70 -24.53
N GLY A 204 54.62 29.03 -25.10
CA GLY A 204 54.22 28.61 -26.46
C GLY A 204 53.75 27.16 -26.72
N THR A 205 53.93 26.18 -25.82
CA THR A 205 53.37 24.81 -26.02
C THR A 205 52.99 24.14 -24.70
N SER A 206 51.75 23.65 -24.58
CA SER A 206 51.22 23.08 -23.34
C SER A 206 51.82 21.69 -23.12
N ARG A 207 52.52 21.47 -22.01
CA ARG A 207 53.18 20.19 -21.65
C ARG A 207 52.90 19.87 -20.20
N SER A 208 52.74 18.60 -19.84
CA SER A 208 52.37 18.18 -18.48
C SER A 208 53.55 18.08 -17.50
N ILE A 209 53.29 18.33 -16.22
CA ILE A 209 54.21 18.19 -15.09
C ILE A 209 53.78 16.99 -14.25
N THR A 210 54.71 16.14 -13.81
CA THR A 210 54.40 14.99 -12.92
C THR A 210 55.18 15.09 -11.63
N LYS A 211 54.53 15.25 -10.47
CA LYS A 211 55.17 15.13 -9.16
C LYS A 211 55.31 13.66 -8.79
N ILE A 212 56.55 13.21 -8.58
CA ILE A 212 56.92 11.87 -8.09
C ILE A 212 57.74 11.95 -6.79
N GLY A 213 57.95 10.81 -6.13
CA GLY A 213 58.76 10.68 -4.91
C GLY A 213 58.04 11.09 -3.61
N ASP A 214 58.53 10.62 -2.46
CA ASP A 214 57.80 10.67 -1.18
C ASP A 214 57.90 12.01 -0.42
N GLY A 215 58.66 12.98 -0.94
CA GLY A 215 58.84 14.30 -0.32
C GLY A 215 57.67 15.27 -0.54
N VAL A 216 57.82 16.47 0.02
CA VAL A 216 56.78 17.52 0.05
C VAL A 216 57.02 18.57 -1.04
N LEU A 217 56.05 18.77 -1.92
CA LEU A 217 55.97 19.90 -2.84
C LEU A 217 55.02 20.96 -2.27
N SER A 218 55.53 22.12 -1.90
CA SER A 218 54.77 23.20 -1.26
C SER A 218 54.58 24.36 -2.22
N PHE A 219 53.35 24.86 -2.38
CA PHE A 219 53.08 26.14 -3.02
C PHE A 219 52.99 27.21 -1.92
N ALA A 220 53.82 28.25 -1.98
CA ALA A 220 53.89 29.34 -1.00
C ALA A 220 53.73 30.70 -1.70
N GLY A 221 52.98 31.61 -1.08
CA GLY A 221 52.83 33.00 -1.53
C GLY A 221 52.59 33.94 -0.36
N THR A 222 53.41 34.99 -0.26
CA THR A 222 53.35 36.03 0.77
C THR A 222 52.64 37.28 0.21
N GLY A 223 51.32 37.21 0.02
CA GLY A 223 50.56 38.42 -0.35
C GLY A 223 49.21 38.16 -1.01
N ASN A 224 48.34 39.16 -0.93
CA ASN A 224 47.01 39.22 -1.55
C ASN A 224 47.14 39.39 -3.08
N GLN A 225 47.64 38.36 -3.78
CA GLN A 225 47.90 38.42 -5.23
C GLN A 225 46.92 37.52 -5.98
N SER A 226 46.02 38.16 -6.72
CA SER A 226 45.01 37.61 -7.65
C SER A 226 45.61 37.04 -8.95
N GLY A 227 46.77 36.40 -8.88
CA GLY A 227 47.45 35.84 -10.05
C GLY A 227 46.98 34.42 -10.37
N LEU A 228 46.08 34.27 -11.34
CA LEU A 228 45.79 32.96 -11.96
C LEU A 228 47.08 32.41 -12.60
N SER A 229 47.43 31.14 -12.36
CA SER A 229 48.49 30.51 -13.15
C SER A 229 48.02 30.39 -14.60
N THR A 230 48.83 30.88 -15.55
CA THR A 230 48.56 30.79 -17.00
C THR A 230 49.00 29.45 -17.60
N TYR A 231 49.54 28.55 -16.78
CA TYR A 231 49.97 27.24 -17.21
C TYR A 231 48.75 26.43 -17.69
N SER A 232 48.81 25.94 -18.93
CA SER A 232 47.71 25.17 -19.55
C SER A 232 48.05 23.69 -19.73
N GLY A 233 49.23 23.25 -19.31
CA GLY A 233 49.59 21.83 -19.30
C GLY A 233 48.90 21.05 -18.18
N GLY A 234 48.89 19.72 -18.25
CA GLY A 234 48.37 18.90 -17.16
C GLY A 234 49.31 18.87 -15.96
N PHE A 235 48.79 18.61 -14.76
CA PHE A 235 49.57 18.31 -13.56
C PHE A 235 49.23 16.90 -13.07
N VAL A 236 50.21 16.05 -12.81
CA VAL A 236 50.03 14.69 -12.32
C VAL A 236 50.65 14.57 -10.92
N LEU A 237 49.90 14.12 -9.92
CA LEU A 237 50.39 13.75 -8.61
C LEU A 237 50.52 12.22 -8.53
N ASP A 238 51.75 11.74 -8.38
CA ASP A 238 52.10 10.32 -8.34
C ASP A 238 53.16 10.05 -7.25
N GLY A 239 52.82 10.40 -6.01
CA GLY A 239 53.63 10.13 -4.81
C GLY A 239 53.92 11.36 -3.94
N GLY A 240 54.14 11.08 -2.65
CA GLY A 240 54.49 12.09 -1.63
C GLY A 240 53.35 13.05 -1.29
N VAL A 241 53.71 14.28 -0.91
CA VAL A 241 52.75 15.31 -0.47
C VAL A 241 52.82 16.52 -1.37
N VAL A 242 51.68 17.05 -1.79
CA VAL A 242 51.54 18.39 -2.36
C VAL A 242 50.78 19.25 -1.35
N GLN A 243 51.27 20.45 -1.03
CA GLN A 243 50.67 21.29 0.00
C GLN A 243 50.60 22.78 -0.35
N TRP A 244 49.70 23.51 0.33
CA TRP A 244 49.63 24.97 0.32
C TRP A 244 49.99 25.56 1.68
N ALA A 245 51.01 26.42 1.74
CA ALA A 245 51.42 27.13 2.97
C ALA A 245 50.64 28.46 3.17
N SER A 246 50.31 28.83 4.41
CA SER A 246 49.49 30.02 4.78
C SER A 246 50.26 31.36 4.61
N SER A 247 49.60 32.48 4.26
CA SER A 247 49.07 33.43 5.26
C SER A 247 48.01 34.45 4.77
N GLY A 248 47.26 34.21 3.69
CA GLY A 248 46.29 35.19 3.16
C GLY A 248 44.86 34.69 2.92
N THR A 249 43.86 35.50 3.30
CA THR A 249 42.46 35.44 2.87
C THR A 249 42.34 35.98 1.44
N ALA A 250 42.57 35.15 0.43
CA ALA A 250 42.37 35.53 -0.96
C ALA A 250 41.68 34.41 -1.76
N GLY A 251 40.53 34.75 -2.35
CA GLY A 251 39.79 33.91 -3.27
C GLY A 251 40.51 33.73 -4.62
N VAL A 252 40.15 32.64 -5.30
CA VAL A 252 40.52 32.28 -6.68
C VAL A 252 42.04 32.15 -6.94
N SER A 253 42.64 31.03 -6.52
CA SER A 253 43.97 30.63 -7.00
C SER A 253 43.90 29.26 -7.66
N THR A 254 44.37 29.15 -8.91
CA THR A 254 44.54 27.89 -9.65
C THR A 254 46.02 27.47 -9.59
N PRO A 255 46.51 26.86 -8.50
CA PRO A 255 47.92 26.49 -8.33
C PRO A 255 48.43 25.51 -9.41
N PHE A 256 47.51 24.77 -10.02
CA PHE A 256 47.80 23.81 -11.10
C PHE A 256 47.54 24.40 -12.51
N GLY A 257 47.22 25.69 -12.61
CA GLY A 257 46.86 26.33 -13.88
C GLY A 257 45.46 25.98 -14.39
N ILE A 258 45.26 26.09 -15.70
CA ILE A 258 44.01 25.82 -16.41
C ILE A 258 43.96 24.43 -17.07
N GLY A 259 45.05 23.66 -17.02
CA GLY A 259 45.10 22.27 -17.53
C GLY A 259 44.73 21.23 -16.47
N PRO A 260 44.42 19.98 -16.86
CA PRO A 260 43.82 18.98 -15.96
C PRO A 260 44.78 18.51 -14.85
N LEU A 261 44.25 18.28 -13.66
CA LEU A 261 44.94 17.68 -12.50
C LEU A 261 44.66 16.17 -12.45
N THR A 262 45.65 15.32 -12.69
CA THR A 262 45.54 13.86 -12.48
C THR A 262 46.15 13.48 -11.14
N MET A 263 45.46 12.67 -10.35
CA MET A 263 45.92 12.21 -9.04
C MET A 263 45.93 10.68 -9.03
N ARG A 264 47.13 10.10 -9.02
CA ARG A 264 47.35 8.65 -9.00
C ARG A 264 47.66 8.12 -7.60
N SER A 265 48.56 8.82 -6.90
CA SER A 265 48.98 8.42 -5.56
C SER A 265 49.48 9.62 -4.75
N GLY A 266 49.33 9.58 -3.43
CA GLY A 266 49.86 10.58 -2.50
C GLY A 266 48.80 11.49 -1.86
N THR A 267 49.26 12.57 -1.22
CA THR A 267 48.43 13.45 -0.38
C THR A 267 48.42 14.88 -0.90
N LEU A 268 47.24 15.47 -1.03
CA LEU A 268 47.06 16.89 -1.28
C LEU A 268 46.48 17.56 -0.02
N ARG A 269 47.17 18.56 0.54
CA ARG A 269 46.77 19.17 1.82
C ARG A 269 46.89 20.70 1.86
N SER A 270 46.09 21.34 2.70
CA SER A 270 46.26 22.75 3.07
C SER A 270 46.87 22.83 4.48
N THR A 271 47.90 23.66 4.69
CA THR A 271 48.48 23.88 6.03
C THR A 271 47.98 25.18 6.68
N GLY A 272 46.97 25.85 6.11
CA GLY A 272 46.33 27.05 6.67
C GLY A 272 44.90 26.79 7.15
N THR A 273 44.33 27.72 7.92
CA THR A 273 42.96 27.62 8.47
C THR A 273 41.84 28.01 7.49
N SER A 274 42.15 28.75 6.42
CA SER A 274 41.21 29.09 5.35
C SER A 274 41.11 27.98 4.29
N GLY A 275 39.90 27.73 3.78
CA GLY A 275 39.67 26.76 2.71
C GLY A 275 40.43 27.08 1.41
N ARG A 276 40.80 26.05 0.64
CA ARG A 276 41.52 26.16 -0.64
C ARG A 276 40.68 25.59 -1.78
N PHE A 277 40.77 26.19 -2.97
CA PHE A 277 39.95 25.78 -4.11
C PHE A 277 40.77 25.17 -5.26
N ILE A 278 40.22 24.14 -5.92
CA ILE A 278 40.73 23.54 -7.14
C ILE A 278 39.74 23.85 -8.28
N HIS A 279 40.14 24.71 -9.22
CA HIS A 279 39.30 25.16 -10.35
C HIS A 279 39.72 24.61 -11.72
N THR A 280 40.33 23.43 -11.76
CA THR A 280 40.63 22.70 -13.00
C THR A 280 39.95 21.32 -12.99
N GLY A 281 39.82 20.68 -14.15
CA GLY A 281 39.30 19.31 -14.25
C GLY A 281 40.21 18.33 -13.51
N VAL A 282 39.62 17.46 -12.68
CA VAL A 282 40.36 16.50 -11.83
C VAL A 282 40.18 15.07 -12.33
N VAL A 283 41.25 14.34 -12.58
CA VAL A 283 41.23 12.90 -12.87
C VAL A 283 41.70 12.15 -11.63
N LEU A 284 40.84 11.32 -11.03
CA LEU A 284 41.24 10.38 -9.98
C LEU A 284 41.59 9.04 -10.62
N ASP A 285 42.82 8.57 -10.42
CA ASP A 285 43.37 7.36 -11.05
C ASP A 285 44.26 6.57 -10.07
N GLY A 286 43.71 6.25 -8.90
CA GLY A 286 44.39 5.46 -7.87
C GLY A 286 44.08 5.89 -6.44
N ASN A 287 45.07 5.78 -5.55
CA ASN A 287 44.92 5.94 -4.10
C ASN A 287 45.36 7.32 -3.64
N VAL A 288 44.39 8.19 -3.38
CA VAL A 288 44.62 9.61 -3.15
C VAL A 288 44.11 10.02 -1.78
N THR A 289 44.86 10.87 -1.08
CA THR A 289 44.43 11.48 0.17
C THR A 289 44.22 12.98 -0.01
N LEU A 290 43.07 13.51 0.43
CA LEU A 290 42.81 14.93 0.55
C LEU A 290 42.73 15.31 2.04
N GLY A 291 43.45 16.38 2.41
CA GLY A 291 43.56 16.83 3.81
C GLY A 291 44.87 16.38 4.48
N SER A 292 44.98 16.64 5.78
CA SER A 292 46.19 16.40 6.56
C SER A 292 45.87 15.64 7.85
N THR A 293 46.77 14.77 8.30
CA THR A 293 46.73 14.10 9.60
C THR A 293 47.44 14.89 10.70
N GLU A 294 48.06 16.03 10.35
CA GLU A 294 48.77 16.89 11.31
C GLU A 294 47.76 17.76 12.11
N PRO A 295 47.83 17.78 13.46
CA PRO A 295 46.86 18.47 14.32
C PRO A 295 46.67 19.97 14.04
N ALA A 296 47.65 20.62 13.41
CA ALA A 296 47.66 22.06 13.13
C ALA A 296 47.08 22.44 11.74
N SER A 297 46.65 21.47 10.94
CA SER A 297 46.23 21.67 9.54
C SER A 297 44.78 21.28 9.30
N THR A 298 43.87 22.20 9.61
CA THR A 298 42.40 22.03 9.52
C THR A 298 41.78 22.60 8.24
N GLY A 299 42.59 23.06 7.28
CA GLY A 299 42.09 23.73 6.07
C GLY A 299 41.26 22.80 5.18
N SER A 300 40.05 23.22 4.83
CA SER A 300 39.19 22.50 3.88
C SER A 300 39.70 22.62 2.44
N ILE A 301 39.43 21.59 1.64
CA ILE A 301 39.69 21.61 0.18
C ILE A 301 38.33 21.64 -0.53
N THR A 302 38.14 22.62 -1.40
CA THR A 302 36.97 22.73 -2.26
C THR A 302 37.37 22.45 -3.71
N VAL A 303 36.68 21.54 -4.38
CA VAL A 303 36.89 21.24 -5.81
C VAL A 303 35.75 21.87 -6.61
N SER A 304 35.95 23.03 -7.21
CA SER A 304 34.88 23.83 -7.84
C SER A 304 35.30 24.38 -9.20
N SER A 305 34.53 24.18 -10.27
CA SER A 305 34.80 24.83 -11.56
C SER A 305 33.51 25.01 -12.36
N SER A 306 33.43 26.08 -13.18
CA SER A 306 32.31 26.34 -14.10
C SER A 306 32.47 25.67 -15.47
N SER A 307 33.64 25.08 -15.76
CA SER A 307 34.01 24.55 -17.08
C SER A 307 34.74 23.20 -17.07
N GLY A 308 35.12 22.66 -15.90
CA GLY A 308 35.84 21.39 -15.75
C GLY A 308 34.96 20.25 -15.23
N THR A 309 35.15 19.05 -15.76
CA THR A 309 34.55 17.80 -15.27
C THR A 309 35.61 16.96 -14.59
N SER A 310 35.28 16.38 -13.44
CA SER A 310 36.16 15.41 -12.79
C SER A 310 35.92 14.00 -13.35
N THR A 311 36.97 13.29 -13.74
CA THR A 311 36.86 11.92 -14.29
C THR A 311 37.38 10.91 -13.28
N ILE A 312 36.62 9.84 -13.04
CA ILE A 312 37.03 8.73 -12.17
C ILE A 312 37.51 7.57 -13.05
N ALA A 313 38.80 7.28 -12.99
CA ALA A 313 39.40 6.10 -13.58
C ALA A 313 39.25 4.87 -12.66
N SER A 314 39.59 3.69 -13.16
CA SER A 314 39.38 2.38 -12.52
C SER A 314 39.77 2.35 -11.02
N ASN A 315 38.87 1.81 -10.18
CA ASN A 315 39.08 1.52 -8.74
C ASN A 315 39.88 2.56 -7.92
N SER A 316 39.51 3.83 -8.01
CA SER A 316 40.13 4.90 -7.22
C SER A 316 39.67 4.89 -5.76
N VAL A 317 40.60 5.17 -4.83
CA VAL A 317 40.31 5.33 -3.40
C VAL A 317 40.61 6.77 -3.00
N LEU A 318 39.59 7.47 -2.49
CA LEU A 318 39.69 8.81 -1.95
C LEU A 318 39.63 8.74 -0.42
N THR A 319 40.74 9.05 0.24
CA THR A 319 40.83 9.14 1.69
C THR A 319 40.71 10.60 2.12
N ILE A 320 39.77 10.91 3.02
CA ILE A 320 39.75 12.21 3.71
C ILE A 320 40.31 11.99 5.11
N ALA A 321 41.40 12.68 5.42
CA ALA A 321 42.10 12.57 6.70
C ALA A 321 41.19 12.96 7.89
N GLU A 322 41.54 12.45 9.08
CA GLU A 322 40.82 12.71 10.33
C GLU A 322 40.76 14.22 10.65
N GLY A 323 39.58 14.73 11.01
CA GLY A 323 39.33 16.17 11.22
C GLY A 323 39.23 17.02 9.94
N GLY A 324 39.47 16.44 8.76
CA GLY A 324 39.39 17.13 7.47
C GLY A 324 37.98 17.15 6.87
N ALA A 325 37.63 18.26 6.20
CA ALA A 325 36.44 18.38 5.37
C ALA A 325 36.82 18.76 3.93
N THR A 326 36.33 18.00 2.96
CA THR A 326 36.48 18.31 1.52
C THR A 326 35.12 18.56 0.91
N ASP A 327 34.96 19.67 0.19
CA ASP A 327 33.73 20.04 -0.51
C ASP A 327 33.89 19.89 -2.02
N TRP A 328 33.19 18.93 -2.61
CA TRP A 328 33.29 18.61 -4.02
C TRP A 328 32.11 19.20 -4.79
N GLN A 329 32.39 20.22 -5.61
CA GLN A 329 31.40 21.01 -6.37
C GLN A 329 31.47 20.81 -7.91
N GLN A 330 32.49 20.11 -8.43
CA GLN A 330 32.57 19.73 -9.86
C GLN A 330 31.79 18.46 -10.22
N ALA A 331 31.15 18.41 -11.40
CA ALA A 331 30.49 17.20 -11.89
C ALA A 331 31.49 16.04 -12.06
N MET A 332 31.10 14.82 -11.68
CA MET A 332 31.90 13.62 -11.88
C MET A 332 31.41 12.83 -13.10
N SER A 333 32.33 12.23 -13.85
CA SER A 333 32.08 11.32 -14.96
C SER A 333 33.00 10.09 -14.90
N GLY A 334 32.72 9.07 -15.72
CA GLY A 334 33.50 7.84 -15.81
C GLY A 334 32.75 6.59 -15.35
N THR A 335 33.38 5.44 -15.59
CA THR A 335 32.86 4.09 -15.28
C THR A 335 33.63 3.40 -14.15
N GLY A 336 34.70 4.01 -13.65
CA GLY A 336 35.52 3.49 -12.55
C GLY A 336 34.80 3.51 -11.20
N ARG A 337 35.31 2.77 -10.22
CA ARG A 337 34.76 2.74 -8.85
C ARG A 337 35.46 3.79 -7.98
N LEU A 338 34.71 4.56 -7.20
CA LEU A 338 35.23 5.49 -6.19
C LEU A 338 34.94 4.97 -4.79
N THR A 339 35.98 4.75 -3.99
CA THR A 339 35.85 4.39 -2.57
C THR A 339 36.18 5.58 -1.68
N LYS A 340 35.23 6.05 -0.87
CA LYS A 340 35.49 7.00 0.22
C LYS A 340 35.95 6.25 1.46
N ALA A 341 37.17 6.56 1.92
CA ALA A 341 37.78 6.02 3.13
C ALA A 341 38.25 7.14 4.10
N GLY A 342 38.74 6.75 5.28
CA GLY A 342 39.22 7.66 6.33
C GLY A 342 38.11 8.36 7.11
N ALA A 343 38.44 8.89 8.29
CA ALA A 343 37.46 9.42 9.25
C ALA A 343 36.86 10.80 8.87
N GLY A 344 37.47 11.54 7.93
CA GLY A 344 37.01 12.87 7.54
C GLY A 344 35.71 12.90 6.73
N THR A 345 35.19 14.11 6.51
CA THR A 345 33.93 14.36 5.80
C THR A 345 34.17 14.71 4.32
N LEU A 346 33.47 14.02 3.42
CA LEU A 346 33.31 14.42 2.02
C LEU A 346 31.93 15.07 1.85
N GLN A 347 31.90 16.36 1.58
CA GLN A 347 30.71 17.11 1.20
C GLN A 347 30.59 17.12 -0.32
N LEU A 348 29.39 16.86 -0.83
CA LEU A 348 29.02 16.95 -2.24
C LEU A 348 28.03 18.12 -2.37
N SER A 349 28.47 19.27 -2.91
CA SER A 349 27.62 20.47 -2.98
C SER A 349 27.69 21.19 -4.33
N GLY A 350 26.60 21.18 -5.11
CA GLY A 350 26.53 21.80 -6.43
C GLY A 350 25.25 21.44 -7.21
N SER A 351 24.75 22.36 -8.04
CA SER A 351 23.40 22.29 -8.63
C SER A 351 23.23 21.29 -9.81
N THR A 352 24.32 20.76 -10.36
CA THR A 352 24.32 19.87 -11.55
C THR A 352 25.17 18.61 -11.39
N GLN A 353 25.67 18.35 -10.18
CA GLN A 353 26.66 17.31 -10.01
C GLN A 353 26.00 15.93 -10.00
N LEU A 354 26.57 15.03 -10.83
CA LEU A 354 26.44 13.57 -10.75
C LEU A 354 25.39 12.90 -11.65
N SER A 355 24.90 13.56 -12.69
CA SER A 355 24.05 12.89 -13.70
C SER A 355 24.79 11.93 -14.64
N THR A 356 26.12 12.04 -14.80
CA THR A 356 26.89 11.26 -15.80
C THR A 356 27.88 10.23 -15.24
N PHE A 357 28.14 10.22 -13.92
CA PHE A 357 28.96 9.16 -13.31
C PHE A 357 28.17 7.85 -13.29
N SER A 358 28.69 6.83 -13.96
CA SER A 358 28.04 5.51 -14.09
C SER A 358 28.80 4.39 -13.38
N GLY A 359 29.94 4.71 -12.79
CA GLY A 359 30.72 3.79 -11.96
C GLY A 359 30.13 3.59 -10.55
N GLY A 360 30.70 2.65 -9.79
CA GLY A 360 30.25 2.37 -8.43
C GLY A 360 30.83 3.34 -7.39
N PHE A 361 30.04 3.69 -6.37
CA PHE A 361 30.48 4.49 -5.22
C PHE A 361 30.48 3.61 -3.96
N VAL A 362 31.58 3.57 -3.22
CA VAL A 362 31.71 2.75 -2.00
C VAL A 362 32.00 3.66 -0.80
N LEU A 363 31.15 3.59 0.22
CA LEU A 363 31.40 4.22 1.52
C LEU A 363 32.02 3.18 2.47
N SER A 364 33.27 3.38 2.87
CA SER A 364 34.04 2.48 3.75
C SER A 364 34.67 3.21 4.95
N GLY A 365 34.12 4.36 5.34
CA GLY A 365 34.57 5.10 6.52
C GLY A 365 34.33 6.62 6.46
N GLY A 366 34.30 7.23 7.64
CA GLY A 366 34.05 8.67 7.82
C GLY A 366 32.62 9.05 7.46
N ALA A 367 32.43 10.29 6.98
CA ALA A 367 31.12 10.78 6.60
C ALA A 367 31.06 11.23 5.14
N VAL A 368 29.93 10.99 4.48
CA VAL A 368 29.54 11.63 3.23
C VAL A 368 28.30 12.47 3.48
N GLN A 369 28.39 13.73 3.09
CA GLN A 369 27.35 14.73 3.26
C GLN A 369 26.96 15.33 1.90
N TRP A 370 25.67 15.59 1.66
CA TRP A 370 25.25 16.30 0.43
C TRP A 370 24.16 17.34 0.68
N THR A 371 24.11 18.37 -0.16
CA THR A 371 23.02 19.35 -0.25
C THR A 371 22.30 19.16 -1.58
N ASN A 372 20.96 19.10 -1.57
CA ASN A 372 20.18 19.06 -2.82
C ASN A 372 19.62 20.46 -3.10
N SER A 373 20.02 21.08 -4.21
CA SER A 373 19.66 22.47 -4.57
C SER A 373 19.02 22.61 -5.97
N GLY A 374 18.52 21.52 -6.59
CA GLY A 374 17.89 21.57 -7.91
C GLY A 374 16.62 20.73 -8.04
N SER A 375 15.65 21.19 -8.84
CA SER A 375 14.37 20.54 -9.10
C SER A 375 14.49 19.28 -9.98
N ALA A 376 13.64 18.29 -9.67
CA ALA A 376 13.20 17.15 -10.51
C ALA A 376 14.21 16.03 -10.87
N ALA A 377 13.99 14.86 -10.25
CA ALA A 377 14.09 13.48 -10.77
C ALA A 377 15.38 12.91 -11.40
N ALA A 378 16.36 13.70 -11.86
CA ALA A 378 17.46 13.18 -12.70
C ALA A 378 18.85 13.07 -12.02
N ASN A 379 19.05 13.65 -10.84
CA ASN A 379 20.39 13.76 -10.24
C ASN A 379 20.46 13.05 -8.88
N THR A 380 21.16 11.91 -8.82
CA THR A 380 21.55 11.28 -7.55
C THR A 380 22.95 11.76 -7.18
N PRO A 381 23.26 12.05 -5.90
CA PRO A 381 24.61 12.45 -5.50
C PRO A 381 25.66 11.32 -5.63
N PHE A 382 25.27 10.14 -6.09
CA PHE A 382 26.16 8.98 -6.25
C PHE A 382 26.25 8.51 -7.70
N GLY A 383 25.67 9.24 -8.66
CA GLY A 383 25.62 8.79 -10.05
C GLY A 383 24.48 7.82 -10.35
N VAL A 384 24.56 7.17 -11.51
CA VAL A 384 23.65 6.09 -11.94
C VAL A 384 24.20 4.69 -11.65
N GLY A 385 25.44 4.59 -11.17
CA GLY A 385 26.06 3.32 -10.76
C GLY A 385 25.77 2.96 -9.29
N ILE A 386 26.16 1.75 -8.88
CA ILE A 386 25.78 1.17 -7.58
C ILE A 386 26.44 1.90 -6.40
N LEU A 387 25.64 2.28 -5.39
CA LEU A 387 26.11 2.74 -4.09
C LEU A 387 26.30 1.56 -3.14
N THR A 388 27.52 1.29 -2.67
CA THR A 388 27.82 0.26 -1.67
C THR A 388 28.11 0.89 -0.32
N LEU A 389 27.37 0.51 0.71
CA LEU A 389 27.58 0.94 2.09
C LEU A 389 28.26 -0.20 2.87
N ARG A 390 29.52 0.00 3.25
CA ARG A 390 30.30 -0.94 4.09
C ARG A 390 30.48 -0.44 5.51
N SER A 391 30.80 0.85 5.65
CA SER A 391 30.94 1.49 6.96
C SER A 391 30.94 3.01 6.86
N GLY A 392 30.64 3.71 7.96
CA GLY A 392 30.62 5.17 8.03
C GLY A 392 29.20 5.76 8.02
N THR A 393 29.13 7.09 7.85
CA THR A 393 27.89 7.86 7.99
C THR A 393 27.50 8.54 6.69
N LEU A 394 26.27 8.34 6.25
CA LEU A 394 25.65 9.02 5.13
C LEU A 394 24.63 10.04 5.66
N ARG A 395 24.79 11.33 5.38
CA ARG A 395 23.94 12.39 5.95
C ARG A 395 23.55 13.49 4.96
N SER A 396 22.34 14.01 5.10
CA SER A 396 21.87 15.19 4.37
C SER A 396 22.27 16.47 5.10
N SER A 397 22.62 17.52 4.34
CA SER A 397 22.64 18.89 4.86
C SER A 397 21.33 19.63 4.56
N GLY A 398 20.71 20.13 5.62
CA GLY A 398 19.45 20.88 5.58
C GLY A 398 18.27 20.13 6.19
N THR A 399 17.11 20.78 6.21
CA THR A 399 15.89 20.34 6.90
C THR A 399 14.91 19.57 6.02
N THR A 400 15.15 19.46 4.71
CA THR A 400 14.25 18.77 3.77
C THR A 400 14.71 17.35 3.42
N SER A 401 13.75 16.47 3.13
CA SER A 401 13.98 15.08 2.72
C SER A 401 14.80 14.99 1.43
N ARG A 402 15.80 14.11 1.38
CA ARG A 402 16.74 13.97 0.25
C ARG A 402 16.72 12.56 -0.34
N LEU A 403 16.86 12.49 -1.66
CA LEU A 403 16.71 11.26 -2.43
C LEU A 403 18.06 10.58 -2.73
N ILE A 404 18.10 9.26 -2.60
CA ILE A 404 19.08 8.35 -3.22
C ILE A 404 18.33 7.62 -4.33
N ASN A 405 18.72 7.84 -5.59
CA ASN A 405 18.01 7.29 -6.76
C ASN A 405 18.94 6.40 -7.60
N THR A 406 19.67 5.50 -6.94
CA THR A 406 20.51 4.47 -7.56
C THR A 406 20.35 3.15 -6.80
N SER A 407 20.80 2.03 -7.40
CA SER A 407 20.83 0.73 -6.72
C SER A 407 21.80 0.76 -5.54
N VAL A 408 21.43 0.12 -4.44
CA VAL A 408 22.18 0.13 -3.18
C VAL A 408 22.64 -1.28 -2.82
N VAL A 409 23.87 -1.43 -2.33
CA VAL A 409 24.37 -2.67 -1.73
C VAL A 409 24.74 -2.40 -0.29
N LEU A 410 24.13 -3.14 0.63
CA LEU A 410 24.46 -3.15 2.05
C LEU A 410 25.44 -4.30 2.29
N ASP A 411 26.71 -3.96 2.50
CA ASP A 411 27.87 -4.87 2.60
C ASP A 411 28.68 -4.57 3.89
N GLY A 412 27.96 -4.26 4.97
CA GLY A 412 28.51 -3.93 6.27
C GLY A 412 27.66 -2.94 7.05
N SER A 413 28.16 -2.46 8.19
CA SER A 413 27.40 -1.64 9.12
C SER A 413 27.55 -0.15 8.83
N ALA A 414 26.46 0.54 8.49
CA ALA A 414 26.48 1.96 8.13
C ALA A 414 25.42 2.77 8.92
N THR A 415 25.69 4.05 9.08
CA THR A 415 24.78 5.00 9.73
C THR A 415 24.14 5.90 8.67
N LEU A 416 22.82 6.06 8.73
CA LEU A 416 22.07 7.05 7.95
C LEU A 416 21.57 8.16 8.88
N GLY A 417 21.82 9.41 8.50
CA GLY A 417 21.53 10.60 9.32
C GLY A 417 22.69 11.06 10.19
N SER A 418 22.47 12.10 11.00
CA SER A 418 23.45 12.61 11.98
C SER A 418 22.79 12.95 13.32
N SER A 419 23.56 12.92 14.41
CA SER A 419 23.19 13.50 15.72
C SER A 419 23.51 14.99 15.83
N ASP A 420 24.19 15.58 14.84
CA ASP A 420 24.58 16.98 14.86
C ASP A 420 23.36 17.90 14.73
N ALA A 421 23.28 18.93 15.58
CA ALA A 421 22.20 19.90 15.58
C ALA A 421 22.07 20.60 14.20
N GLY A 422 20.86 20.56 13.60
CA GLY A 422 20.56 21.18 12.31
C GLY A 422 20.73 20.27 11.08
N LEU A 423 21.22 19.03 11.26
CA LEU A 423 21.32 18.01 10.21
C LEU A 423 20.22 16.96 10.39
N THR A 424 18.96 17.35 10.19
CA THR A 424 17.77 16.54 10.49
C THR A 424 17.08 15.93 9.27
N GLY A 425 17.66 16.09 8.08
CA GLY A 425 17.00 15.71 6.82
C GLY A 425 16.74 14.21 6.72
N GLU A 426 15.50 13.85 6.45
CA GLU A 426 15.09 12.49 6.07
C GLU A 426 15.84 12.02 4.82
N ILE A 427 16.28 10.76 4.82
CA ILE A 427 16.91 10.14 3.64
C ILE A 427 15.89 9.19 3.02
N THR A 428 15.67 9.33 1.71
CA THR A 428 14.72 8.52 0.97
C THR A 428 15.44 7.75 -0.12
N VAL A 429 15.44 6.42 -0.06
CA VAL A 429 15.98 5.53 -1.09
C VAL A 429 14.87 5.20 -2.09
N ASN A 430 14.89 5.87 -3.26
CA ASN A 430 13.79 5.91 -4.22
C ASN A 430 13.99 4.93 -5.40
N SER A 431 12.89 4.55 -6.05
CA SER A 431 12.82 3.62 -7.18
C SER A 431 12.17 4.26 -8.42
N ALA A 432 12.46 5.52 -8.75
CA ALA A 432 11.84 6.20 -9.89
C ALA A 432 12.11 5.43 -11.20
N GLY A 433 11.16 4.59 -11.63
CA GLY A 433 11.26 3.71 -12.80
C GLY A 433 11.31 2.18 -12.54
N GLY A 434 11.22 1.71 -11.29
CA GLY A 434 11.02 0.28 -10.97
C GLY A 434 12.20 -0.68 -11.23
N SER A 435 13.30 -0.21 -11.81
CA SER A 435 14.50 -1.02 -12.10
C SER A 435 15.59 -0.96 -11.02
N LEU A 436 15.46 -0.10 -10.01
CA LEU A 436 16.45 0.07 -8.94
C LEU A 436 16.17 -0.89 -7.78
N ALA A 437 17.22 -1.54 -7.27
CA ALA A 437 17.11 -2.51 -6.19
C ALA A 437 18.19 -2.31 -5.13
N THR A 438 17.86 -2.76 -3.92
CA THR A 438 18.79 -2.91 -2.81
C THR A 438 19.15 -4.37 -2.59
N THR A 439 20.42 -4.65 -2.39
CA THR A 439 20.91 -5.99 -2.04
C THR A 439 21.57 -5.97 -0.66
N ILE A 440 21.16 -6.86 0.24
CA ILE A 440 21.81 -7.13 1.52
C ILE A 440 22.83 -8.25 1.28
N ALA A 441 24.09 -7.87 1.12
CA ALA A 441 25.19 -8.77 0.76
C ALA A 441 25.84 -9.43 1.98
N SER A 442 25.85 -8.75 3.13
CA SER A 442 26.36 -9.26 4.41
C SER A 442 25.43 -8.89 5.56
N ASP A 443 25.61 -9.53 6.72
CA ASP A 443 24.83 -9.16 7.91
C ASP A 443 25.09 -7.68 8.20
N THR A 444 24.03 -6.89 8.10
CA THR A 444 24.11 -5.44 8.05
C THR A 444 23.51 -4.85 9.31
N VAL A 445 24.27 -4.02 10.02
CA VAL A 445 23.69 -3.11 11.01
C VAL A 445 23.43 -1.76 10.34
N LEU A 446 22.16 -1.42 10.15
CA LEU A 446 21.75 -0.13 9.64
C LEU A 446 21.30 0.76 10.80
N THR A 447 22.15 1.72 11.17
CA THR A 447 21.87 2.65 12.26
C THR A 447 21.17 3.89 11.72
N ILE A 448 19.96 4.17 12.21
CA ILE A 448 19.27 5.43 11.92
C ILE A 448 19.42 6.34 13.13
N ALA A 449 20.05 7.50 12.94
CA ALA A 449 20.32 8.46 14.01
C ALA A 449 19.04 8.87 14.75
N GLY A 450 19.13 9.19 16.04
CA GLY A 450 18.01 9.23 17.00
C GLY A 450 16.81 10.12 16.67
N SER A 451 16.96 11.14 15.83
CA SER A 451 15.85 12.00 15.37
C SER A 451 15.58 11.89 13.85
N GLY A 452 16.29 11.00 13.16
CA GLY A 452 16.18 10.82 11.72
C GLY A 452 15.05 9.87 11.32
N SER A 453 14.42 10.16 10.19
CA SER A 453 13.58 9.22 9.44
C SER A 453 14.32 8.78 8.18
N THR A 454 14.22 7.51 7.80
CA THR A 454 14.69 7.01 6.52
C THR A 454 13.61 6.17 5.86
N ALA A 455 13.18 6.56 4.66
CA ALA A 455 12.22 5.84 3.86
C ALA A 455 12.93 5.02 2.78
N TRP A 456 12.65 3.72 2.73
CA TRP A 456 13.17 2.79 1.75
C TRP A 456 12.03 2.35 0.82
N HIS A 457 12.08 2.80 -0.43
CA HIS A 457 11.07 2.49 -1.43
C HIS A 457 11.48 1.35 -2.36
N GLN A 458 12.77 1.15 -2.63
CA GLN A 458 13.23 0.09 -3.54
C GLN A 458 12.92 -1.33 -3.05
N ALA A 459 12.80 -2.27 -3.98
CA ALA A 459 12.85 -3.70 -3.67
C ALA A 459 14.17 -4.04 -2.96
N VAL A 460 14.09 -4.86 -1.91
CA VAL A 460 15.26 -5.31 -1.13
C VAL A 460 15.39 -6.81 -1.26
N SER A 461 16.57 -7.31 -1.64
CA SER A 461 16.87 -8.74 -1.82
C SER A 461 18.18 -9.11 -1.12
N GLY A 462 18.50 -10.42 -1.04
CA GLY A 462 19.72 -10.91 -0.42
C GLY A 462 19.50 -12.10 0.52
N SER A 463 20.58 -12.67 1.05
CA SER A 463 20.51 -13.79 2.00
C SER A 463 20.93 -13.44 3.41
N ALA A 464 21.53 -12.28 3.62
CA ALA A 464 22.04 -11.86 4.91
C ALA A 464 20.99 -11.10 5.74
N GLY A 465 21.24 -11.00 7.05
CA GLY A 465 20.36 -10.37 8.02
C GLY A 465 20.47 -8.84 8.05
N LEU A 466 19.44 -8.21 8.60
CA LEU A 466 19.35 -6.76 8.79
C LEU A 466 19.07 -6.45 10.26
N THR A 467 19.97 -5.72 10.89
CA THR A 467 19.75 -5.16 12.23
C THR A 467 19.49 -3.65 12.11
N LYS A 468 18.29 -3.22 12.47
CA LYS A 468 17.95 -1.81 12.65
C LYS A 468 18.41 -1.35 14.04
N SER A 469 19.30 -0.36 14.07
CA SER A 469 19.83 0.25 15.30
C SER A 469 19.58 1.78 15.33
N GLY A 470 19.86 2.42 16.46
CA GLY A 470 19.66 3.84 16.72
C GLY A 470 18.19 4.24 16.90
N GLY A 471 17.93 5.33 17.64
CA GLY A 471 16.57 5.75 18.03
C GLY A 471 15.65 6.22 16.90
N GLY A 472 16.14 6.42 15.67
CA GLY A 472 15.34 6.92 14.56
C GLY A 472 14.43 5.88 13.90
N THR A 473 13.72 6.30 12.85
CA THR A 473 12.73 5.48 12.13
C THR A 473 13.26 4.97 10.79
N LEU A 474 13.17 3.65 10.56
CA LEU A 474 13.37 3.04 9.24
C LEU A 474 12.02 2.59 8.69
N ARG A 475 11.62 3.12 7.53
CA ARG A 475 10.32 2.82 6.91
C ARG A 475 10.51 2.03 5.62
N PHE A 476 9.95 0.84 5.54
CA PHE A 476 9.81 0.08 4.29
C PHE A 476 8.41 0.28 3.72
N SER A 477 8.32 1.03 2.63
CA SER A 477 7.04 1.43 2.04
C SER A 477 6.41 0.41 1.08
N GLY A 478 7.22 -0.50 0.51
CA GLY A 478 6.79 -1.43 -0.56
C GLY A 478 6.51 -0.79 -1.94
N ILE A 479 6.64 0.53 -2.10
CA ILE A 479 6.31 1.24 -3.35
C ILE A 479 7.14 0.73 -4.54
N GLY A 480 8.40 0.35 -4.34
CA GLY A 480 9.31 -0.18 -5.35
C GLY A 480 9.35 -1.70 -5.41
N GLY A 481 8.37 -2.40 -4.84
CA GLY A 481 8.23 -3.85 -4.88
C GLY A 481 8.43 -4.55 -3.54
N ASN A 482 8.33 -5.88 -3.57
CA ASN A 482 8.44 -6.71 -2.37
C ASN A 482 9.87 -6.74 -1.82
N LEU A 483 9.97 -6.79 -0.49
CA LEU A 483 11.21 -7.11 0.21
C LEU A 483 11.32 -8.65 0.26
N THR A 484 12.34 -9.19 -0.38
CA THR A 484 12.52 -10.64 -0.63
C THR A 484 13.79 -11.21 -0.01
N TYR A 485 14.54 -10.42 0.77
CA TYR A 485 15.71 -10.95 1.46
C TYR A 485 15.33 -12.02 2.49
N THR A 486 16.21 -13.01 2.66
CA THR A 486 15.93 -14.22 3.44
C THR A 486 16.53 -14.24 4.84
N GLY A 487 17.47 -13.35 5.13
CA GLY A 487 18.04 -13.22 6.48
C GLY A 487 17.04 -12.73 7.52
N SER A 488 17.41 -12.85 8.80
CA SER A 488 16.61 -12.35 9.91
C SER A 488 16.65 -10.82 10.00
N THR A 489 15.55 -10.22 10.43
CA THR A 489 15.47 -8.80 10.79
C THR A 489 15.48 -8.65 12.30
N VAL A 490 16.36 -7.82 12.85
CA VAL A 490 16.37 -7.48 14.28
C VAL A 490 16.16 -5.98 14.42
N VAL A 491 15.15 -5.58 15.19
CA VAL A 491 14.93 -4.17 15.57
C VAL A 491 15.47 -4.02 16.99
N GLN A 492 16.69 -3.48 17.09
CA GLN A 492 17.40 -3.32 18.35
C GLN A 492 17.00 -2.02 19.07
N GLU A 493 16.80 -0.94 18.31
CA GLU A 493 16.41 0.38 18.82
C GLU A 493 15.58 1.15 17.80
N GLY A 494 14.79 2.10 18.29
CA GLY A 494 13.93 2.97 17.48
C GLY A 494 12.79 2.21 16.83
N THR A 495 12.33 2.70 15.67
CA THR A 495 11.12 2.19 15.03
C THR A 495 11.44 1.59 13.66
N LEU A 496 10.93 0.39 13.41
CA LEU A 496 10.78 -0.17 12.06
C LEU A 496 9.32 0.02 11.63
N VAL A 497 9.06 0.80 10.59
CA VAL A 497 7.73 0.94 9.96
C VAL A 497 7.67 0.04 8.74
N MET A 498 6.69 -0.85 8.67
CA MET A 498 6.45 -1.76 7.57
C MET A 498 5.09 -1.44 6.95
N ASP A 499 5.07 -0.79 5.79
CA ASP A 499 3.85 -0.60 4.97
C ASP A 499 3.86 -1.49 3.73
N GLY A 500 5.05 -1.95 3.32
CA GLY A 500 5.22 -2.87 2.22
C GLY A 500 5.04 -4.34 2.62
N ARG A 501 5.46 -5.22 1.72
CA ARG A 501 5.48 -6.67 1.95
C ARG A 501 6.89 -7.20 2.10
N LEU A 502 7.21 -7.75 3.26
CA LEU A 502 8.36 -8.60 3.53
C LEU A 502 7.97 -10.07 3.29
N ALA A 503 8.25 -10.54 2.08
CA ALA A 503 7.70 -11.78 1.52
C ALA A 503 8.46 -13.05 1.93
N SER A 504 9.74 -12.96 2.30
CA SER A 504 10.58 -14.14 2.54
C SER A 504 11.59 -14.04 3.69
N PRO A 505 11.33 -13.36 4.83
CA PRO A 505 12.33 -13.30 5.91
C PRO A 505 12.33 -14.60 6.73
N ALA A 506 13.49 -14.98 7.27
CA ALA A 506 13.59 -16.09 8.23
C ALA A 506 12.82 -15.81 9.54
N ALA A 507 12.96 -14.59 10.10
CA ALA A 507 12.24 -14.09 11.28
C ALA A 507 12.46 -12.58 11.47
N VAL A 508 11.53 -11.90 12.16
CA VAL A 508 11.63 -10.52 12.64
C VAL A 508 11.57 -10.53 14.16
N ALA A 509 12.58 -9.97 14.83
CA ALA A 509 12.61 -9.82 16.29
C ALA A 509 12.64 -8.35 16.67
N VAL A 510 11.72 -7.92 17.52
CA VAL A 510 11.66 -6.56 18.08
C VAL A 510 12.11 -6.65 19.54
N LEU A 511 13.24 -6.01 19.84
CA LEU A 511 13.87 -6.07 21.16
C LEU A 511 13.36 -4.96 22.09
N ALA A 512 13.80 -4.99 23.34
CA ALA A 512 13.38 -4.06 24.38
C ALA A 512 13.56 -2.58 23.96
N GLY A 513 12.51 -1.78 24.13
CA GLY A 513 12.51 -0.35 23.79
C GLY A 513 12.39 -0.04 22.29
N ALA A 514 12.39 -1.05 21.42
CA ALA A 514 12.15 -0.88 19.99
C ALA A 514 10.67 -1.04 19.62
N ALA A 515 10.29 -0.52 18.44
CA ALA A 515 8.92 -0.58 17.94
C ALA A 515 8.84 -1.15 16.52
N LEU A 516 7.80 -1.95 16.28
CA LEU A 516 7.33 -2.34 14.95
C LEU A 516 6.00 -1.66 14.66
N GLN A 517 5.97 -0.91 13.56
CA GLN A 517 4.84 -0.08 13.14
C GLN A 517 4.42 -0.34 11.70
N GLY A 518 3.28 0.22 11.27
CA GLY A 518 2.80 0.24 9.88
C GLY A 518 1.67 -0.73 9.57
N SER A 519 1.19 -0.72 8.33
CA SER A 519 0.02 -1.49 7.86
C SER A 519 0.36 -2.56 6.81
N GLY A 520 1.64 -2.95 6.75
CA GLY A 520 2.19 -3.86 5.76
C GLY A 520 2.05 -5.35 6.11
N THR A 521 2.83 -6.17 5.42
CA THR A 521 2.83 -7.64 5.60
C THR A 521 4.24 -8.16 5.88
N ILE A 522 4.41 -8.97 6.93
CA ILE A 522 5.62 -9.72 7.25
C ILE A 522 5.26 -11.21 7.21
N SER A 523 5.82 -11.96 6.25
CA SER A 523 5.45 -13.38 6.08
C SER A 523 6.18 -14.33 7.04
N GLY A 524 7.36 -13.95 7.54
CA GLY A 524 8.13 -14.76 8.50
C GLY A 524 7.64 -14.61 9.95
N GLY A 525 8.22 -15.40 10.85
CA GLY A 525 7.90 -15.34 12.27
C GLY A 525 8.23 -13.97 12.87
N THR A 526 7.36 -13.42 13.71
CA THR A 526 7.52 -12.12 14.37
C THR A 526 7.52 -12.31 15.89
N LEU A 527 8.58 -11.86 16.55
CA LEU A 527 8.75 -11.90 18.00
C LEU A 527 8.66 -10.47 18.56
N ILE A 528 7.74 -10.24 19.49
CA ILE A 528 7.68 -9.03 20.31
C ILE A 528 8.21 -9.38 21.69
N ASP A 529 9.41 -8.88 22.01
CA ASP A 529 10.10 -9.20 23.26
C ASP A 529 9.64 -8.32 24.44
N THR A 530 10.23 -8.52 25.63
CA THR A 530 9.97 -7.69 26.81
C THR A 530 10.24 -6.21 26.51
N ASP A 531 9.28 -5.34 26.87
CA ASP A 531 9.28 -3.89 26.62
C ASP A 531 9.41 -3.47 25.13
N ALA A 532 9.29 -4.41 24.19
CA ALA A 532 9.13 -4.11 22.77
C ALA A 532 7.70 -3.63 22.48
N THR A 533 7.52 -2.84 21.43
CA THR A 533 6.21 -2.28 21.06
C THR A 533 5.74 -2.74 19.68
N LEU A 534 4.49 -3.20 19.62
CA LEU A 534 3.74 -3.43 18.41
C LEU A 534 2.70 -2.32 18.25
N ALA A 535 2.62 -1.68 17.08
CA ALA A 535 1.69 -0.58 16.83
C ALA A 535 1.29 -0.53 15.35
N PRO A 536 0.19 -1.19 14.94
CA PRO A 536 -0.31 -1.12 13.57
C PRO A 536 -0.55 0.34 13.14
N GLY A 537 -0.13 0.67 11.91
CA GLY A 537 -0.37 1.98 11.27
C GLY A 537 0.30 3.20 11.93
N THR A 538 -0.04 4.38 11.41
CA THR A 538 0.15 5.71 12.07
C THR A 538 -1.17 6.30 12.58
N GLY A 539 -2.22 5.48 12.45
CA GLY A 539 -3.64 5.60 12.72
C GLY A 539 -4.21 4.17 12.59
N PRO A 540 -5.52 3.96 12.76
CA PRO A 540 -6.10 2.62 12.70
C PRO A 540 -5.68 1.86 11.44
N GLY A 541 -5.18 0.64 11.60
CA GLY A 541 -4.74 -0.15 10.46
C GLY A 541 -4.54 -1.63 10.77
N THR A 542 -4.24 -2.39 9.72
CA THR A 542 -3.93 -3.82 9.85
C THR A 542 -2.45 -4.08 9.63
N LEU A 543 -1.76 -4.65 10.63
CA LEU A 543 -0.43 -5.22 10.43
C LEU A 543 -0.53 -6.73 10.26
N THR A 544 -0.17 -7.23 9.08
CA THR A 544 -0.25 -8.66 8.76
C THR A 544 1.08 -9.35 9.04
N LEU A 545 1.08 -10.37 9.88
CA LEU A 545 2.29 -11.06 10.34
C LEU A 545 2.21 -12.57 10.04
N GLY A 546 3.36 -13.26 10.05
CA GLY A 546 3.45 -14.72 9.95
C GLY A 546 3.01 -15.39 11.26
N ASN A 547 3.83 -16.29 11.78
CA ASN A 547 3.71 -16.71 13.18
C ASN A 547 4.06 -15.53 14.09
N VAL A 548 3.31 -15.30 15.17
CA VAL A 548 3.54 -14.19 16.10
C VAL A 548 3.74 -14.73 17.51
N SER A 549 4.73 -14.22 18.23
CA SER A 549 4.93 -14.48 19.66
C SER A 549 4.89 -13.19 20.45
N TRP A 550 4.01 -13.14 21.45
CA TRP A 550 3.88 -12.03 22.41
C TRP A 550 4.51 -12.46 23.74
N ASN A 551 5.75 -12.00 23.98
CA ASN A 551 6.49 -12.34 25.20
C ASN A 551 6.04 -11.51 26.41
N ALA A 552 6.42 -11.98 27.60
CA ALA A 552 6.14 -11.32 28.86
C ALA A 552 6.66 -9.86 28.87
N GLY A 553 5.82 -8.91 29.27
CA GLY A 553 6.14 -7.49 29.34
C GLY A 553 6.21 -6.75 28.00
N GLY A 554 5.90 -7.41 26.88
CA GLY A 554 5.75 -6.72 25.59
C GLY A 554 4.52 -5.79 25.55
N ASN A 555 4.51 -4.85 24.61
CA ASN A 555 3.48 -3.83 24.47
C ASN A 555 2.76 -3.93 23.12
N TYR A 556 1.46 -3.70 23.14
CA TYR A 556 0.65 -3.43 21.96
C TYR A 556 -0.05 -2.09 22.16
N ASN A 557 0.36 -1.08 21.39
CA ASN A 557 -0.33 0.19 21.31
C ASN A 557 -1.47 0.05 20.30
N TRP A 558 -2.70 0.07 20.81
CA TRP A 558 -3.92 -0.16 20.02
C TRP A 558 -4.71 1.13 19.88
N GLN A 559 -4.91 1.57 18.64
CA GLN A 559 -5.60 2.81 18.29
C GLN A 559 -7.06 2.56 17.91
N MET A 560 -7.94 3.51 18.26
CA MET A 560 -9.36 3.51 17.88
C MET A 560 -9.82 4.93 17.52
N LEU A 561 -10.32 5.09 16.29
CA LEU A 561 -10.95 6.30 15.77
C LEU A 561 -12.47 6.25 15.89
N SER A 562 -13.07 5.07 15.65
CA SER A 562 -14.50 4.80 15.82
C SER A 562 -14.71 3.50 16.60
N GLY A 563 -15.71 3.47 17.48
CA GLY A 563 -16.21 2.25 18.13
C GLY A 563 -17.02 1.35 17.19
N SER A 564 -17.26 1.79 15.95
CA SER A 564 -17.95 1.06 14.89
C SER A 564 -17.04 0.86 13.66
N GLY A 565 -17.43 -0.01 12.73
CA GLY A 565 -16.64 -0.31 11.54
C GLY A 565 -16.00 -1.71 11.57
N ALA A 566 -15.02 -1.92 10.70
CA ALA A 566 -14.37 -3.21 10.51
C ALA A 566 -12.91 -3.14 11.02
N ALA A 567 -12.53 -4.10 11.88
CA ALA A 567 -11.20 -4.15 12.46
C ALA A 567 -10.08 -3.96 11.42
N GLY A 568 -9.19 -3.01 11.70
CA GLY A 568 -8.02 -2.68 10.90
C GLY A 568 -8.30 -1.79 9.69
N GLY A 569 -9.48 -1.18 9.59
CA GLY A 569 -9.79 -0.17 8.58
C GLY A 569 -9.47 1.25 9.06
N ASP A 570 -9.23 2.16 8.10
CA ASP A 570 -8.72 3.52 8.35
C ASP A 570 -9.61 4.36 9.30
N ASP A 571 -10.94 4.19 9.24
CA ASP A 571 -11.90 4.91 10.08
C ASP A 571 -12.39 4.11 11.31
N SER A 572 -11.61 3.13 11.79
CA SER A 572 -12.05 2.17 12.81
C SER A 572 -11.02 1.99 13.95
N TRP A 573 -10.54 0.77 14.20
CA TRP A 573 -9.54 0.43 15.21
C TRP A 573 -8.48 -0.52 14.67
N ASP A 574 -7.35 -0.62 15.37
CA ASP A 574 -6.21 -1.44 14.95
C ASP A 574 -6.48 -2.95 14.96
N LEU A 575 -5.82 -3.65 14.03
CA LEU A 575 -5.81 -5.10 13.97
C LEU A 575 -4.41 -5.66 13.72
N VAL A 576 -4.03 -6.67 14.52
CA VAL A 576 -2.90 -7.55 14.21
C VAL A 576 -3.42 -8.83 13.57
N ALA A 577 -3.10 -9.06 12.30
CA ALA A 577 -3.55 -10.24 11.56
C ALA A 577 -2.41 -11.25 11.38
N SER A 578 -2.44 -12.37 12.09
CA SER A 578 -1.47 -13.46 11.92
C SER A 578 -1.95 -14.47 10.87
N THR A 579 -1.15 -14.67 9.83
CA THR A 579 -1.31 -15.72 8.81
C THR A 579 -0.82 -17.09 9.29
N GLY A 580 -0.15 -17.13 10.44
CA GLY A 580 0.30 -18.33 11.15
C GLY A 580 -0.35 -18.44 12.52
N THR A 581 0.37 -18.97 13.51
CA THR A 581 -0.09 -19.07 14.91
C THR A 581 0.19 -17.79 15.69
N LEU A 582 -0.69 -17.43 16.63
CA LEU A 582 -0.41 -16.43 17.68
C LEU A 582 -0.12 -17.14 19.01
N ALA A 583 1.12 -17.04 19.50
CA ALA A 583 1.55 -17.59 20.76
C ALA A 583 1.64 -16.49 21.84
N ILE A 584 0.88 -16.65 22.92
CA ILE A 584 0.91 -15.74 24.07
C ILE A 584 1.86 -16.35 25.12
N ALA A 585 3.12 -15.93 25.05
CA ALA A 585 4.18 -16.36 25.95
C ALA A 585 4.25 -15.51 27.24
N ALA A 586 3.42 -14.47 27.36
CA ALA A 586 3.26 -13.71 28.59
C ALA A 586 2.82 -14.57 29.79
N THR A 587 3.11 -14.08 30.99
CA THR A 587 2.80 -14.73 32.27
C THR A 587 2.01 -13.77 33.15
N SER A 588 1.26 -14.28 34.13
CA SER A 588 0.50 -13.41 35.05
C SER A 588 1.40 -12.53 35.93
N GLY A 589 2.64 -12.96 36.20
CA GLY A 589 3.64 -12.15 36.92
C GLY A 589 4.30 -11.07 36.07
N ASN A 590 4.21 -11.16 34.74
CA ASN A 590 4.70 -10.15 33.80
C ASN A 590 3.82 -10.16 32.54
N PRO A 591 2.63 -9.53 32.62
CA PRO A 591 1.61 -9.61 31.57
C PRO A 591 2.02 -8.82 30.32
N PHE A 592 1.43 -9.18 29.19
CA PHE A 592 1.49 -8.38 27.97
C PHE A 592 0.61 -7.14 28.12
N ARG A 593 1.11 -5.97 27.72
CA ARG A 593 0.46 -4.69 27.98
C ARG A 593 -0.28 -4.21 26.73
N LEU A 594 -1.60 -4.08 26.83
CA LEU A 594 -2.44 -3.47 25.82
C LEU A 594 -2.64 -1.99 26.20
N ASN A 595 -1.92 -1.10 25.52
CA ASN A 595 -1.98 0.33 25.74
C ASN A 595 -2.99 0.94 24.77
N LEU A 596 -4.12 1.39 25.29
CA LEU A 596 -5.20 1.90 24.46
C LEU A 596 -4.97 3.37 24.10
N TRP A 597 -5.36 3.75 22.88
CA TRP A 597 -5.31 5.12 22.41
C TRP A 597 -6.53 5.45 21.56
N THR A 598 -7.35 6.38 22.00
CA THR A 598 -8.45 6.88 21.16
C THR A 598 -8.05 8.15 20.43
N LEU A 599 -8.55 8.30 19.21
CA LEU A 599 -8.20 9.37 18.28
C LEU A 599 -9.41 10.24 17.98
N SER A 600 -9.19 11.53 17.73
CA SER A 600 -10.25 12.53 17.55
C SER A 600 -10.94 12.54 16.17
N GLY A 601 -10.43 11.82 15.17
CA GLY A 601 -10.91 11.93 13.78
C GLY A 601 -10.32 13.10 12.99
N THR A 602 -9.44 13.92 13.59
CA THR A 602 -8.81 15.04 12.88
C THR A 602 -7.48 14.62 12.28
N SER A 603 -7.21 14.93 11.01
CA SER A 603 -5.90 14.69 10.38
C SER A 603 -4.93 15.85 10.67
N PRO A 604 -3.71 15.59 11.16
CA PRO A 604 -3.13 14.29 11.49
C PRO A 604 -3.72 13.72 12.80
N ASP A 605 -3.75 12.39 12.91
CA ASP A 605 -4.30 11.69 14.08
C ASP A 605 -3.73 12.23 15.39
N VAL A 606 -4.61 12.76 16.24
CA VAL A 606 -4.29 13.25 17.58
C VAL A 606 -5.21 12.60 18.60
N SER A 607 -4.74 12.56 19.85
CA SER A 607 -5.51 12.05 20.98
C SER A 607 -6.87 12.75 21.09
N GLY A 608 -7.94 11.97 21.21
CA GLY A 608 -9.29 12.47 21.38
C GLY A 608 -10.29 11.35 21.61
N THR A 609 -11.57 11.69 21.69
CA THR A 609 -12.65 10.70 21.82
C THR A 609 -12.92 10.04 20.48
N ALA A 610 -12.91 8.70 20.45
CA ALA A 610 -13.36 7.93 19.30
C ALA A 610 -14.85 8.16 19.05
N SER A 611 -15.26 8.27 17.78
CA SER A 611 -16.67 8.35 17.40
C SER A 611 -17.39 7.02 17.69
N ASP A 612 -18.71 7.01 17.76
CA ASP A 612 -19.53 5.78 17.83
C ASP A 612 -19.23 4.81 18.98
N PHE A 613 -18.44 5.24 19.96
CA PHE A 613 -18.32 4.54 21.24
C PHE A 613 -19.50 4.95 22.13
N ASP A 614 -20.40 4.01 22.38
CA ASP A 614 -21.56 4.21 23.25
C ASP A 614 -21.38 3.42 24.57
N PRO A 615 -21.07 4.08 25.69
CA PRO A 615 -20.90 3.41 26.98
C PRO A 615 -22.20 2.86 27.58
N THR A 616 -23.36 3.17 26.99
CA THR A 616 -24.67 2.66 27.44
C THR A 616 -25.03 1.32 26.81
N GLN A 617 -24.33 0.91 25.75
CA GLN A 617 -24.50 -0.42 25.16
C GLN A 617 -23.99 -1.50 26.13
N ARG A 618 -24.81 -2.55 26.36
CA ARG A 618 -24.51 -3.62 27.33
C ARG A 618 -23.12 -4.24 27.16
N SER A 619 -22.70 -4.46 25.90
CA SER A 619 -21.37 -4.98 25.60
C SER A 619 -20.94 -4.63 24.19
N SER A 620 -19.70 -4.20 24.05
CA SER A 620 -19.06 -3.95 22.74
C SER A 620 -17.80 -4.80 22.62
N ILE A 621 -17.56 -5.35 21.42
CA ILE A 621 -16.48 -6.30 21.17
C ILE A 621 -15.68 -5.82 19.97
N TRP A 622 -14.38 -5.57 20.17
CA TRP A 622 -13.46 -5.12 19.12
C TRP A 622 -12.35 -6.15 18.93
N PRO A 623 -12.27 -6.84 17.79
CA PRO A 623 -11.13 -7.69 17.45
C PRO A 623 -9.83 -6.89 17.45
N ILE A 624 -8.86 -7.30 18.27
CA ILE A 624 -7.54 -6.65 18.38
C ILE A 624 -6.44 -7.48 17.70
N ALA A 625 -6.63 -8.79 17.62
CA ALA A 625 -5.76 -9.68 16.87
C ALA A 625 -6.54 -10.90 16.35
N ALA A 626 -6.21 -11.38 15.16
CA ALA A 626 -6.79 -12.59 14.57
C ALA A 626 -5.67 -13.50 14.05
N SER A 627 -5.86 -14.82 14.13
CA SER A 627 -4.85 -15.80 13.69
C SER A 627 -5.47 -16.92 12.85
N THR A 628 -4.92 -17.22 11.68
CA THR A 628 -5.39 -18.36 10.88
C THR A 628 -4.83 -19.70 11.36
N GLY A 629 -3.67 -19.71 12.03
CA GLY A 629 -3.06 -20.89 12.63
C GLY A 629 -3.52 -21.20 14.06
N GLY A 630 -4.34 -20.33 14.64
CA GLY A 630 -4.88 -20.47 16.00
C GLY A 630 -4.07 -19.73 17.06
N ILE A 631 -4.71 -19.51 18.21
CA ILE A 631 -4.13 -18.82 19.37
C ILE A 631 -3.79 -19.84 20.45
N SER A 632 -2.60 -19.73 21.03
CA SER A 632 -2.14 -20.59 22.13
C SER A 632 -1.67 -19.78 23.33
N GLY A 633 -1.83 -20.33 24.54
CA GLY A 633 -1.35 -19.72 25.78
C GLY A 633 -2.20 -18.57 26.33
N PHE A 634 -3.40 -18.33 25.79
CA PHE A 634 -4.32 -17.30 26.27
C PHE A 634 -4.81 -17.58 27.70
N ALA A 635 -4.73 -16.54 28.53
CA ALA A 635 -5.47 -16.40 29.78
C ALA A 635 -5.63 -14.90 30.04
N ALA A 636 -6.78 -14.47 30.56
CA ALA A 636 -7.08 -13.04 30.71
C ALA A 636 -6.11 -12.30 31.66
N ASP A 637 -5.60 -12.98 32.67
CA ASP A 637 -4.62 -12.48 33.65
C ASP A 637 -3.21 -12.28 33.08
N LYS A 638 -2.95 -12.77 31.86
CA LYS A 638 -1.70 -12.51 31.12
C LYS A 638 -1.74 -11.20 30.35
N PHE A 639 -2.82 -10.44 30.44
CA PHE A 639 -2.97 -9.13 29.82
C PHE A 639 -3.21 -8.06 30.87
N VAL A 640 -2.60 -6.90 30.66
CA VAL A 640 -2.95 -5.67 31.38
C VAL A 640 -3.47 -4.67 30.37
N ILE A 641 -4.59 -4.01 30.67
CA ILE A 641 -5.18 -2.99 29.82
C ILE A 641 -4.87 -1.63 30.45
N ASN A 642 -4.11 -0.81 29.74
CA ASN A 642 -3.78 0.55 30.15
C ASN A 642 -4.65 1.55 29.40
N THR A 643 -5.50 2.26 30.12
CA THR A 643 -6.34 3.34 29.58
C THR A 643 -5.69 4.71 29.71
N SER A 644 -4.67 4.88 30.56
CA SER A 644 -3.90 6.12 30.67
C SER A 644 -2.79 6.21 29.63
N ALA A 645 -2.37 7.42 29.28
CA ALA A 645 -1.22 7.67 28.40
C ALA A 645 0.03 6.91 28.88
N THR A 646 0.48 5.95 28.08
CA THR A 646 1.55 5.00 28.44
C THR A 646 2.27 4.56 27.17
N ASN A 647 3.59 4.35 27.22
CA ASN A 647 4.35 3.78 26.10
C ASN A 647 4.16 4.56 24.77
N GLY A 648 4.07 5.89 24.85
CA GLY A 648 3.86 6.77 23.70
C GLY A 648 2.41 6.94 23.23
N THR A 649 1.43 6.28 23.87
CA THR A 649 0.00 6.50 23.57
C THR A 649 -0.55 7.73 24.29
N GLY A 650 -1.64 8.30 23.75
CA GLY A 650 -2.40 9.38 24.38
C GLY A 650 -3.45 8.94 25.40
N GLY A 651 -3.69 7.63 25.53
CA GLY A 651 -4.72 7.06 26.41
C GLY A 651 -6.11 6.94 25.77
N PHE A 652 -7.02 6.29 26.50
CA PHE A 652 -8.42 6.07 26.15
C PHE A 652 -9.27 7.23 26.70
N ALA A 653 -9.67 8.15 25.83
CA ALA A 653 -10.31 9.41 26.21
C ALA A 653 -11.83 9.32 26.37
N ASN A 654 -12.49 8.30 25.79
CA ASN A 654 -13.93 8.10 25.94
C ASN A 654 -14.28 7.71 27.39
N ASP A 655 -15.35 8.30 27.94
CA ASP A 655 -15.87 7.95 29.27
C ASP A 655 -16.48 6.54 29.26
N LEU A 656 -16.03 5.69 30.18
CA LEU A 656 -16.53 4.32 30.32
C LEU A 656 -17.85 4.22 31.11
N ALA A 657 -18.32 5.32 31.73
CA ALA A 657 -19.56 5.38 32.52
C ALA A 657 -19.70 4.25 33.57
N GLY A 658 -18.59 3.84 34.19
CA GLY A 658 -18.54 2.76 35.17
C GLY A 658 -18.42 1.34 34.59
N GLY A 659 -18.44 1.19 33.27
CA GLY A 659 -18.17 -0.07 32.58
C GLY A 659 -16.70 -0.50 32.66
N ALA A 660 -16.44 -1.77 32.34
CA ALA A 660 -15.12 -2.39 32.43
C ALA A 660 -14.64 -2.93 31.07
N LEU A 661 -13.33 -2.81 30.83
CA LEU A 661 -12.66 -3.38 29.67
C LEU A 661 -11.94 -4.68 30.07
N SER A 662 -12.00 -5.68 29.21
CA SER A 662 -11.33 -6.98 29.37
C SER A 662 -10.86 -7.54 28.03
N VAL A 663 -9.97 -8.53 28.05
CA VAL A 663 -9.55 -9.26 26.84
C VAL A 663 -10.19 -10.65 26.86
N ALA A 664 -10.80 -11.04 25.74
CA ALA A 664 -11.39 -12.35 25.55
C ALA A 664 -10.86 -13.01 24.26
N GLN A 665 -10.80 -14.36 24.27
CA GLN A 665 -10.57 -15.14 23.06
C GLN A 665 -11.91 -15.67 22.54
N ILE A 666 -12.24 -15.36 21.28
CA ILE A 666 -13.42 -15.83 20.57
C ILE A 666 -12.95 -16.62 19.35
N GLY A 667 -12.92 -17.96 19.47
CA GLY A 667 -12.32 -18.82 18.45
C GLY A 667 -10.85 -18.50 18.24
N ASN A 668 -10.48 -18.06 17.03
CA ASN A 668 -9.12 -17.67 16.67
C ASN A 668 -8.89 -16.15 16.66
N THR A 669 -9.73 -15.40 17.39
CA THR A 669 -9.63 -13.95 17.52
C THR A 669 -9.46 -13.58 18.99
N LEU A 670 -8.50 -12.69 19.29
CA LEU A 670 -8.47 -11.94 20.53
C LEU A 670 -9.26 -10.65 20.35
N ALA A 671 -10.14 -10.36 21.30
CA ALA A 671 -10.98 -9.18 21.28
C ALA A 671 -10.88 -8.41 22.59
N LEU A 672 -10.91 -7.08 22.48
CA LEU A 672 -11.20 -6.17 23.57
C LEU A 672 -12.72 -6.15 23.78
N VAL A 673 -13.15 -6.39 25.01
CA VAL A 673 -14.56 -6.45 25.39
C VAL A 673 -14.84 -5.36 26.41
N PHE A 674 -15.74 -4.44 26.05
CA PHE A 674 -16.35 -3.52 26.99
C PHE A 674 -17.65 -4.13 27.52
N THR A 675 -17.85 -4.06 28.84
CA THR A 675 -19.11 -4.45 29.50
C THR A 675 -19.64 -3.26 30.28
N SER A 676 -20.85 -2.82 29.95
CA SER A 676 -21.50 -1.69 30.62
C SER A 676 -22.19 -2.13 31.91
N THR A 677 -22.29 -1.22 32.87
CA THR A 677 -23.10 -1.36 34.09
C THR A 677 -24.47 -0.71 33.98
N ALA A 678 -24.84 -0.13 32.83
CA ALA A 678 -26.11 0.55 32.59
C ALA A 678 -27.29 -0.41 32.28
N ALA A 679 -28.49 -0.08 32.75
CA ALA A 679 -29.72 -0.85 32.44
C ALA A 679 -30.13 -0.72 30.96
N PRO A 680 -30.75 -1.75 30.33
CA PRO A 680 -31.11 -1.69 28.92
C PRO A 680 -32.21 -0.64 28.64
N PRO A 681 -32.16 0.08 27.51
CA PRO A 681 -33.23 0.99 27.11
C PRO A 681 -34.49 0.23 26.66
N THR A 682 -35.67 0.82 26.93
CA THR A 682 -37.00 0.28 26.58
C THR A 682 -37.81 1.36 25.83
N ILE A 683 -38.73 0.94 24.96
CA ILE A 683 -39.65 1.84 24.25
C ILE A 683 -41.00 1.76 24.95
N THR A 684 -41.48 2.86 25.53
CA THR A 684 -42.82 2.91 26.15
C THR A 684 -43.71 3.83 25.34
N ILE A 685 -44.83 3.30 24.84
CA ILE A 685 -45.84 4.03 24.08
C ILE A 685 -47.10 4.11 24.94
N ASP A 686 -47.35 5.30 25.49
CA ASP A 686 -48.50 5.57 26.34
C ASP A 686 -49.62 6.23 25.54
N VAL A 687 -50.71 5.49 25.32
CA VAL A 687 -51.94 6.08 24.75
C VAL A 687 -52.96 6.20 25.87
N ALA A 688 -53.01 7.36 26.51
CA ALA A 688 -53.84 7.57 27.70
C ALA A 688 -55.35 7.37 27.45
N SER A 689 -55.86 7.81 26.29
CA SER A 689 -57.27 7.66 25.89
C SER A 689 -57.45 7.80 24.37
N GLY A 690 -58.63 7.45 23.85
CA GLY A 690 -58.93 7.53 22.41
C GLY A 690 -58.20 6.47 21.57
N SER A 691 -58.05 6.71 20.27
CA SER A 691 -57.33 5.83 19.35
C SER A 691 -56.25 6.63 18.60
N GLN A 692 -55.04 6.10 18.53
CA GLN A 692 -53.90 6.70 17.82
C GLN A 692 -53.21 5.65 16.97
N THR A 693 -52.84 6.00 15.73
CA THR A 693 -51.92 5.16 14.94
C THR A 693 -50.50 5.24 15.48
N GLN A 694 -49.65 4.25 15.18
CA GLN A 694 -48.24 4.27 15.57
C GLN A 694 -47.54 5.59 15.18
N THR A 695 -47.85 6.13 13.99
CA THR A 695 -47.31 7.39 13.50
C THR A 695 -47.78 8.57 14.36
N GLN A 696 -49.06 8.59 14.75
CA GLN A 696 -49.61 9.64 15.63
C GLN A 696 -49.03 9.56 17.06
N ALA A 697 -48.66 8.37 17.51
CA ALA A 697 -47.95 8.15 18.78
C ALA A 697 -46.45 8.48 18.71
N GLY A 698 -45.95 9.03 17.59
CA GLY A 698 -44.56 9.44 17.41
C GLY A 698 -43.63 8.38 16.81
N TRP A 699 -44.18 7.26 16.36
CA TRP A 699 -43.41 6.09 15.87
C TRP A 699 -43.86 5.69 14.46
N PRO A 700 -43.32 6.34 13.41
CA PRO A 700 -43.69 6.01 12.03
C PRO A 700 -43.40 4.55 11.65
N ILE A 701 -42.29 3.99 12.14
CA ILE A 701 -41.93 2.58 12.03
C ILE A 701 -41.32 2.14 13.37
N LEU A 702 -41.81 1.04 13.93
CA LEU A 702 -41.20 0.35 15.06
C LEU A 702 -40.14 -0.62 14.54
N SER A 703 -38.90 -0.50 15.04
CA SER A 703 -37.77 -1.32 14.59
C SER A 703 -36.77 -1.55 15.71
N GLY A 704 -35.91 -2.56 15.52
CA GLY A 704 -34.82 -2.89 16.44
C GLY A 704 -35.16 -3.96 17.49
N THR A 705 -34.24 -4.13 18.44
CA THR A 705 -34.24 -5.23 19.42
C THR A 705 -34.82 -4.84 20.78
N TYR A 706 -35.16 -3.57 21.00
CA TYR A 706 -35.61 -3.09 22.30
C TYR A 706 -37.04 -3.56 22.62
N PRO A 707 -37.34 -3.92 23.88
CA PRO A 707 -38.70 -4.21 24.29
C PRO A 707 -39.60 -2.98 24.13
N VAL A 708 -40.80 -3.20 23.58
CA VAL A 708 -41.86 -2.20 23.43
C VAL A 708 -42.95 -2.46 24.47
N PHE A 709 -43.33 -1.44 25.23
CA PHE A 709 -44.43 -1.49 26.19
C PHE A 709 -45.56 -0.58 25.72
N LYS A 710 -46.75 -1.15 25.49
CA LYS A 710 -47.99 -0.39 25.29
C LYS A 710 -48.66 -0.18 26.64
N THR A 711 -48.75 1.08 27.07
CA THR A 711 -49.41 1.51 28.31
C THR A 711 -50.58 2.45 28.02
N GLY A 712 -51.34 2.80 29.06
CA GLY A 712 -52.48 3.72 28.95
C GLY A 712 -53.77 3.06 28.45
N ALA A 713 -54.92 3.64 28.81
CA ALA A 713 -56.23 3.01 28.60
C ALA A 713 -56.76 3.08 27.15
N GLY A 714 -56.14 3.90 26.29
CA GLY A 714 -56.53 4.06 24.89
C GLY A 714 -56.03 2.96 23.96
N THR A 715 -56.35 3.11 22.67
CA THR A 715 -56.03 2.18 21.59
C THR A 715 -54.81 2.66 20.79
N LEU A 716 -53.80 1.81 20.67
CA LEU A 716 -52.69 2.00 19.73
C LEU A 716 -52.93 1.14 18.49
N VAL A 717 -53.03 1.76 17.31
CA VAL A 717 -53.26 1.08 16.03
C VAL A 717 -51.94 0.91 15.29
N ILE A 718 -51.55 -0.32 15.04
CA ILE A 718 -50.37 -0.70 14.26
C ILE A 718 -50.81 -0.97 12.82
N ASP A 719 -50.79 0.07 12.00
CA ASP A 719 -51.34 0.11 10.64
C ASP A 719 -50.28 -0.11 9.54
N GLN A 720 -49.01 -0.21 9.90
CA GLN A 720 -47.89 -0.44 8.98
C GLN A 720 -47.14 -1.74 9.31
N ALA A 721 -46.33 -2.21 8.36
CA ALA A 721 -45.39 -3.30 8.61
C ALA A 721 -44.16 -2.77 9.36
N ASN A 722 -43.75 -3.49 10.41
CA ASN A 722 -42.63 -3.11 11.28
C ASN A 722 -41.51 -4.17 11.23
N THR A 723 -40.27 -3.78 11.57
CA THR A 723 -39.08 -4.65 11.57
C THR A 723 -38.58 -4.95 12.99
N LEU A 724 -39.48 -4.94 13.96
CA LEU A 724 -39.17 -5.22 15.35
C LEU A 724 -38.68 -6.66 15.52
N THR A 725 -37.63 -6.84 16.32
CA THR A 725 -37.15 -8.15 16.78
C THR A 725 -37.24 -8.27 18.30
N GLY A 726 -37.41 -7.14 19.01
CA GLY A 726 -37.71 -7.10 20.45
C GLY A 726 -39.15 -7.51 20.77
N SER A 727 -39.41 -7.87 22.02
CA SER A 727 -40.76 -8.23 22.49
C SER A 727 -41.67 -7.00 22.59
N THR A 728 -42.96 -7.17 22.29
CA THR A 728 -44.00 -6.16 22.55
C THR A 728 -44.90 -6.64 23.68
N THR A 729 -45.04 -5.85 24.75
CA THR A 729 -45.90 -6.16 25.90
C THR A 729 -47.05 -5.16 25.99
N VAL A 730 -48.29 -5.65 26.01
CA VAL A 730 -49.50 -4.85 26.19
C VAL A 730 -49.91 -4.88 27.65
N GLN A 731 -49.70 -3.77 28.35
CA GLN A 731 -49.96 -3.64 29.80
C GLN A 731 -51.27 -2.92 30.12
N GLY A 732 -51.84 -2.19 29.15
CA GLY A 732 -53.08 -1.45 29.34
C GLY A 732 -53.72 -1.02 28.02
N GLY A 733 -55.05 -0.96 28.04
CA GLY A 733 -55.85 -0.55 26.88
C GLY A 733 -55.77 -1.55 25.73
N VAL A 734 -55.89 -1.07 24.50
CA VAL A 734 -55.94 -1.93 23.30
C VAL A 734 -54.70 -1.70 22.42
N LEU A 735 -54.07 -2.78 21.98
CA LEU A 735 -53.15 -2.79 20.84
C LEU A 735 -53.90 -3.38 19.64
N GLN A 736 -54.29 -2.54 18.68
CA GLN A 736 -54.99 -2.99 17.49
C GLN A 736 -53.99 -3.31 16.38
N LEU A 737 -53.94 -4.57 15.96
CA LEU A 737 -53.16 -5.07 14.83
C LEU A 737 -53.95 -4.82 13.55
N ALA A 738 -53.51 -3.85 12.73
CA ALA A 738 -54.18 -3.43 11.50
C ALA A 738 -53.33 -3.67 10.23
N ASN A 739 -52.29 -4.51 10.34
CA ASN A 739 -51.40 -4.89 9.24
C ASN A 739 -51.13 -6.42 9.27
N GLY A 740 -50.76 -7.01 8.13
CA GLY A 740 -50.45 -8.44 8.02
C GLY A 740 -49.18 -8.88 8.77
N SER A 741 -48.22 -7.97 8.98
CA SER A 741 -46.98 -8.22 9.73
C SER A 741 -46.67 -7.06 10.68
N PRO A 742 -47.51 -6.84 11.70
CA PRO A 742 -47.53 -5.61 12.49
C PRO A 742 -46.34 -5.50 13.46
N LEU A 743 -45.72 -6.60 13.87
CA LEU A 743 -44.66 -6.63 14.91
C LEU A 743 -43.33 -7.24 14.41
N GLY A 744 -43.17 -7.40 13.09
CA GLY A 744 -41.99 -8.04 12.51
C GLY A 744 -41.77 -9.45 13.05
N SER A 745 -40.58 -9.70 13.59
CA SER A 745 -40.20 -10.97 14.23
C SER A 745 -40.29 -10.95 15.77
N GLY A 746 -40.82 -9.88 16.35
CA GLY A 746 -41.00 -9.73 17.79
C GLY A 746 -42.14 -10.60 18.34
N THR A 747 -42.00 -11.06 19.58
CA THR A 747 -43.06 -11.78 20.31
C THR A 747 -44.06 -10.79 20.91
N LEU A 748 -45.34 -11.15 20.93
CA LEU A 748 -46.41 -10.39 21.57
C LEU A 748 -46.77 -11.00 22.92
N ALA A 749 -46.62 -10.23 23.99
CA ALA A 749 -47.09 -10.59 25.32
C ALA A 749 -48.28 -9.70 25.72
N VAL A 750 -49.38 -10.31 26.15
CA VAL A 750 -50.55 -9.57 26.64
C VAL A 750 -50.76 -9.94 28.11
N VAL A 751 -50.73 -8.93 28.98
CA VAL A 751 -50.91 -9.11 30.43
C VAL A 751 -52.24 -8.54 30.89
N ALA A 752 -52.62 -8.83 32.14
CA ALA A 752 -53.88 -8.39 32.73
C ALA A 752 -54.12 -6.89 32.55
N GLY A 753 -55.29 -6.53 32.02
CA GLY A 753 -55.67 -5.15 31.69
C GLY A 753 -55.29 -4.68 30.29
N GLY A 754 -54.51 -5.47 29.54
CA GLY A 754 -54.21 -5.27 28.13
C GLY A 754 -55.06 -6.15 27.21
N THR A 755 -55.41 -5.61 26.04
CA THR A 755 -56.09 -6.36 24.97
C THR A 755 -55.32 -6.22 23.66
N ALA A 756 -55.00 -7.34 23.00
CA ALA A 756 -54.55 -7.33 21.61
C ALA A 756 -55.76 -7.59 20.70
N GLN A 757 -56.08 -6.64 19.82
CA GLN A 757 -57.24 -6.73 18.95
C GLN A 757 -56.82 -6.85 17.50
N VAL A 758 -57.43 -7.77 16.73
CA VAL A 758 -57.22 -7.86 15.28
C VAL A 758 -58.23 -6.97 14.56
N ALA A 759 -57.78 -6.18 13.58
CA ALA A 759 -58.69 -5.40 12.76
C ALA A 759 -59.68 -6.29 11.99
N ALA A 760 -60.89 -5.79 11.74
CA ALA A 760 -61.95 -6.56 11.09
C ALA A 760 -61.48 -7.12 9.73
N THR A 761 -61.80 -8.40 9.46
CA THR A 761 -61.43 -9.13 8.22
C THR A 761 -59.93 -9.25 7.92
N LEU A 762 -59.04 -8.83 8.83
CA LEU A 762 -57.61 -8.91 8.63
C LEU A 762 -57.09 -10.32 8.91
N ALA A 763 -56.21 -10.82 8.04
CA ALA A 763 -55.31 -11.94 8.35
C ALA A 763 -53.94 -11.39 8.76
N THR A 764 -53.54 -11.62 10.01
CA THR A 764 -52.27 -11.13 10.57
C THR A 764 -51.40 -12.25 11.11
N THR A 765 -50.08 -12.05 11.09
CA THR A 765 -49.10 -13.01 11.64
C THR A 765 -48.24 -12.35 12.72
N VAL A 766 -48.05 -13.05 13.83
CA VAL A 766 -47.12 -12.69 14.91
C VAL A 766 -46.09 -13.79 15.12
N ALA A 767 -44.86 -13.44 15.49
CA ALA A 767 -43.77 -14.42 15.61
C ALA A 767 -43.97 -15.40 16.79
N GLY A 768 -44.57 -14.89 17.88
CA GLY A 768 -44.97 -15.65 19.05
C GLY A 768 -45.99 -14.89 19.88
N LEU A 769 -46.78 -15.61 20.67
CA LEU A 769 -47.83 -15.07 21.53
C LEU A 769 -47.68 -15.64 22.95
N ASP A 770 -47.63 -14.76 23.95
CA ASP A 770 -47.57 -15.10 25.37
C ASP A 770 -48.77 -14.48 26.11
N LEU A 771 -49.63 -15.34 26.66
CA LEU A 771 -50.82 -14.97 27.43
C LEU A 771 -50.73 -15.36 28.91
N SER A 772 -49.56 -15.81 29.37
CA SER A 772 -49.34 -16.23 30.77
C SER A 772 -49.62 -15.13 31.80
N GLY A 773 -49.69 -13.87 31.36
CA GLY A 773 -50.06 -12.71 32.18
C GLY A 773 -51.55 -12.46 32.34
N ASN A 774 -52.44 -13.35 31.87
CA ASN A 774 -53.91 -13.21 31.89
C ASN A 774 -54.43 -11.99 31.09
N GLY A 775 -53.79 -11.70 29.94
CA GLY A 775 -54.28 -10.71 28.98
C GLY A 775 -55.37 -11.27 28.06
N LEU A 776 -55.98 -10.40 27.24
CA LEU A 776 -57.04 -10.78 26.31
C LEU A 776 -56.58 -10.60 24.84
N VAL A 777 -56.86 -11.59 24.00
CA VAL A 777 -56.77 -11.46 22.53
C VAL A 777 -58.17 -11.49 21.96
N ASP A 778 -58.57 -10.41 21.28
CA ASP A 778 -59.84 -10.31 20.57
C ASP A 778 -59.61 -10.35 19.06
N VAL A 779 -59.96 -11.46 18.41
CA VAL A 779 -59.80 -11.56 16.95
C VAL A 779 -60.85 -10.80 16.16
N GLY A 780 -61.92 -10.28 16.80
CA GLY A 780 -63.01 -9.64 16.09
C GLY A 780 -63.58 -10.55 15.00
N SER A 781 -63.68 -10.06 13.76
CA SER A 781 -63.98 -10.86 12.56
C SER A 781 -62.73 -11.23 11.75
N GLY A 782 -61.54 -11.13 12.34
CA GLY A 782 -60.25 -11.37 11.70
C GLY A 782 -59.70 -12.77 11.93
N PHE A 783 -58.42 -12.92 11.59
CA PHE A 783 -57.65 -14.16 11.59
C PHE A 783 -56.23 -13.86 12.08
N MET A 784 -55.71 -14.67 13.01
CA MET A 784 -54.34 -14.55 13.50
C MET A 784 -53.59 -15.88 13.34
N THR A 785 -52.35 -15.80 12.86
CA THR A 785 -51.38 -16.91 12.90
C THR A 785 -50.23 -16.59 13.83
N VAL A 786 -49.90 -17.54 14.70
CA VAL A 786 -48.75 -17.48 15.59
C VAL A 786 -47.67 -18.40 15.01
N ALA A 787 -46.58 -17.81 14.54
CA ALA A 787 -45.56 -18.54 13.77
C ALA A 787 -44.82 -19.59 14.61
N SER A 788 -44.59 -19.33 15.90
CA SER A 788 -43.90 -20.25 16.80
C SER A 788 -44.18 -19.93 18.28
N GLY A 789 -43.85 -20.85 19.20
CA GLY A 789 -43.86 -20.58 20.65
C GLY A 789 -45.20 -20.82 21.37
N LEU A 790 -46.28 -21.08 20.64
CA LEU A 790 -47.59 -21.48 21.19
C LEU A 790 -47.95 -22.87 20.68
N SER A 791 -48.16 -23.82 21.59
CA SER A 791 -48.60 -25.18 21.23
C SER A 791 -50.10 -25.22 20.92
N ALA A 792 -50.54 -26.14 20.07
CA ALA A 792 -51.96 -26.36 19.79
C ALA A 792 -52.81 -26.60 21.05
N VAL A 793 -52.27 -27.36 22.02
CA VAL A 793 -52.95 -27.62 23.31
C VAL A 793 -53.13 -26.31 24.09
N ALA A 794 -52.07 -25.51 24.20
CA ALA A 794 -52.14 -24.22 24.89
C ALA A 794 -53.12 -23.26 24.19
N LEU A 795 -53.13 -23.23 22.85
CA LEU A 795 -54.08 -22.43 22.08
C LEU A 795 -55.54 -22.76 22.43
N VAL A 796 -55.89 -24.05 22.50
CA VAL A 796 -57.26 -24.46 22.83
C VAL A 796 -57.66 -24.08 24.25
N GLU A 797 -56.76 -24.20 25.22
CA GLU A 797 -57.02 -23.77 26.60
C GLU A 797 -57.29 -22.26 26.68
N GLU A 798 -56.51 -21.44 25.96
CA GLU A 798 -56.73 -20.00 25.88
C GLU A 798 -58.07 -19.65 25.18
N ILE A 799 -58.47 -20.41 24.15
CA ILE A 799 -59.78 -20.24 23.50
C ILE A 799 -60.92 -20.62 24.44
N ARG A 800 -60.79 -21.71 25.22
CA ARG A 800 -61.79 -22.13 26.21
C ARG A 800 -61.99 -21.08 27.30
N GLU A 801 -60.90 -20.47 27.76
CA GLU A 801 -60.91 -19.37 28.71
C GLU A 801 -61.67 -18.15 28.15
N GLY A 802 -61.35 -17.73 26.91
CA GLY A 802 -62.03 -16.61 26.25
C GLY A 802 -63.50 -16.91 25.89
N ARG A 803 -63.82 -18.18 25.60
CA ARG A 803 -65.17 -18.66 25.27
C ARG A 803 -66.16 -18.51 26.43
N ASN A 804 -65.72 -18.60 27.68
CA ASN A 804 -66.54 -18.46 28.89
C ASN A 804 -67.94 -19.12 28.79
N SER A 805 -67.99 -20.46 28.80
CA SER A 805 -69.25 -21.24 28.68
C SER A 805 -70.04 -21.04 27.36
N GLY A 806 -69.40 -20.48 26.32
CA GLY A 806 -69.98 -20.32 24.98
C GLY A 806 -70.45 -18.90 24.65
N SER A 807 -70.42 -17.97 25.61
CA SER A 807 -70.84 -16.58 25.38
C SER A 807 -69.73 -15.69 24.83
N TRP A 808 -68.47 -16.15 24.76
CA TRP A 808 -67.30 -15.39 24.30
C TRP A 808 -66.99 -14.13 25.15
N THR A 809 -67.47 -14.09 26.39
CA THR A 809 -67.31 -12.95 27.33
C THR A 809 -66.13 -13.11 28.28
N GLY A 810 -65.16 -13.98 27.99
CA GLY A 810 -63.98 -14.15 28.82
C GLY A 810 -63.17 -12.86 28.96
N SER A 811 -62.64 -12.62 30.16
CA SER A 811 -61.78 -11.45 30.48
C SER A 811 -60.29 -11.69 30.19
N SER A 812 -59.93 -12.93 29.85
CA SER A 812 -58.59 -13.40 29.52
C SER A 812 -58.67 -14.46 28.42
N GLY A 813 -57.53 -14.80 27.81
CA GLY A 813 -57.44 -15.80 26.76
C GLY A 813 -57.80 -15.26 25.38
N ILE A 814 -58.33 -16.12 24.51
CA ILE A 814 -58.62 -15.80 23.11
C ILE A 814 -60.13 -15.79 22.90
N THR A 815 -60.65 -14.64 22.47
CA THR A 815 -62.08 -14.41 22.22
C THR A 815 -62.34 -13.74 20.87
N SER A 816 -63.62 -13.58 20.53
CA SER A 816 -64.09 -12.74 19.44
C SER A 816 -65.30 -11.93 19.92
N SER A 817 -65.13 -10.61 19.94
CA SER A 817 -66.22 -9.66 20.22
C SER A 817 -67.35 -9.73 19.18
N ILE A 818 -67.05 -10.15 17.95
CA ILE A 818 -68.05 -10.36 16.89
C ILE A 818 -68.79 -11.68 17.10
N ALA A 819 -68.09 -12.78 17.42
CA ALA A 819 -68.75 -14.05 17.74
C ALA A 819 -69.67 -13.92 18.97
N MET A 820 -69.26 -13.16 19.99
CA MET A 820 -70.10 -12.80 21.13
C MET A 820 -71.41 -12.13 20.69
N ALA A 821 -71.30 -11.12 19.82
CA ALA A 821 -72.47 -10.39 19.32
C ALA A 821 -73.41 -11.28 18.50
N ASP A 822 -72.85 -12.15 17.64
CA ASP A 822 -73.62 -13.06 16.80
C ASP A 822 -74.33 -14.14 17.61
N VAL A 823 -73.64 -14.75 18.58
CA VAL A 823 -74.22 -15.75 19.48
C VAL A 823 -75.34 -15.13 20.31
N ALA A 824 -75.20 -13.88 20.75
CA ALA A 824 -76.26 -13.14 21.44
C ALA A 824 -77.50 -12.89 20.56
N LEU A 825 -77.35 -12.87 19.24
CA LEU A 825 -78.43 -12.78 18.25
C LEU A 825 -78.96 -14.14 17.79
N GLY A 826 -78.49 -15.25 18.39
CA GLY A 826 -78.89 -16.61 18.03
C GLY A 826 -78.22 -17.13 16.76
N VAL A 827 -77.17 -16.46 16.27
CA VAL A 827 -76.36 -16.89 15.13
C VAL A 827 -75.18 -17.70 15.65
N THR A 828 -75.08 -18.97 15.28
CA THR A 828 -74.01 -19.85 15.77
C THR A 828 -72.65 -19.43 15.18
N ARG A 829 -71.77 -18.89 16.03
CA ARG A 829 -70.41 -18.42 15.69
C ARG A 829 -69.43 -18.76 16.80
N ALA A 830 -68.17 -18.92 16.42
CA ALA A 830 -67.10 -19.37 17.31
C ALA A 830 -65.73 -18.81 16.87
N VAL A 831 -64.67 -19.18 17.60
CA VAL A 831 -63.27 -18.90 17.25
C VAL A 831 -62.55 -20.19 16.85
N GLY A 832 -62.67 -20.58 15.59
CA GLY A 832 -62.05 -21.80 15.09
C GLY A 832 -60.52 -21.76 15.13
N TRP A 833 -59.89 -22.94 15.10
CA TRP A 833 -58.43 -23.05 15.20
C TRP A 833 -57.84 -24.15 14.32
N LEU A 834 -56.57 -24.02 13.97
CA LEU A 834 -55.81 -24.99 13.18
C LEU A 834 -54.40 -25.17 13.73
N ASP A 835 -53.95 -26.43 13.77
CA ASP A 835 -52.53 -26.77 13.82
C ASP A 835 -52.04 -26.98 12.38
N ASN A 836 -51.14 -26.10 11.93
CA ASN A 836 -50.65 -26.12 10.55
C ASN A 836 -49.58 -27.20 10.30
N GLY A 837 -49.18 -27.95 11.34
CA GLY A 837 -48.23 -29.06 11.23
C GLY A 837 -46.76 -28.67 11.03
N ASN A 838 -46.46 -27.37 10.93
CA ASN A 838 -45.10 -26.81 10.82
C ASN A 838 -44.62 -26.13 12.12
N GLY A 839 -45.37 -26.30 13.22
CA GLY A 839 -45.13 -25.64 14.51
C GLY A 839 -45.81 -24.27 14.68
N SER A 840 -46.53 -23.79 13.65
CA SER A 840 -47.42 -22.62 13.75
C SER A 840 -48.86 -23.04 14.01
N VAL A 841 -49.61 -22.16 14.67
CA VAL A 841 -51.03 -22.34 14.94
C VAL A 841 -51.82 -21.13 14.48
N SER A 842 -53.05 -21.34 14.01
CA SER A 842 -53.93 -20.29 13.52
C SER A 842 -55.27 -20.32 14.23
N PHE A 843 -55.88 -19.16 14.43
CA PHE A 843 -57.22 -19.04 15.01
C PHE A 843 -57.94 -17.82 14.44
N ALA A 844 -59.25 -17.94 14.28
CA ALA A 844 -60.04 -16.94 13.58
C ALA A 844 -61.51 -16.97 13.96
N TYR A 845 -62.21 -15.87 13.70
CA TYR A 845 -63.66 -15.89 13.69
C TYR A 845 -64.15 -16.90 12.66
N ALA A 846 -65.00 -17.83 13.11
CA ALA A 846 -65.45 -18.96 12.31
C ALA A 846 -66.91 -19.31 12.59
N ALA A 847 -67.53 -19.99 11.63
CA ALA A 847 -68.78 -20.71 11.84
C ALA A 847 -68.50 -22.17 12.19
N PRO A 848 -69.33 -22.81 13.04
CA PRO A 848 -69.30 -24.26 13.17
C PRO A 848 -69.49 -24.91 11.79
N GLY A 849 -68.56 -25.79 11.44
CA GLY A 849 -68.49 -26.41 10.13
C GLY A 849 -67.54 -25.78 9.12
N ASP A 850 -66.88 -24.67 9.43
CA ASP A 850 -65.73 -24.19 8.65
C ASP A 850 -64.45 -24.85 9.21
N THR A 851 -64.09 -25.99 8.64
CA THR A 851 -63.02 -26.85 9.18
C THR A 851 -61.62 -26.40 8.76
N ASN A 852 -61.50 -25.54 7.76
CA ASN A 852 -60.23 -25.06 7.20
C ASN A 852 -60.04 -23.54 7.37
N LEU A 853 -60.97 -22.85 8.04
CA LEU A 853 -60.99 -21.42 8.33
C LEU A 853 -60.93 -20.54 7.07
N ASP A 854 -61.57 -20.96 5.99
CA ASP A 854 -61.60 -20.24 4.71
C ASP A 854 -62.84 -19.32 4.52
N TRP A 855 -63.64 -19.18 5.57
CA TRP A 855 -64.90 -18.44 5.61
C TRP A 855 -66.01 -19.01 4.72
N GLN A 856 -65.90 -20.27 4.32
CA GLN A 856 -66.94 -21.01 3.65
C GLN A 856 -67.25 -22.29 4.43
N VAL A 857 -68.49 -22.76 4.32
CA VAL A 857 -68.87 -24.09 4.80
C VAL A 857 -69.34 -24.85 3.58
N ASN A 858 -68.54 -25.79 3.07
CA ASN A 858 -68.81 -26.46 1.80
C ASN A 858 -68.52 -27.98 1.87
N VAL A 859 -68.49 -28.64 0.71
CA VAL A 859 -68.27 -30.09 0.62
C VAL A 859 -66.90 -30.53 1.15
N LEU A 860 -65.88 -29.67 1.07
CA LEU A 860 -64.55 -29.94 1.62
C LEU A 860 -64.61 -30.01 3.14
N ASP A 861 -65.40 -29.14 3.78
CA ASP A 861 -65.57 -29.16 5.23
C ASP A 861 -66.35 -30.37 5.71
N ALA A 862 -67.45 -30.68 5.03
CA ALA A 862 -68.20 -31.89 5.29
C ALA A 862 -67.31 -33.14 5.13
N ALA A 863 -66.41 -33.16 4.14
CA ALA A 863 -65.47 -34.25 3.97
C ALA A 863 -64.45 -34.31 5.11
N ASN A 864 -63.89 -33.20 5.58
CA ASN A 864 -62.97 -33.16 6.72
C ASN A 864 -63.65 -33.67 8.01
N PHE A 865 -64.88 -33.21 8.26
CA PHE A 865 -65.73 -33.65 9.37
C PHE A 865 -66.03 -35.16 9.32
N LEU A 866 -66.46 -35.68 8.16
CA LEU A 866 -66.91 -37.07 8.02
C LEU A 866 -65.77 -38.08 7.84
N SER A 867 -64.65 -37.68 7.22
CA SER A 867 -63.55 -38.59 6.88
C SER A 867 -62.62 -38.94 8.04
N ALA A 868 -62.67 -38.17 9.13
CA ALA A 868 -61.83 -38.39 10.30
C ALA A 868 -62.14 -39.71 11.04
N GLY A 869 -63.34 -40.28 10.86
CA GLY A 869 -63.75 -41.54 11.48
C GLY A 869 -63.84 -41.49 13.01
N LYS A 870 -63.93 -40.28 13.59
CA LYS A 870 -63.97 -40.04 15.05
C LYS A 870 -65.36 -39.74 15.61
N PHE A 871 -66.36 -39.57 14.75
CA PHE A 871 -67.74 -39.31 15.15
C PHE A 871 -68.26 -40.38 16.11
N ASP A 872 -68.70 -39.96 17.30
CA ASP A 872 -69.25 -40.82 18.37
C ASP A 872 -68.30 -41.95 18.83
N THR A 873 -66.98 -41.75 18.66
CA THR A 873 -65.97 -42.76 19.07
C THR A 873 -65.38 -42.51 20.45
N GLY A 874 -65.59 -41.31 21.03
CA GLY A 874 -64.93 -40.86 22.26
C GLY A 874 -63.42 -40.61 22.12
N ALA A 875 -62.87 -40.61 20.89
CA ALA A 875 -61.47 -40.30 20.64
C ALA A 875 -61.25 -38.78 20.60
N PRO A 876 -60.07 -38.28 21.05
CA PRO A 876 -59.75 -36.86 21.00
C PRO A 876 -59.84 -36.30 19.59
N ALA A 877 -60.55 -35.19 19.40
CA ALA A 877 -60.74 -34.52 18.13
C ALA A 877 -60.11 -33.11 18.12
N THR A 878 -59.90 -32.58 16.92
CA THR A 878 -59.48 -31.19 16.67
C THR A 878 -60.60 -30.44 15.97
N TRP A 879 -60.53 -29.11 15.90
CA TRP A 879 -61.49 -28.29 15.15
C TRP A 879 -61.64 -28.74 13.69
N SER A 880 -60.53 -29.00 13.01
CA SER A 880 -60.54 -29.51 11.62
C SER A 880 -61.17 -30.90 11.45
N GLN A 881 -61.36 -31.63 12.56
CA GLN A 881 -62.02 -32.93 12.60
C GLN A 881 -63.47 -32.84 13.09
N GLY A 882 -63.93 -31.64 13.47
CA GLY A 882 -65.31 -31.38 13.82
C GLY A 882 -65.61 -31.00 15.27
N ASP A 883 -64.62 -30.81 16.14
CA ASP A 883 -64.87 -30.38 17.54
C ASP A 883 -65.15 -28.87 17.58
N PHE A 884 -66.41 -28.48 17.36
CA PHE A 884 -66.81 -27.06 17.25
C PHE A 884 -67.18 -26.45 18.60
N ASN A 885 -67.50 -27.29 19.58
CA ASN A 885 -67.89 -26.88 20.92
C ASN A 885 -66.72 -26.87 21.93
N TYR A 886 -65.53 -27.32 21.51
CA TYR A 886 -64.28 -27.42 22.27
C TYR A 886 -64.35 -28.39 23.45
N ASP A 887 -65.15 -29.46 23.38
CA ASP A 887 -65.21 -30.49 24.43
C ASP A 887 -64.16 -31.61 24.24
N GLY A 888 -63.45 -31.59 23.10
CA GLY A 888 -62.38 -32.52 22.77
C GLY A 888 -62.85 -33.80 22.08
N ILE A 889 -64.14 -33.96 21.79
CA ILE A 889 -64.73 -35.12 21.12
C ILE A 889 -65.53 -34.60 19.91
N VAL A 890 -65.79 -35.48 18.93
CA VAL A 890 -66.75 -35.17 17.85
C VAL A 890 -67.97 -36.03 18.06
N ASP A 891 -69.11 -35.43 18.38
CA ASP A 891 -70.36 -36.14 18.66
C ASP A 891 -71.60 -35.51 17.98
N ALA A 892 -72.79 -35.92 18.41
CA ALA A 892 -74.05 -35.44 17.86
C ALA A 892 -74.26 -33.93 18.08
N LEU A 893 -73.65 -33.32 19.10
CA LEU A 893 -73.70 -31.88 19.36
C LEU A 893 -72.92 -31.11 18.31
N ASP A 894 -71.75 -31.59 17.90
CA ASP A 894 -70.97 -30.95 16.82
C ASP A 894 -71.65 -31.09 15.46
N ALA A 895 -72.25 -32.25 15.18
CA ALA A 895 -73.06 -32.42 13.99
C ALA A 895 -74.28 -31.49 13.99
N ALA A 896 -74.90 -31.27 15.16
CA ALA A 896 -75.97 -30.29 15.30
C ALA A 896 -75.46 -28.87 15.05
N ASP A 897 -74.31 -28.48 15.60
CA ASP A 897 -73.70 -27.17 15.37
C ASP A 897 -73.37 -26.94 13.88
N PHE A 898 -72.83 -27.97 13.20
CA PHE A 898 -72.57 -27.94 11.75
C PHE A 898 -73.85 -27.67 10.95
N ILE A 899 -74.93 -28.43 11.23
CA ILE A 899 -76.19 -28.36 10.48
C ILE A 899 -76.96 -27.07 10.80
N THR A 900 -76.99 -26.68 12.08
CA THR A 900 -77.77 -25.52 12.55
C THR A 900 -77.14 -24.18 12.16
N SER A 901 -75.88 -24.15 11.75
CA SER A 901 -75.23 -22.96 11.17
C SER A 901 -75.98 -22.42 9.95
N GLY A 902 -76.63 -23.29 9.18
CA GLY A 902 -77.34 -22.94 7.93
C GLY A 902 -76.43 -22.47 6.80
N LEU A 903 -75.10 -22.60 6.94
CA LEU A 903 -74.11 -22.04 6.01
C LEU A 903 -73.62 -23.01 4.94
N TYR A 904 -74.03 -24.28 4.98
CA TYR A 904 -73.58 -25.27 4.01
C TYR A 904 -73.90 -24.83 2.57
N ASN A 905 -72.84 -24.66 1.78
CA ASN A 905 -72.82 -24.21 0.41
C ASN A 905 -73.48 -22.82 0.18
N GLN A 906 -73.48 -21.93 1.18
CA GLN A 906 -74.04 -20.57 1.10
C GLN A 906 -73.03 -19.50 0.62
N GLY A 907 -71.77 -19.88 0.39
CA GLY A 907 -70.70 -18.95 0.02
C GLY A 907 -69.96 -18.36 1.22
N ILE A 908 -69.31 -17.20 1.04
CA ILE A 908 -68.47 -16.55 2.06
C ILE A 908 -69.34 -15.88 3.12
N TYR A 909 -69.22 -16.31 4.38
CA TYR A 909 -70.01 -15.76 5.49
C TYR A 909 -69.33 -14.59 6.24
N ASN A 910 -68.06 -14.32 5.96
CA ASN A 910 -67.31 -13.18 6.49
C ASN A 910 -66.78 -12.28 5.34
N PRO A 911 -67.66 -11.49 4.69
CA PRO A 911 -67.30 -10.72 3.50
C PRO A 911 -66.42 -9.52 3.81
N LEU A 912 -65.50 -9.20 2.89
CA LEU A 912 -64.67 -7.99 2.97
C LEU A 912 -65.54 -6.71 2.96
N PRO A 913 -65.12 -5.64 3.67
CA PRO A 913 -65.84 -4.36 3.67
C PRO A 913 -66.03 -3.84 2.23
N GLY A 914 -67.28 -3.72 1.78
CA GLY A 914 -67.64 -3.22 0.45
C GLY A 914 -68.13 -4.27 -0.56
N ALA A 915 -68.16 -5.56 -0.21
CA ALA A 915 -68.80 -6.58 -1.04
C ALA A 915 -70.34 -6.49 -0.93
N VAL A 916 -71.00 -5.92 -1.94
CA VAL A 916 -72.47 -5.83 -2.03
C VAL A 916 -73.03 -7.07 -2.71
N GLY A 917 -73.95 -7.79 -2.05
CA GLY A 917 -74.91 -8.68 -2.71
C GLY A 917 -75.11 -10.03 -2.03
N ALA A 918 -76.30 -10.24 -1.45
CA ALA A 918 -76.83 -11.58 -1.20
C ALA A 918 -76.92 -12.32 -2.54
N VAL A 919 -76.20 -13.42 -2.69
CA VAL A 919 -76.33 -14.29 -3.86
C VAL A 919 -77.48 -15.25 -3.60
N ALA A 920 -78.51 -15.13 -4.44
CA ALA A 920 -79.72 -15.95 -4.37
C ALA A 920 -79.39 -17.44 -4.51
N ALA A 921 -80.00 -18.24 -3.64
CA ALA A 921 -80.02 -19.69 -3.72
C ALA A 921 -80.48 -20.14 -5.12
N VAL A 922 -79.71 -21.06 -5.73
CA VAL A 922 -80.13 -21.83 -6.89
C VAL A 922 -80.86 -23.08 -6.38
N PRO A 923 -82.14 -23.29 -6.68
CA PRO A 923 -82.85 -24.53 -6.34
C PRO A 923 -82.61 -25.65 -7.38
N GLU A 924 -82.49 -26.88 -6.86
CA GLU A 924 -82.82 -28.19 -7.48
C GLU A 924 -81.76 -28.99 -8.28
N PRO A 925 -81.88 -30.35 -8.37
CA PRO A 925 -82.99 -31.22 -7.96
C PRO A 925 -82.66 -32.34 -6.96
N SER A 926 -83.75 -32.82 -6.35
CA SER A 926 -83.85 -34.04 -5.55
C SER A 926 -83.52 -35.31 -6.37
N SER A 927 -82.73 -36.22 -5.78
CA SER A 927 -82.84 -37.65 -6.08
C SER A 927 -82.38 -38.49 -4.89
N MET A 928 -83.35 -39.16 -4.30
CA MET A 928 -83.18 -40.36 -3.51
C MET A 928 -82.32 -41.38 -4.27
N GLY A 929 -81.32 -41.95 -3.61
CA GLY A 929 -80.66 -43.17 -4.10
C GLY A 929 -79.29 -43.42 -3.49
N LEU A 930 -79.24 -44.09 -2.33
CA LEU A 930 -78.36 -45.24 -2.05
C LEU A 930 -78.40 -45.62 -0.56
N LEU A 931 -79.47 -46.35 -0.23
CA LEU A 931 -79.48 -47.33 0.85
C LEU A 931 -79.07 -48.65 0.19
N LEU A 932 -77.84 -49.16 0.44
CA LEU A 932 -77.36 -50.55 0.28
C LEU A 932 -75.84 -50.59 -0.02
N ALA A 933 -75.02 -50.91 0.99
CA ALA A 933 -73.91 -51.86 0.89
C ALA A 933 -73.23 -52.04 2.26
N ALA A 934 -73.80 -52.92 3.07
CA ALA A 934 -73.05 -53.60 4.11
C ALA A 934 -72.25 -54.77 3.50
N VAL A 935 -71.12 -55.11 4.14
CA VAL A 935 -70.40 -56.40 4.10
C VAL A 935 -69.41 -56.64 2.94
N ALA A 936 -68.10 -56.57 3.26
CA ALA A 936 -67.02 -57.53 2.95
C ALA A 936 -65.67 -56.80 3.14
N GLY A 937 -64.65 -57.28 3.84
CA GLY A 937 -64.42 -58.56 4.47
C GLY A 937 -63.19 -58.44 5.38
N ALA A 938 -63.17 -59.29 6.39
CA ALA A 938 -62.08 -59.52 7.31
C ALA A 938 -60.82 -60.09 6.61
N PHE A 939 -59.76 -60.19 7.41
CA PHE A 939 -58.50 -60.93 7.23
C PHE A 939 -57.31 -60.14 6.67
N PHE A 940 -56.42 -59.68 7.56
CA PHE A 940 -55.15 -60.39 7.84
C PHE A 940 -54.58 -60.00 9.21
N ARG A 941 -54.50 -61.00 10.10
CA ARG A 941 -53.60 -61.05 11.27
C ARG A 941 -52.15 -61.22 10.77
N VAL A 942 -51.15 -60.71 11.51
CA VAL A 942 -50.14 -61.52 12.25
C VAL A 942 -49.24 -60.64 13.16
N ARG A 943 -49.43 -60.86 14.47
CA ARG A 943 -48.49 -60.97 15.63
C ARG A 943 -47.31 -59.98 15.84
N ARG A 944 -47.52 -59.17 16.90
CA ARG A 944 -46.75 -59.01 18.16
C ARG A 944 -45.44 -59.82 18.36
N ARG A 945 -44.45 -59.15 18.97
CA ARG A 945 -43.75 -59.44 20.27
C ARG A 945 -42.96 -58.18 20.67
N ARG A 946 -43.34 -57.37 21.69
CA ARG A 946 -43.03 -57.44 23.15
C ARG A 946 -41.57 -57.77 23.51
N SER A 947 -40.80 -56.72 23.85
CA SER A 947 -39.97 -56.39 25.05
C SER A 947 -39.21 -57.51 25.80
N PRO A 948 -38.17 -57.29 26.68
CA PRO A 948 -37.87 -56.06 27.46
C PRO A 948 -36.38 -55.81 27.89
N ALA A 949 -36.20 -54.76 28.70
CA ALA A 949 -35.36 -54.67 29.93
C ALA A 949 -33.88 -54.18 29.93
N ALA A 950 -33.67 -53.30 30.92
CA ALA A 950 -32.52 -52.55 31.44
C ALA A 950 -31.27 -53.31 31.97
N LEU A 951 -30.10 -52.63 31.86
CA LEU A 951 -28.94 -52.35 32.78
C LEU A 951 -28.42 -53.45 33.77
N PRO A 952 -27.08 -53.56 34.05
CA PRO A 952 -26.33 -52.58 34.87
C PRO A 952 -24.77 -52.44 34.72
N ALA A 953 -24.26 -51.30 35.23
CA ALA A 953 -22.99 -50.95 35.94
C ALA A 953 -21.57 -51.53 35.62
N CYS A 954 -20.64 -50.58 35.39
CA CYS A 954 -19.25 -50.40 35.89
C CYS A 954 -18.20 -51.55 35.86
N ARG A 955 -17.15 -51.40 35.04
CA ARG A 955 -15.76 -51.82 35.37
C ARG A 955 -14.73 -50.82 34.83
N ARG A 956 -13.80 -50.46 35.71
CA ARG A 956 -12.61 -49.61 35.52
C ARG A 956 -11.51 -50.47 34.87
N ALA A 957 -10.95 -50.04 33.74
CA ALA A 957 -9.72 -50.62 33.17
C ALA A 957 -8.80 -49.46 32.75
N THR A 958 -7.57 -49.51 33.25
CA THR A 958 -6.48 -48.57 33.00
C THR A 958 -6.04 -48.66 31.54
N ASP A 959 -6.24 -47.58 30.78
CA ASP A 959 -5.87 -47.52 29.37
C ASP A 959 -4.37 -47.20 29.23
N GLY A 960 -3.62 -48.20 28.75
CA GLY A 960 -2.21 -48.06 28.40
C GLY A 960 -2.08 -47.27 27.11
N ARG A 961 -1.33 -46.16 27.15
CA ARG A 961 -1.03 -45.32 25.99
C ARG A 961 -0.41 -46.16 24.87
N ARG A 962 -1.14 -46.36 23.77
CA ARG A 962 -0.60 -46.85 22.50
C ARG A 962 0.17 -45.71 21.83
N ALA A 963 1.47 -45.90 21.65
CA ALA A 963 2.29 -45.02 20.82
C ALA A 963 2.00 -45.28 19.33
N PHE A 964 1.88 -44.21 18.56
CA PHE A 964 1.61 -44.22 17.12
C PHE A 964 2.79 -44.83 16.35
N THR A 965 2.54 -45.73 15.40
CA THR A 965 3.62 -46.26 14.56
C THR A 965 3.99 -45.26 13.46
N LEU A 966 5.27 -45.25 13.05
CA LEU A 966 5.78 -44.33 12.02
C LEU A 966 5.04 -44.49 10.68
N VAL A 967 4.55 -45.70 10.37
CA VAL A 967 3.78 -45.99 9.15
C VAL A 967 2.37 -45.38 9.22
N GLU A 968 1.67 -45.48 10.36
CA GLU A 968 0.36 -44.85 10.54
C GLU A 968 0.46 -43.33 10.41
N LEU A 969 1.52 -42.73 10.96
CA LEU A 969 1.78 -41.30 10.80
C LEU A 969 2.00 -40.94 9.33
N LEU A 970 2.78 -41.74 8.60
CA LEU A 970 3.13 -41.48 7.20
C LEU A 970 1.93 -41.60 6.25
N VAL A 971 1.03 -42.55 6.50
CA VAL A 971 -0.23 -42.68 5.75
C VAL A 971 -1.17 -41.52 6.06
N VAL A 972 -1.28 -41.11 7.32
CA VAL A 972 -2.14 -39.99 7.72
C VAL A 972 -1.65 -38.68 7.11
N ILE A 973 -0.36 -38.38 7.12
CA ILE A 973 0.16 -37.18 6.44
C ILE A 973 -0.01 -37.27 4.92
N ALA A 974 0.07 -38.45 4.30
CA ALA A 974 -0.15 -38.60 2.86
C ALA A 974 -1.63 -38.36 2.48
N ILE A 975 -2.57 -38.86 3.27
CA ILE A 975 -4.00 -38.60 3.10
C ILE A 975 -4.28 -37.12 3.32
N ILE A 976 -3.76 -36.51 4.39
CA ILE A 976 -3.91 -35.07 4.67
C ILE A 976 -3.29 -34.23 3.55
N ALA A 977 -2.10 -34.56 3.06
CA ALA A 977 -1.45 -33.84 1.96
C ALA A 977 -2.25 -33.92 0.65
N THR A 978 -2.85 -35.09 0.36
CA THR A 978 -3.72 -35.28 -0.81
C THR A 978 -5.03 -34.50 -0.66
N LEU A 979 -5.65 -34.54 0.53
CA LEU A 979 -6.85 -33.75 0.82
C LEU A 979 -6.56 -32.25 0.74
N ILE A 980 -5.45 -31.75 1.30
CA ILE A 980 -5.04 -30.35 1.19
C ILE A 980 -4.76 -29.97 -0.27
N GLY A 981 -4.10 -30.84 -1.03
CA GLY A 981 -3.82 -30.63 -2.46
C GLY A 981 -5.09 -30.51 -3.32
N LEU A 982 -6.16 -31.22 -2.95
CA LEU A 982 -7.46 -31.12 -3.62
C LEU A 982 -8.33 -29.96 -3.10
N LEU A 983 -8.17 -29.57 -1.83
CA LEU A 983 -8.94 -28.50 -1.20
C LEU A 983 -8.49 -27.10 -1.65
N LEU A 984 -7.21 -26.88 -1.94
CA LEU A 984 -6.73 -25.55 -2.32
C LEU A 984 -7.33 -25.03 -3.65
N PRO A 985 -7.36 -25.80 -4.75
CA PRO A 985 -8.07 -25.40 -5.97
C PRO A 985 -9.58 -25.28 -5.72
N ALA A 986 -10.17 -26.20 -4.95
CA ALA A 986 -11.60 -26.20 -4.65
C ALA A 986 -12.03 -24.94 -3.89
N VAL A 987 -11.28 -24.50 -2.88
CA VAL A 987 -11.59 -23.28 -2.11
C VAL A 987 -11.46 -22.03 -2.98
N GLN A 988 -10.48 -21.97 -3.88
CA GLN A 988 -10.34 -20.84 -4.82
C GLN A 988 -11.50 -20.80 -5.82
N THR A 989 -11.92 -21.95 -6.35
CA THR A 989 -13.09 -22.04 -7.25
C THR A 989 -14.40 -21.70 -6.53
N ALA A 990 -14.56 -22.10 -5.26
CA ALA A 990 -15.73 -21.79 -4.45
C ALA A 990 -15.82 -20.30 -4.13
N ARG A 991 -14.69 -19.64 -3.80
CA ARG A 991 -14.63 -18.18 -3.59
C ARG A 991 -15.00 -17.42 -4.85
N GLU A 992 -14.49 -17.86 -6.00
CA GLU A 992 -14.83 -17.22 -7.27
C GLU A 992 -16.27 -17.49 -7.71
N ALA A 993 -16.83 -18.67 -7.40
CA ALA A 993 -18.24 -18.94 -7.59
C ALA A 993 -19.12 -18.00 -6.74
N ALA A 994 -18.76 -17.79 -5.46
CA ALA A 994 -19.49 -16.89 -4.57
C ALA A 994 -19.42 -15.42 -5.06
N ARG A 995 -18.24 -14.94 -5.48
CA ARG A 995 -18.10 -13.59 -6.06
C ARG A 995 -18.90 -13.42 -7.34
N ARG A 996 -18.95 -14.44 -8.20
CA ARG A 996 -19.77 -14.46 -9.41
C ARG A 996 -21.26 -14.41 -9.09
N SER A 997 -21.73 -15.19 -8.11
CA SER A 997 -23.12 -15.13 -7.64
C SER A 997 -23.47 -13.75 -7.12
N ALA A 998 -22.54 -13.06 -6.44
CA ALA A 998 -22.74 -11.69 -6.01
C ALA A 998 -22.85 -10.70 -7.20
N CYS A 999 -21.99 -10.78 -8.23
CA CYS A 999 -22.10 -9.90 -9.40
C CYS A 999 -23.40 -10.18 -10.20
N GLN A 1000 -23.82 -11.45 -10.32
CA GLN A 1000 -25.11 -11.79 -10.91
C GLN A 1000 -26.30 -11.25 -10.12
N ASN A 1001 -26.23 -11.27 -8.78
CA ASN A 1001 -27.26 -10.70 -7.93
C ASN A 1001 -27.34 -9.17 -8.09
N ASN A 1002 -26.19 -8.49 -8.16
CA ASN A 1002 -26.13 -7.05 -8.42
C ASN A 1002 -26.75 -6.70 -9.78
N LEU A 1003 -26.41 -7.44 -10.84
CA LEU A 1003 -27.05 -7.32 -12.15
C LEU A 1003 -28.57 -7.56 -12.08
N LYS A 1004 -29.03 -8.56 -11.32
CA LYS A 1004 -30.45 -8.83 -11.14
C LYS A 1004 -31.17 -7.68 -10.45
N GLN A 1005 -30.57 -7.12 -9.39
CA GLN A 1005 -31.09 -5.95 -8.69
C GLN A 1005 -31.16 -4.72 -9.61
N ILE A 1006 -30.15 -4.47 -10.45
CA ILE A 1006 -30.18 -3.42 -11.47
C ILE A 1006 -31.33 -3.66 -12.46
N GLY A 1007 -31.50 -4.89 -12.95
CA GLY A 1007 -32.61 -5.25 -13.83
C GLY A 1007 -33.99 -4.99 -13.20
N LEU A 1008 -34.17 -5.37 -11.94
CA LEU A 1008 -35.41 -5.11 -11.20
C LEU A 1008 -35.62 -3.60 -10.99
N ALA A 1009 -34.58 -2.86 -10.63
CA ALA A 1009 -34.65 -1.41 -10.45
C ALA A 1009 -35.05 -0.68 -11.75
N MET A 1010 -34.60 -1.16 -12.90
CA MET A 1010 -35.01 -0.67 -14.22
C MET A 1010 -36.50 -0.92 -14.49
N HIS A 1011 -37.02 -2.09 -14.13
CA HIS A 1011 -38.46 -2.40 -14.24
C HIS A 1011 -39.29 -1.53 -13.30
N VAL A 1012 -38.89 -1.35 -12.05
CA VAL A 1012 -39.58 -0.45 -11.11
C VAL A 1012 -39.56 1.00 -11.60
N TYR A 1013 -38.44 1.44 -12.20
CA TYR A 1013 -38.38 2.76 -12.84
C TYR A 1013 -39.36 2.84 -14.02
N HIS A 1014 -39.38 1.84 -14.90
CA HIS A 1014 -40.30 1.76 -16.03
C HIS A 1014 -41.77 1.73 -15.58
N ASP A 1015 -42.11 1.03 -14.50
CA ASP A 1015 -43.48 0.99 -13.99
C ASP A 1015 -43.98 2.36 -13.54
N GLY A 1016 -43.10 3.15 -12.91
CA GLY A 1016 -43.40 4.52 -12.48
C GLY A 1016 -43.35 5.57 -13.59
N LYS A 1017 -42.43 5.46 -14.56
CA LYS A 1017 -42.20 6.48 -15.61
C LYS A 1017 -42.71 6.09 -17.00
N LYS A 1018 -43.19 4.85 -17.18
CA LYS A 1018 -43.64 4.23 -18.44
C LYS A 1018 -42.59 4.21 -19.54
N GLN A 1019 -41.32 4.34 -19.16
CA GLN A 1019 -40.14 4.30 -20.01
C GLN A 1019 -38.91 4.00 -19.14
N LEU A 1020 -37.88 3.40 -19.73
CA LEU A 1020 -36.58 3.24 -19.09
C LEU A 1020 -35.87 4.59 -18.92
N PRO A 1021 -34.93 4.70 -17.95
CA PRO A 1021 -34.13 5.91 -17.82
C PRO A 1021 -33.27 6.12 -19.07
N SER A 1022 -32.95 7.38 -19.34
CA SER A 1022 -31.99 7.70 -20.40
C SER A 1022 -30.62 7.12 -20.07
N GLY A 1023 -29.88 6.70 -21.09
CA GLY A 1023 -28.46 6.33 -20.91
C GLY A 1023 -27.67 7.47 -20.27
N PHE A 1024 -27.97 8.71 -20.69
CA PHE A 1024 -27.65 9.95 -19.99
C PHE A 1024 -28.54 11.11 -20.45
N LEU A 1025 -28.83 12.08 -19.56
CA LEU A 1025 -29.62 13.28 -19.86
C LEU A 1025 -28.71 14.49 -20.04
N ARG A 1026 -28.77 15.15 -21.21
CA ARG A 1026 -27.97 16.36 -21.51
C ARG A 1026 -28.69 17.62 -21.02
N ASN A 1027 -27.94 18.62 -20.57
CA ASN A 1027 -28.45 20.00 -20.43
C ASN A 1027 -28.71 20.61 -21.84
N SER A 1028 -29.80 21.38 -21.96
CA SER A 1028 -30.24 22.16 -23.13
C SER A 1028 -29.22 23.16 -23.68
N ASP A 1029 -28.23 23.60 -22.89
CA ASP A 1029 -27.27 24.65 -23.29
C ASP A 1029 -26.10 24.15 -24.15
N TYR A 1030 -25.93 22.83 -24.32
CA TYR A 1030 -24.84 22.26 -25.12
C TYR A 1030 -25.27 21.97 -26.56
N SER A 1031 -24.56 22.56 -27.53
CA SER A 1031 -24.86 22.40 -28.96
C SER A 1031 -25.01 20.92 -29.37
N LYS A 1032 -26.01 20.63 -30.19
CA LYS A 1032 -26.44 19.28 -30.59
C LYS A 1032 -25.38 18.46 -31.34
N SER A 1033 -24.18 18.99 -31.59
CA SER A 1033 -23.16 18.42 -32.48
C SER A 1033 -21.96 17.74 -31.79
N THR A 1034 -21.78 17.82 -30.47
CA THR A 1034 -20.64 17.18 -29.77
C THR A 1034 -21.07 16.28 -28.60
N PHE A 1035 -20.30 15.21 -28.34
CA PHE A 1035 -20.40 14.32 -27.18
C PHE A 1035 -20.00 15.00 -25.85
N ALA A 1036 -19.79 16.31 -25.82
CA ALA A 1036 -18.96 17.00 -24.83
C ALA A 1036 -19.73 17.74 -23.71
N GLY A 1037 -21.02 17.45 -23.50
CA GLY A 1037 -21.84 18.09 -22.47
C GLY A 1037 -22.06 17.20 -21.24
N PRO A 1038 -22.08 17.76 -20.02
CA PRO A 1038 -22.35 16.98 -18.81
C PRO A 1038 -23.81 16.52 -18.75
N GLY A 1039 -24.06 15.38 -18.12
CA GLY A 1039 -25.38 14.80 -18.04
C GLY A 1039 -25.52 13.59 -17.12
N TRP A 1040 -26.62 13.53 -16.36
CA TRP A 1040 -26.90 12.44 -15.42
C TRP A 1040 -27.18 11.13 -16.14
N GLY A 1041 -26.53 10.05 -15.69
CA GLY A 1041 -26.67 8.71 -16.25
C GLY A 1041 -27.85 7.92 -15.70
N TRP A 1042 -28.13 6.76 -16.31
CA TRP A 1042 -29.14 5.83 -15.81
C TRP A 1042 -28.88 5.39 -14.35
N GLY A 1043 -27.61 5.26 -13.95
CA GLY A 1043 -27.21 4.84 -12.60
C GLY A 1043 -27.72 5.81 -11.53
N ALA A 1044 -27.60 7.12 -11.78
CA ALA A 1044 -28.16 8.15 -10.91
C ALA A 1044 -29.70 8.10 -10.86
N MET A 1045 -30.37 7.72 -11.95
CA MET A 1045 -31.84 7.69 -12.03
C MET A 1045 -32.48 6.51 -11.28
N VAL A 1046 -31.74 5.42 -11.10
CA VAL A 1046 -32.25 4.21 -10.45
C VAL A 1046 -31.90 4.12 -8.95
N LEU A 1047 -31.11 5.06 -8.41
CA LEU A 1047 -30.70 5.07 -6.98
C LEU A 1047 -31.87 4.82 -6.01
N PRO A 1048 -33.06 5.46 -6.15
CA PRO A 1048 -34.17 5.23 -5.23
C PRO A 1048 -34.84 3.85 -5.35
N ARG A 1049 -34.34 2.98 -6.23
CA ARG A 1049 -34.84 1.62 -6.50
C ARG A 1049 -33.78 0.56 -6.19
N ILE A 1050 -32.62 0.99 -5.68
CA ILE A 1050 -31.52 0.14 -5.19
C ILE A 1050 -31.10 0.56 -3.77
N ASP A 1051 -32.07 1.05 -2.98
CA ASP A 1051 -31.89 1.48 -1.58
C ASP A 1051 -30.96 2.69 -1.35
N GLU A 1052 -30.73 3.50 -2.39
CA GLU A 1052 -29.89 4.72 -2.34
C GLU A 1052 -30.74 6.01 -2.49
N ALA A 1053 -31.96 6.02 -1.94
CA ALA A 1053 -32.86 7.17 -2.00
C ALA A 1053 -32.28 8.46 -1.36
N PRO A 1054 -31.62 8.43 -0.18
CA PRO A 1054 -31.03 9.64 0.41
C PRO A 1054 -29.96 10.29 -0.48
N LEU A 1055 -29.19 9.48 -1.21
CA LEU A 1055 -28.17 9.97 -2.13
C LEU A 1055 -28.82 10.63 -3.36
N PHE A 1056 -29.88 10.03 -3.89
CA PHE A 1056 -30.67 10.63 -4.98
C PHE A 1056 -31.24 12.01 -4.63
N ASP A 1057 -31.80 12.14 -3.43
CA ASP A 1057 -32.40 13.38 -2.95
C ASP A 1057 -31.37 14.49 -2.75
N GLN A 1058 -30.12 14.14 -2.42
CA GLN A 1058 -29.01 15.10 -2.33
C GLN A 1058 -28.48 15.53 -3.71
N LEU A 1059 -28.39 14.59 -4.66
CA LEU A 1059 -27.93 14.87 -6.02
C LEU A 1059 -28.92 15.73 -6.82
N ARG A 1060 -30.23 15.52 -6.60
CA ARG A 1060 -31.35 16.19 -7.29
C ARG A 1060 -31.19 16.17 -8.83
N PRO A 1061 -31.00 14.99 -9.45
CA PRO A 1061 -30.60 14.88 -10.86
C PRO A 1061 -31.65 15.37 -11.86
N THR A 1062 -32.88 15.61 -11.41
CA THR A 1062 -33.98 16.19 -12.21
C THR A 1062 -34.09 17.71 -12.11
N GLY A 1063 -33.37 18.35 -11.18
CA GLY A 1063 -33.44 19.80 -10.92
C GLY A 1063 -32.08 20.50 -10.84
N ARG A 1064 -30.99 19.76 -11.07
CA ARG A 1064 -29.61 20.24 -11.00
C ARG A 1064 -28.78 19.57 -12.08
N ASP A 1065 -27.81 20.28 -12.65
CA ASP A 1065 -26.88 19.70 -13.61
C ASP A 1065 -25.76 18.92 -12.92
N LEU A 1066 -25.29 17.85 -13.57
CA LEU A 1066 -24.04 17.20 -13.20
C LEU A 1066 -22.89 18.17 -13.45
N SER A 1067 -22.09 18.46 -12.41
CA SER A 1067 -21.00 19.43 -12.49
C SER A 1067 -19.68 18.83 -12.02
N ALA A 1068 -18.65 19.05 -12.83
CA ALA A 1068 -17.25 18.72 -12.51
C ALA A 1068 -16.56 19.82 -11.69
N THR A 1069 -17.25 20.92 -11.34
CA THR A 1069 -16.67 22.04 -10.58
C THR A 1069 -17.42 22.33 -9.29
N ALA A 1070 -18.66 21.84 -9.13
CA ALA A 1070 -19.42 21.97 -7.90
C ALA A 1070 -18.94 20.94 -6.87
N ALA A 1071 -18.17 21.40 -5.87
CA ALA A 1071 -17.50 20.53 -4.89
C ALA A 1071 -18.46 19.58 -4.15
N ASP A 1072 -19.68 20.01 -3.89
CA ASP A 1072 -20.71 19.19 -3.25
C ASP A 1072 -21.23 18.07 -4.16
N ILE A 1073 -21.48 18.35 -5.45
CA ILE A 1073 -21.85 17.30 -6.43
C ILE A 1073 -20.71 16.30 -6.60
N VAL A 1074 -19.48 16.81 -6.68
CA VAL A 1074 -18.28 15.99 -6.83
C VAL A 1074 -18.15 15.02 -5.67
N SER A 1075 -18.28 15.53 -4.44
CA SER A 1075 -18.25 14.70 -3.22
C SER A 1075 -19.32 13.61 -3.24
N LEU A 1076 -20.56 13.94 -3.61
CA LEU A 1076 -21.65 12.96 -3.68
C LEU A 1076 -21.45 11.92 -4.80
N CYS A 1077 -20.85 12.30 -5.92
CA CYS A 1077 -20.53 11.38 -7.04
C CYS A 1077 -19.30 10.49 -6.75
N GLN A 1078 -18.55 10.76 -5.69
CA GLN A 1078 -17.45 9.91 -5.20
C GLN A 1078 -17.93 8.81 -4.23
N THR A 1079 -19.21 8.83 -3.83
CA THR A 1079 -19.81 7.78 -3.01
C THR A 1079 -19.73 6.43 -3.71
N ARG A 1080 -19.22 5.43 -2.98
CA ARG A 1080 -19.08 4.05 -3.48
C ARG A 1080 -20.37 3.28 -3.21
N ILE A 1081 -21.06 2.91 -4.29
CA ILE A 1081 -22.30 2.13 -4.21
C ILE A 1081 -21.98 0.67 -4.46
N SER A 1082 -22.11 -0.18 -3.44
CA SER A 1082 -21.77 -1.61 -3.50
C SER A 1082 -22.53 -2.36 -4.60
N ALA A 1083 -23.80 -2.00 -4.85
CA ALA A 1083 -24.63 -2.56 -5.91
C ALA A 1083 -24.07 -2.31 -7.33
N PHE A 1084 -23.23 -1.27 -7.52
CA PHE A 1084 -22.57 -1.00 -8.80
C PHE A 1084 -21.16 -1.59 -8.92
N ARG A 1085 -20.71 -2.35 -7.92
CA ARG A 1085 -19.37 -2.95 -7.87
C ARG A 1085 -19.46 -4.46 -8.05
N CYS A 1086 -18.49 -5.02 -8.77
CA CYS A 1086 -18.33 -6.47 -8.86
C CYS A 1086 -17.19 -6.90 -7.92
N PRO A 1087 -17.42 -7.78 -6.93
CA PRO A 1087 -16.40 -8.23 -5.98
C PRO A 1087 -15.17 -8.94 -6.59
N SER A 1088 -15.25 -9.41 -7.84
CA SER A 1088 -14.11 -10.00 -8.55
C SER A 1088 -13.20 -8.95 -9.22
N CYS A 1089 -13.58 -7.67 -9.23
CA CYS A 1089 -12.71 -6.60 -9.70
C CYS A 1089 -11.58 -6.34 -8.67
N PRO A 1090 -10.30 -6.28 -9.08
CA PRO A 1090 -9.18 -6.08 -8.15
C PRO A 1090 -9.31 -4.76 -7.37
N ALA A 1091 -9.00 -4.82 -6.07
CA ALA A 1091 -9.22 -3.75 -5.09
C ALA A 1091 -8.07 -2.73 -4.98
N THR A 1092 -7.15 -2.68 -5.95
CA THR A 1092 -6.02 -1.76 -5.91
C THR A 1092 -6.49 -0.33 -6.22
N SER A 1093 -6.34 0.53 -5.22
CA SER A 1093 -6.41 2.00 -5.22
C SER A 1093 -7.74 2.66 -5.60
N ASN A 1094 -8.00 3.79 -4.95
CA ASN A 1094 -9.18 4.62 -5.08
C ASN A 1094 -9.66 4.75 -6.52
N LEU A 1095 -10.87 4.28 -6.80
CA LEU A 1095 -11.55 4.44 -8.09
C LEU A 1095 -11.90 5.90 -8.41
N ASN A 1096 -11.34 6.83 -7.64
CA ASN A 1096 -11.23 8.24 -7.89
C ASN A 1096 -9.94 8.51 -8.71
N GLU A 1097 -9.65 7.71 -9.74
CA GLU A 1097 -8.59 8.08 -10.69
C GLU A 1097 -9.13 9.16 -11.62
N ALA A 1098 -8.38 10.26 -11.74
CA ALA A 1098 -8.57 11.19 -12.83
C ALA A 1098 -8.48 10.41 -14.14
N ILE A 1099 -9.47 10.60 -15.01
CA ILE A 1099 -9.50 9.99 -16.35
C ILE A 1099 -8.13 10.21 -17.01
N PRO A 1100 -7.39 9.15 -17.42
CA PRO A 1100 -6.06 9.29 -17.97
C PRO A 1100 -6.08 10.20 -19.22
N GLY A 1101 -5.59 11.43 -19.09
CA GLY A 1101 -5.47 12.38 -20.20
C GLY A 1101 -5.85 13.83 -19.91
N ASN A 1102 -6.51 14.15 -18.79
CA ASN A 1102 -6.83 15.55 -18.43
C ASN A 1102 -6.71 15.79 -16.91
N LEU A 1103 -5.63 16.45 -16.47
CA LEU A 1103 -5.25 16.65 -15.06
C LEU A 1103 -6.14 17.63 -14.27
N THR A 1104 -7.26 18.09 -14.82
CA THR A 1104 -8.09 19.17 -14.26
C THR A 1104 -9.53 18.78 -13.91
N ALA A 1105 -9.98 17.56 -14.24
CA ALA A 1105 -11.33 17.08 -13.87
C ALA A 1105 -11.29 16.26 -12.56
N PRO A 1106 -12.23 16.46 -11.62
CA PRO A 1106 -12.32 15.66 -10.41
C PRO A 1106 -12.75 14.22 -10.74
N ALA A 1107 -12.28 13.28 -9.95
CA ALA A 1107 -12.59 11.87 -10.16
C ALA A 1107 -13.92 11.47 -9.51
N PHE A 1108 -14.68 10.60 -10.16
CA PHE A 1108 -15.97 10.06 -9.70
C PHE A 1108 -15.90 8.55 -9.49
N ALA A 1109 -16.80 8.02 -8.65
CA ALA A 1109 -16.82 6.60 -8.36
C ALA A 1109 -17.22 5.76 -9.60
N LEU A 1110 -16.46 4.70 -9.83
CA LEU A 1110 -16.65 3.80 -10.97
C LEU A 1110 -17.66 2.67 -10.69
N SER A 1111 -18.44 2.35 -11.73
CA SER A 1111 -19.32 1.19 -11.87
C SER A 1111 -18.64 0.08 -12.69
N ASN A 1112 -18.88 -1.17 -12.31
CA ASN A 1112 -18.56 -2.35 -13.10
C ASN A 1112 -19.71 -2.80 -14.03
N TYR A 1113 -20.76 -1.99 -14.13
CA TYR A 1113 -21.91 -2.24 -14.98
C TYR A 1113 -22.20 -1.02 -15.85
N LYS A 1114 -22.48 -1.26 -17.14
CA LYS A 1114 -22.74 -0.21 -18.14
C LYS A 1114 -23.96 -0.54 -18.99
N GLY A 1115 -24.63 0.50 -19.49
CA GLY A 1115 -25.77 0.34 -20.39
C GLY A 1115 -25.34 -0.11 -21.79
N VAL A 1116 -26.25 -0.72 -22.54
CA VAL A 1116 -26.01 -1.14 -23.93
C VAL A 1116 -26.56 -0.09 -24.89
N PHE A 1117 -25.69 0.48 -25.74
CA PHE A 1117 -26.05 1.52 -26.71
C PHE A 1117 -26.62 1.00 -28.04
N GLY A 1118 -26.32 -0.26 -28.37
CA GLY A 1118 -26.81 -0.95 -29.56
C GLY A 1118 -25.69 -1.42 -30.49
N ASP A 1119 -26.06 -1.67 -31.73
CA ASP A 1119 -25.24 -2.36 -32.74
C ASP A 1119 -24.68 -1.40 -33.82
N ARG A 1120 -25.17 -0.16 -33.84
CA ARG A 1120 -24.81 0.88 -34.83
C ARG A 1120 -23.50 1.55 -34.48
N ASN A 1121 -22.55 1.58 -35.41
CA ASN A 1121 -21.21 2.17 -35.22
C ASN A 1121 -21.26 3.69 -34.95
N THR A 1122 -20.75 4.14 -33.81
CA THR A 1122 -20.65 5.58 -33.46
C THR A 1122 -19.22 6.14 -33.56
N GLN A 1123 -18.23 5.34 -33.99
CA GLN A 1123 -16.79 5.66 -33.92
C GLN A 1123 -16.24 6.37 -35.19
N VAL A 1124 -16.96 7.33 -35.75
CA VAL A 1124 -16.35 8.21 -36.76
C VAL A 1124 -15.42 9.20 -36.04
N ILE A 1125 -14.14 9.23 -36.43
CA ILE A 1125 -13.12 10.14 -35.92
C ILE A 1125 -13.60 11.58 -36.09
N TYR A 1126 -13.81 12.30 -34.99
CA TYR A 1126 -14.23 13.71 -34.97
C TYR A 1126 -13.06 14.62 -35.38
N THR A 1127 -12.81 14.80 -36.69
CA THR A 1127 -11.90 15.86 -37.18
C THR A 1127 -12.56 16.90 -38.09
N ALA A 1128 -13.87 16.85 -38.35
CA ALA A 1128 -14.52 17.85 -39.20
C ALA A 1128 -15.84 18.38 -38.61
N ILE A 1129 -15.86 19.69 -38.41
CA ILE A 1129 -17.04 20.50 -38.07
C ILE A 1129 -17.89 20.61 -39.35
N THR A 1130 -18.70 19.60 -39.69
CA THR A 1130 -19.78 19.73 -40.69
C THR A 1130 -20.78 18.57 -40.61
N PRO A 1131 -22.11 18.82 -40.54
CA PRO A 1131 -23.17 17.80 -40.46
C PRO A 1131 -23.46 17.20 -41.86
N PRO A 1132 -23.82 15.90 -41.97
CA PRO A 1132 -25.08 15.42 -41.41
C PRO A 1132 -24.95 14.13 -40.60
N CYS A 1133 -25.54 14.16 -39.42
CA CYS A 1133 -25.75 12.99 -38.60
C CYS A 1133 -26.74 12.05 -39.34
N SER A 1134 -26.27 10.88 -39.82
CA SER A 1134 -27.16 9.90 -40.45
C SER A 1134 -27.61 8.87 -39.41
N LYS A 1135 -28.94 8.72 -39.24
CA LYS A 1135 -29.58 7.73 -38.38
C LYS A 1135 -29.12 6.30 -38.73
N ASP A 1136 -28.85 6.06 -40.00
CA ASP A 1136 -28.55 4.74 -40.55
C ASP A 1136 -27.05 4.37 -40.45
N ALA A 1137 -26.16 5.36 -40.30
CA ALA A 1137 -24.72 5.15 -40.13
C ALA A 1137 -24.24 5.22 -38.67
N GLY A 1138 -25.14 5.26 -37.69
CA GLY A 1138 -24.80 5.23 -36.25
C GLY A 1138 -24.06 6.46 -35.71
N SER A 1139 -23.72 7.44 -36.54
CA SER A 1139 -22.91 8.60 -36.17
C SER A 1139 -23.68 9.72 -35.44
N CYS A 1140 -24.88 9.42 -34.92
CA CYS A 1140 -25.75 10.35 -34.21
C CYS A 1140 -25.80 10.04 -32.71
N ILE A 1141 -25.63 11.05 -31.85
CA ILE A 1141 -25.76 10.95 -30.39
C ILE A 1141 -27.14 10.40 -29.95
N ASN A 1142 -28.19 10.58 -30.78
CA ASN A 1142 -29.55 10.06 -30.57
C ASN A 1142 -29.90 8.86 -31.47
N GLY A 1143 -28.91 8.26 -32.15
CA GLY A 1143 -29.11 7.25 -33.20
C GLY A 1143 -29.00 5.79 -32.75
N GLY A 1144 -28.71 5.55 -31.46
CA GLY A 1144 -28.57 4.20 -30.90
C GLY A 1144 -29.87 3.39 -30.98
N ASN A 1145 -29.75 2.12 -31.36
CA ASN A 1145 -30.85 1.16 -31.39
C ASN A 1145 -30.83 0.16 -30.23
N GLY A 1146 -29.94 0.33 -29.25
CA GLY A 1146 -29.96 -0.44 -28.01
C GLY A 1146 -30.95 0.09 -26.97
N MET A 1147 -30.87 -0.44 -25.75
CA MET A 1147 -31.79 -0.08 -24.66
C MET A 1147 -31.49 1.29 -24.05
N PHE A 1148 -30.26 1.80 -24.18
CA PHE A 1148 -29.85 3.10 -23.65
C PHE A 1148 -29.20 3.97 -24.73
N SER A 1149 -29.62 5.23 -24.85
CA SER A 1149 -28.89 6.23 -25.64
C SER A 1149 -28.97 7.60 -24.98
N ALA A 1150 -28.32 8.61 -25.57
CA ALA A 1150 -28.49 9.98 -25.09
C ALA A 1150 -29.95 10.42 -25.22
N GLY A 1151 -30.52 10.99 -24.15
CA GLY A 1151 -31.92 11.41 -24.11
C GLY A 1151 -32.95 10.30 -24.40
N SER A 1152 -32.61 9.02 -24.21
CA SER A 1152 -33.52 7.91 -24.49
C SER A 1152 -34.63 7.78 -23.45
N GLY A 1153 -35.78 7.26 -23.88
CA GLY A 1153 -36.89 6.84 -23.02
C GLY A 1153 -37.52 5.59 -23.62
N VAL A 1154 -36.74 4.52 -23.75
CA VAL A 1154 -37.18 3.29 -24.41
C VAL A 1154 -38.29 2.63 -23.59
N GLN A 1155 -39.39 2.31 -24.24
CA GLN A 1155 -40.49 1.55 -23.66
C GLN A 1155 -40.36 0.09 -24.06
N PHE A 1156 -40.75 -0.86 -23.20
CA PHE A 1156 -40.62 -2.28 -23.55
C PHE A 1156 -41.38 -2.67 -24.84
N ARG A 1157 -42.46 -1.96 -25.20
CA ARG A 1157 -43.16 -2.15 -26.50
C ARG A 1157 -42.30 -1.85 -27.74
N GLN A 1158 -41.20 -1.13 -27.58
CA GLN A 1158 -40.28 -0.78 -28.66
C GLN A 1158 -39.19 -1.84 -28.86
N VAL A 1159 -39.11 -2.86 -27.99
CA VAL A 1159 -38.19 -4.00 -28.10
C VAL A 1159 -38.86 -5.07 -28.96
N LYS A 1160 -38.80 -4.89 -30.29
CA LYS A 1160 -39.48 -5.76 -31.26
C LYS A 1160 -38.83 -7.13 -31.38
N ASP A 1161 -37.53 -7.21 -31.09
CA ASP A 1161 -36.76 -8.47 -31.14
C ASP A 1161 -36.99 -9.36 -29.90
N GLY A 1162 -37.74 -8.85 -28.92
CA GLY A 1162 -38.15 -9.57 -27.71
C GLY A 1162 -37.35 -9.20 -26.47
N THR A 1163 -38.03 -9.00 -25.34
CA THR A 1163 -37.38 -8.55 -24.09
C THR A 1163 -36.41 -9.56 -23.49
N SER A 1164 -36.60 -10.86 -23.75
CA SER A 1164 -35.71 -11.94 -23.30
C SER A 1164 -34.54 -12.21 -24.24
N LYS A 1165 -34.45 -11.46 -25.34
CA LYS A 1165 -33.47 -11.58 -26.43
C LYS A 1165 -32.63 -10.33 -26.64
N THR A 1166 -33.02 -9.20 -26.05
CA THR A 1166 -32.25 -7.95 -26.09
C THR A 1166 -31.53 -7.70 -24.76
N VAL A 1167 -30.22 -7.44 -24.80
CA VAL A 1167 -29.42 -7.05 -23.63
C VAL A 1167 -29.57 -5.56 -23.31
N MET A 1168 -29.64 -5.26 -22.02
CA MET A 1168 -29.87 -3.93 -21.47
C MET A 1168 -28.62 -3.39 -20.75
N VAL A 1169 -28.08 -4.14 -19.79
CA VAL A 1169 -26.88 -3.77 -19.01
C VAL A 1169 -25.89 -4.92 -19.05
N GLY A 1170 -24.60 -4.64 -19.11
CA GLY A 1170 -23.55 -5.65 -19.05
C GLY A 1170 -22.37 -5.25 -18.18
N GLU A 1171 -21.58 -6.24 -17.77
CA GLU A 1171 -20.36 -6.03 -17.00
C GLU A 1171 -19.23 -5.36 -17.80
N VAL A 1172 -18.42 -4.57 -17.09
CA VAL A 1172 -17.18 -3.99 -17.61
C VAL A 1172 -16.05 -4.15 -16.58
N PRO A 1173 -14.85 -4.59 -16.98
CA PRO A 1173 -13.73 -4.68 -16.07
C PRO A 1173 -13.12 -3.29 -15.84
N TYR A 1174 -12.40 -3.16 -14.74
CA TYR A 1174 -11.47 -2.06 -14.50
C TYR A 1174 -10.06 -2.61 -14.35
N GLY A 1175 -9.08 -1.93 -14.94
CA GLY A 1175 -7.68 -2.33 -14.92
C GLY A 1175 -7.38 -3.57 -15.77
N PRO A 1176 -6.19 -4.18 -15.60
CA PRO A 1176 -5.80 -5.38 -16.33
C PRO A 1176 -6.58 -6.61 -15.87
N ASN A 1177 -7.24 -7.31 -16.81
CA ASN A 1177 -7.99 -8.56 -16.58
C ASN A 1177 -7.29 -9.80 -17.16
N GLY A 1178 -6.03 -9.66 -17.59
CA GLY A 1178 -5.24 -10.74 -18.20
C GLY A 1178 -5.33 -10.83 -19.73
N VAL A 1179 -6.17 -10.01 -20.39
CA VAL A 1179 -6.26 -9.94 -21.85
C VAL A 1179 -5.12 -9.09 -22.41
N THR A 1180 -4.51 -9.54 -23.50
CA THR A 1180 -3.42 -8.82 -24.19
C THR A 1180 -3.81 -8.49 -25.63
N SER A 1181 -3.41 -7.32 -26.13
CA SER A 1181 -3.43 -6.96 -27.55
C SER A 1181 -2.00 -6.70 -28.02
N GLY A 1182 -1.55 -7.41 -29.06
CA GLY A 1182 -0.19 -7.29 -29.58
C GLY A 1182 0.92 -7.60 -28.55
N GLY A 1183 0.63 -8.43 -27.55
CA GLY A 1183 1.56 -8.77 -26.46
C GLY A 1183 1.55 -7.79 -25.27
N THR A 1184 0.76 -6.72 -25.32
CA THR A 1184 0.61 -5.75 -24.22
C THR A 1184 -0.70 -5.98 -23.47
N LEU A 1185 -0.68 -5.96 -22.14
CA LEU A 1185 -1.90 -6.05 -21.32
C LEU A 1185 -2.83 -4.86 -21.58
N ILE A 1186 -4.10 -5.16 -21.82
CA ILE A 1186 -5.15 -4.14 -21.96
C ILE A 1186 -5.56 -3.67 -20.56
N SER A 1187 -5.61 -2.35 -20.35
CA SER A 1187 -6.15 -1.76 -19.13
C SER A 1187 -7.55 -1.17 -19.41
N TYR A 1188 -8.59 -1.78 -18.84
CA TYR A 1188 -9.98 -1.35 -19.05
C TYR A 1188 -10.34 -0.15 -18.18
N LYS A 1189 -11.14 0.79 -18.71
CA LYS A 1189 -11.40 2.11 -18.09
C LYS A 1189 -12.61 2.16 -17.14
N GLY A 1190 -13.34 1.06 -16.91
CA GLY A 1190 -14.57 1.05 -16.09
C GLY A 1190 -15.69 1.96 -16.63
N ALA A 1191 -16.82 2.00 -15.93
CA ALA A 1191 -17.91 2.97 -16.19
C ALA A 1191 -18.04 3.95 -15.02
N VAL A 1192 -18.67 5.11 -15.22
CA VAL A 1192 -19.01 6.05 -14.12
C VAL A 1192 -20.50 5.88 -13.82
N TRP A 1193 -20.91 5.73 -12.56
CA TRP A 1193 -22.33 5.50 -12.28
C TRP A 1193 -23.19 6.79 -12.40
N ALA A 1194 -22.60 7.94 -12.04
CA ALA A 1194 -23.32 9.20 -11.93
C ALA A 1194 -23.73 9.81 -13.28
N GLY A 1195 -22.89 9.70 -14.31
CA GLY A 1195 -23.15 10.31 -15.61
C GLY A 1195 -21.90 10.69 -16.42
N VAL A 1196 -22.12 11.48 -17.46
CA VAL A 1196 -21.09 12.02 -18.35
C VAL A 1196 -20.69 13.43 -17.88
N ILE A 1197 -19.41 13.81 -17.86
CA ILE A 1197 -18.97 15.17 -17.52
C ILE A 1197 -18.38 15.93 -18.71
N ALA A 1198 -18.38 17.27 -18.64
CA ALA A 1198 -17.79 18.13 -19.67
C ALA A 1198 -16.28 17.87 -19.80
N GLN A 1199 -15.76 17.85 -21.03
CA GLN A 1199 -14.34 17.58 -21.38
C GLN A 1199 -13.84 16.15 -21.20
N SER A 1200 -14.71 15.17 -20.91
CA SER A 1200 -14.34 13.76 -20.90
C SER A 1200 -15.22 12.95 -21.84
N ALA A 1201 -14.73 12.72 -23.06
CA ALA A 1201 -15.31 11.71 -23.95
C ALA A 1201 -15.22 10.27 -23.36
N GLU A 1202 -14.52 10.09 -22.23
CA GLU A 1202 -14.24 8.79 -21.63
C GLU A 1202 -15.11 8.41 -20.42
N SER A 1203 -16.11 9.23 -20.05
CA SER A 1203 -17.10 8.87 -19.01
C SER A 1203 -18.10 7.84 -19.56
N ASN A 1204 -17.73 6.56 -19.51
CA ASN A 1204 -18.43 5.46 -20.20
C ASN A 1204 -19.71 4.98 -19.49
N VAL A 1205 -20.68 5.86 -19.24
CA VAL A 1205 -21.98 5.47 -18.64
C VAL A 1205 -22.91 4.83 -19.69
N ALA A 1206 -22.89 5.43 -20.88
CA ALA A 1206 -23.59 5.00 -22.11
C ALA A 1206 -22.82 5.32 -23.42
N THR A 1207 -21.72 6.10 -23.37
CA THR A 1207 -21.02 6.66 -24.54
C THR A 1207 -19.79 5.81 -24.92
N HIS A 1208 -19.55 5.58 -26.23
CA HIS A 1208 -18.51 4.68 -26.81
C HIS A 1208 -18.78 3.15 -26.69
N GLN A 1209 -20.04 2.72 -26.82
CA GLN A 1209 -20.52 1.42 -26.32
C GLN A 1209 -21.27 0.58 -27.35
N THR A 1210 -20.89 0.75 -28.60
CA THR A 1210 -21.39 -0.07 -29.71
C THR A 1210 -20.57 -1.35 -29.71
N LEU A 1211 -21.20 -2.49 -29.95
CA LEU A 1211 -20.50 -3.78 -30.11
C LEU A 1211 -19.86 -3.94 -31.50
N ARG A 1212 -19.71 -2.81 -32.19
CA ARG A 1212 -19.20 -2.64 -33.54
C ARG A 1212 -18.37 -1.36 -33.61
N GLY A 1213 -17.15 -1.44 -34.12
CA GLY A 1213 -16.22 -0.32 -34.26
C GLY A 1213 -15.24 -0.51 -35.43
N VAL A 1214 -14.32 0.43 -35.66
CA VAL A 1214 -13.28 0.31 -36.72
C VAL A 1214 -11.99 -0.20 -36.09
N ASN A 1215 -11.33 -1.21 -36.67
CA ASN A 1215 -10.05 -1.72 -36.14
C ASN A 1215 -8.99 -0.60 -36.09
N SER A 1216 -8.03 -0.70 -35.15
CA SER A 1216 -6.89 0.20 -34.90
C SER A 1216 -6.08 0.63 -36.13
N THR A 1217 -6.14 -0.10 -37.24
CA THR A 1217 -5.52 0.22 -38.54
C THR A 1217 -6.41 1.02 -39.50
N GLY A 1218 -7.61 1.44 -39.06
CA GLY A 1218 -8.48 2.38 -39.78
C GLY A 1218 -9.18 1.84 -41.03
N GLY A 1219 -9.22 0.51 -41.25
CA GLY A 1219 -9.63 -0.07 -42.54
C GLY A 1219 -10.77 -1.10 -42.54
N SER A 1220 -11.21 -1.65 -41.40
CA SER A 1220 -12.27 -2.68 -41.39
C SER A 1220 -13.09 -2.63 -40.10
N GLU A 1221 -14.41 -2.77 -40.21
CA GLU A 1221 -15.30 -2.91 -39.07
C GLU A 1221 -15.01 -4.21 -38.31
N ALA A 1222 -14.99 -4.13 -36.98
CA ALA A 1222 -14.79 -5.25 -36.07
C ALA A 1222 -15.95 -5.33 -35.08
N TYR A 1223 -16.37 -6.57 -34.77
CA TYR A 1223 -17.36 -6.86 -33.74
C TYR A 1223 -16.67 -7.20 -32.42
N TYR A 1224 -17.06 -6.50 -31.36
CA TYR A 1224 -16.45 -6.66 -30.06
C TYR A 1224 -16.96 -7.91 -29.34
N ARG A 1225 -16.04 -8.64 -28.71
CA ARG A 1225 -16.35 -9.83 -27.90
C ARG A 1225 -16.25 -9.52 -26.41
N PRO A 1226 -16.93 -10.27 -25.53
CA PRO A 1226 -16.69 -10.16 -24.10
C PRO A 1226 -15.21 -10.44 -23.79
N ASN A 1227 -14.56 -9.55 -23.05
CA ASN A 1227 -13.11 -9.61 -22.78
C ASN A 1227 -12.24 -9.69 -24.07
N GLY A 1228 -12.69 -9.09 -25.18
CA GLY A 1228 -11.97 -9.05 -26.45
C GLY A 1228 -10.63 -8.30 -26.39
N SER A 1229 -9.67 -8.71 -27.24
CA SER A 1229 -8.34 -8.08 -27.40
C SER A 1229 -8.33 -6.95 -28.44
N ASP A 1230 -9.49 -6.44 -28.81
CA ASP A 1230 -9.75 -5.56 -29.94
C ASP A 1230 -9.39 -4.08 -29.66
N SER A 1231 -8.18 -3.82 -29.13
CA SER A 1231 -7.50 -2.52 -29.02
C SER A 1231 -8.24 -1.31 -28.42
N TYR A 1232 -9.53 -1.43 -28.06
CA TYR A 1232 -10.31 -0.39 -27.40
C TYR A 1232 -10.62 -0.82 -25.97
N THR A 1233 -10.30 0.04 -25.01
CA THR A 1233 -10.47 -0.18 -23.56
C THR A 1233 -11.93 -0.12 -23.09
N THR A 1234 -12.89 -0.25 -24.02
CA THR A 1234 -14.32 0.01 -23.86
C THR A 1234 -15.22 -1.21 -24.11
N SER A 1235 -14.67 -2.37 -24.46
CA SER A 1235 -15.42 -3.63 -24.64
C SER A 1235 -16.10 -4.10 -23.35
N PHE A 1236 -17.22 -4.84 -23.46
CA PHE A 1236 -17.82 -5.51 -22.29
C PHE A 1236 -16.90 -6.63 -21.80
N GLY A 1237 -16.91 -6.91 -20.51
CA GLY A 1237 -15.96 -7.85 -19.94
C GLY A 1237 -16.09 -7.98 -18.43
N SER A 1238 -15.40 -8.98 -17.88
CA SER A 1238 -15.38 -9.24 -16.45
C SER A 1238 -14.01 -9.82 -16.04
N HIS A 1239 -13.76 -9.85 -14.73
CA HIS A 1239 -12.63 -10.58 -14.14
C HIS A 1239 -12.98 -12.05 -13.86
N HIS A 1240 -14.17 -12.51 -14.27
CA HIS A 1240 -14.59 -13.90 -14.11
C HIS A 1240 -14.03 -14.77 -15.24
N VAL A 1241 -13.43 -15.90 -14.87
CA VAL A 1241 -12.92 -16.88 -15.85
C VAL A 1241 -14.04 -17.46 -16.73
N ALA A 1242 -15.26 -17.54 -16.20
CA ALA A 1242 -16.39 -18.20 -16.86
C ALA A 1242 -17.12 -17.37 -17.94
N GLY A 1243 -16.84 -16.06 -18.05
CA GLY A 1243 -17.53 -15.18 -18.99
C GLY A 1243 -17.97 -13.86 -18.37
N THR A 1244 -18.79 -13.11 -19.09
CA THR A 1244 -19.26 -11.76 -18.72
C THR A 1244 -20.76 -11.78 -18.45
N GLY A 1245 -21.21 -11.16 -17.35
CA GLY A 1245 -22.63 -11.08 -17.00
C GLY A 1245 -23.38 -10.00 -17.77
N PHE A 1246 -24.58 -10.33 -18.26
CA PHE A 1246 -25.51 -9.42 -18.93
C PHE A 1246 -26.93 -9.56 -18.40
N VAL A 1247 -27.63 -8.44 -18.32
CA VAL A 1247 -29.06 -8.31 -17.99
C VAL A 1247 -29.83 -8.12 -19.29
N PHE A 1248 -30.83 -8.95 -19.52
CA PHE A 1248 -31.77 -8.82 -20.62
C PHE A 1248 -32.90 -7.86 -20.26
N ALA A 1249 -33.62 -7.34 -21.25
CA ALA A 1249 -34.71 -6.39 -21.02
C ALA A 1249 -35.87 -6.98 -20.17
N ASP A 1250 -36.02 -8.29 -20.10
CA ASP A 1250 -36.92 -9.01 -19.17
C ASP A 1250 -36.37 -9.15 -17.73
N ALA A 1251 -35.24 -8.52 -17.44
CA ALA A 1251 -34.48 -8.62 -16.19
C ALA A 1251 -33.93 -10.02 -15.87
N SER A 1252 -33.86 -10.93 -16.85
CA SER A 1252 -33.08 -12.17 -16.71
C SER A 1252 -31.59 -11.87 -16.82
N VAL A 1253 -30.77 -12.59 -16.06
CA VAL A 1253 -29.31 -12.44 -16.06
C VAL A 1253 -28.68 -13.69 -16.67
N ARG A 1254 -27.78 -13.52 -17.64
CA ARG A 1254 -27.04 -14.63 -18.24
C ARG A 1254 -25.56 -14.31 -18.33
N MET A 1255 -24.73 -15.33 -18.16
CA MET A 1255 -23.29 -15.24 -18.43
C MET A 1255 -23.05 -15.58 -19.89
N LEU A 1256 -22.40 -14.67 -20.62
CA LEU A 1256 -21.98 -14.87 -21.99
C LEU A 1256 -20.50 -15.22 -22.01
N ALA A 1257 -20.12 -16.26 -22.76
CA ALA A 1257 -18.75 -16.77 -22.81
C ALA A 1257 -17.80 -15.75 -23.47
N ASN A 1258 -16.52 -15.75 -23.07
CA ASN A 1258 -15.52 -14.81 -23.60
C ASN A 1258 -15.18 -15.09 -25.08
N ASP A 1259 -15.42 -16.31 -25.55
CA ASP A 1259 -15.24 -16.74 -26.94
C ASP A 1259 -16.53 -16.62 -27.79
N LEU A 1260 -17.62 -16.07 -27.22
CA LEU A 1260 -18.85 -15.79 -27.95
C LEU A 1260 -18.54 -14.96 -29.20
N ASP A 1261 -19.15 -15.32 -30.33
CA ASP A 1261 -19.00 -14.56 -31.56
C ASP A 1261 -19.51 -13.12 -31.35
N GLY A 1262 -18.68 -12.14 -31.73
CA GLY A 1262 -19.01 -10.72 -31.58
C GLY A 1262 -20.25 -10.35 -32.39
N ILE A 1263 -20.52 -11.06 -33.50
CA ILE A 1263 -21.75 -10.87 -34.29
C ILE A 1263 -22.99 -11.22 -33.46
N VAL A 1264 -22.93 -12.30 -32.68
CA VAL A 1264 -24.05 -12.74 -31.85
C VAL A 1264 -24.31 -11.71 -30.75
N LEU A 1265 -23.26 -11.29 -30.04
CA LEU A 1265 -23.40 -10.26 -29.01
C LEU A 1265 -23.94 -8.94 -29.59
N ASN A 1266 -23.46 -8.56 -30.78
CA ASN A 1266 -23.92 -7.37 -31.49
C ASN A 1266 -25.42 -7.43 -31.83
N ARG A 1267 -25.93 -8.57 -32.30
CA ARG A 1267 -27.37 -8.77 -32.54
C ARG A 1267 -28.20 -8.73 -31.26
N LEU A 1268 -27.71 -9.33 -30.17
CA LEU A 1268 -28.39 -9.25 -28.87
C LEU A 1268 -28.49 -7.81 -28.34
N ALA A 1269 -27.68 -6.88 -28.83
CA ALA A 1269 -27.69 -5.49 -28.38
C ALA A 1269 -28.66 -4.58 -29.12
N ALA A 1270 -29.12 -4.97 -30.31
CA ALA A 1270 -30.18 -4.26 -31.01
C ALA A 1270 -31.55 -4.64 -30.42
N ARG A 1271 -32.46 -3.65 -30.34
CA ARG A 1271 -33.83 -3.88 -29.84
C ARG A 1271 -34.86 -4.06 -30.96
N ASP A 1272 -34.54 -3.62 -32.18
CA ASP A 1272 -35.49 -3.46 -33.29
C ASP A 1272 -34.90 -3.73 -34.69
N ASP A 1273 -33.89 -4.60 -34.81
CA ASP A 1273 -33.26 -4.94 -36.09
C ASP A 1273 -33.91 -6.12 -36.84
N GLY A 1274 -34.71 -6.93 -36.16
CA GLY A 1274 -35.39 -8.11 -36.72
C GLY A 1274 -34.53 -9.38 -36.77
N GLU A 1275 -33.29 -9.35 -36.29
CA GLU A 1275 -32.30 -10.44 -36.37
C GLU A 1275 -32.20 -11.21 -35.03
N VAL A 1276 -33.33 -11.78 -34.59
CA VAL A 1276 -33.45 -12.48 -33.29
C VAL A 1276 -32.57 -13.74 -33.23
N ILE A 1277 -31.84 -13.92 -32.12
CA ILE A 1277 -31.04 -15.13 -31.88
C ILE A 1277 -31.71 -16.05 -30.85
N ASP A 1278 -31.97 -17.30 -31.26
CA ASP A 1278 -32.64 -18.27 -30.40
C ASP A 1278 -31.71 -19.13 -29.54
N SER A 1279 -30.50 -19.40 -30.01
CA SER A 1279 -29.49 -20.19 -29.30
C SER A 1279 -28.09 -19.67 -29.64
N TYR A 1280 -27.22 -19.58 -28.64
CA TYR A 1280 -25.84 -19.12 -28.75
C TYR A 1280 -24.96 -19.70 -27.66
#